data_AF-A0A7X8UTZ0-F1
#
_entry.id   AF-A0A7X8UTZ0-F1
#
_cell.length_a   1.000
_cell.length_b   1.000
_cell.length_c   1.000
_cell.angle_alpha   90.00
_cell.angle_beta   90.00
_cell.angle_gamma   90.00
#
_symmetry.space_group_name_H-M   'P 1'
#
loop_
_entity.id
_entity.type
_entity.pdbx_description
1 polymer ?
#
loop_
_entity_poly.entity_id
_entity_poly.type
_entity_poly.pdbx_seq_one_letter_code
_entity_poly.pdbx_strand_id
1 'polypeptide(L)'
;MNRVSVALLVVGLGSVLGYCATTSAASARLENSRMQVQIDDSGAVTSLVDKVSQIKLSVLPGAVQVFSLRLGIQEDSPLVLSATEQVPPLITVADDTCRVTWPGPLVNPQGDSYDIKVVVTYTLRDTALAVSVAVVNRSAMVVREVRYPQIGGLTRLRPDGDEEPVQIAPLSRNIPLTLPFTEQEMRYPSWPMNMGFLTASHEKTQRGFYMGAHDEIARMKAWRFEEVGPADARDIAGQLIHYPFIQPGQSFQGCAWMLAFFEGDWTDGGQIYREWFLDAFGVRDRRDDWIREKNCYQMIMMMLPEGNINYRFADVPDLAREGLKYGVDSLQLAGWQRGGHDNGYPYYEPDPRLGSWDDVERAIRECHELGVRVYFFGNIHCAMLDLDWYKDELHRYAALNAKGQITWIGHWGMGTVGSRLAYTVPRMAFLDASFPGIADPTVAYFKRLAALGADGIHIDKLFPNALEYNPNIAELGVSPDVSPWQGTLDVVARIDRECRAINPEFAISFECVWDRVISYGTATWWAGNMSRVRRIFPEITETEGHYWPFDFFGINKALREGWVVMISPHRFNRGMEFRPWRRMSEYIAETKRIRDRYTDIIFLGERRFGDVIAFGEDAPLAEGVEYAVWRDPRGDREAVILTNTGGQDALVKISAIKHRQAGPVRIVRPFREDVVGMLPLTVAVPSEQYALIVESPEDLQLAQENKTADPLVTGSAVVEALKQDKDCLAGAGTDPLAALDASRHIRLENDLYLVMVDTEHGAIRRILDKQGKLDLILEPRLGNNYTFALPIVGREAWTNTEANYIKGAQQILTRHSLSDNVLKLHWDGPLTSVLGVYYDAAVELTIALENEQITFNLLIDNRTNLEIGEVYYPIIGGTMGLGDTVSQRRQTLRTVPCGQEADSQPIYHNFINQTYFGELYPEQVLMYPYRLSMPWMHLYAPERKRGVYFGAHDPVKRVKAVQLLHEPGIASNRHDGNWPRPEELDGMPAGVSMNFLHMAYHPAGEKFAATPVVLRFHDGDAADAAAYYAEWFSAQYAGQQGPTTHLSAYKIERLPFAEVADQAQGALDAGKEALILMDWKTGGQSNGVPDFRPDPDLGGPVALAAAVKACQARGLRVFLRFNLQLADPETQFFKDNLAGFVCTDRWGIPFSAPVTRWVCLNPGASGLREYLSQQAAELARLGVDGLFIKDFFNHKIDFNPVEGMTADRKDWDGGLQTIEAILKSGQAVQPGFALVTDFVRDHMTVMTQSICEDITADSPFGRAFAGWVSPQPVSKAGQP
;
A
#
# COMPACT_ATOMS: atom_id res chain seq x y z
N MET A 1 2.04 -46.10 -27.78
CA MET A 1 3.06 -47.17 -27.92
C MET A 1 4.22 -46.64 -28.76
N ASN A 2 5.32 -46.27 -28.10
CA ASN A 2 6.70 -46.48 -28.57
C ASN A 2 7.63 -46.02 -27.43
N ARG A 3 8.51 -46.92 -27.03
CA ARG A 3 9.42 -46.85 -25.88
C ARG A 3 10.57 -45.87 -26.15
N VAL A 4 10.91 -45.04 -25.17
CA VAL A 4 12.26 -44.46 -25.05
C VAL A 4 12.75 -44.66 -23.62
N SER A 5 13.93 -45.23 -23.53
CA SER A 5 14.56 -45.81 -22.34
C SER A 5 15.19 -44.76 -21.43
N VAL A 6 15.04 -44.98 -20.13
CA VAL A 6 15.79 -44.33 -19.05
C VAL A 6 17.27 -44.73 -19.13
N ALA A 7 18.17 -43.77 -19.27
CA ALA A 7 19.61 -43.98 -19.11
C ALA A 7 20.03 -43.53 -17.70
N LEU A 8 20.21 -44.49 -16.81
CA LEU A 8 20.97 -44.33 -15.57
C LEU A 8 22.43 -44.04 -15.94
N LEU A 9 22.96 -42.88 -15.54
CA LEU A 9 24.40 -42.63 -15.58
C LEU A 9 25.02 -43.16 -14.27
N VAL A 10 25.40 -44.44 -14.31
CA VAL A 10 26.35 -45.03 -13.35
C VAL A 10 27.75 -44.59 -13.77
N VAL A 11 28.38 -43.71 -13.00
CA VAL A 11 29.79 -43.35 -13.19
C VAL A 11 30.64 -44.51 -12.68
N GLY A 12 31.21 -45.27 -13.63
CA GLY A 12 32.15 -46.34 -13.36
C GLY A 12 33.50 -45.82 -12.86
N LEU A 13 33.98 -46.41 -11.78
CA LEU A 13 35.37 -46.36 -11.33
C LEU A 13 36.26 -47.03 -12.39
N GLY A 14 36.88 -46.22 -13.25
CA GLY A 14 37.92 -46.63 -14.20
C GLY A 14 39.24 -45.95 -13.86
N SER A 15 40.16 -46.71 -13.28
CA SER A 15 41.53 -46.31 -12.97
C SER A 15 42.37 -46.09 -14.23
N VAL A 16 42.81 -44.85 -14.47
CA VAL A 16 44.01 -44.55 -15.27
C VAL A 16 44.90 -43.64 -14.42
N LEU A 17 46.03 -44.21 -13.98
CA LEU A 17 47.08 -43.54 -13.22
C LEU A 17 47.80 -42.51 -14.10
N GLY A 18 47.38 -41.26 -14.00
CA GLY A 18 48.22 -40.08 -14.20
C GLY A 18 48.43 -39.41 -12.84
N TYR A 19 49.62 -39.54 -12.27
CA TYR A 19 49.99 -38.90 -11.01
C TYR A 19 50.04 -37.37 -11.20
N CYS A 20 48.93 -36.67 -10.93
CA CYS A 20 49.00 -35.27 -10.49
C CYS A 20 49.27 -35.29 -8.99
N ALA A 21 50.38 -34.67 -8.58
CA ALA A 21 50.76 -34.59 -7.17
C ALA A 21 49.77 -33.68 -6.41
N THR A 22 48.83 -34.28 -5.70
CA THR A 22 48.02 -33.57 -4.70
C THR A 22 48.88 -33.34 -3.47
N THR A 23 49.43 -32.13 -3.31
CA THR A 23 50.13 -31.72 -2.09
C THR A 23 49.12 -31.24 -1.06
N SER A 24 49.07 -31.89 0.10
CA SER A 24 48.44 -31.32 1.31
C SER A 24 49.27 -30.10 1.72
N ALA A 25 48.68 -28.91 1.66
CA ALA A 25 49.39 -27.66 1.95
C ALA A 25 48.95 -27.10 3.31
N ALA A 26 49.89 -26.50 4.06
CA ALA A 26 49.56 -25.77 5.28
C ALA A 26 48.89 -24.42 4.96
N SER A 27 49.07 -23.86 3.76
CA SER A 27 48.40 -22.66 3.29
C SER A 27 48.38 -22.70 1.75
N ALA A 28 47.52 -21.91 1.11
CA ALA A 28 47.40 -21.90 -0.34
C ALA A 28 47.48 -20.49 -0.92
N ARG A 29 48.05 -20.39 -2.13
CA ARG A 29 48.09 -19.17 -2.94
C ARG A 29 47.60 -19.51 -4.33
N LEU A 30 46.52 -18.87 -4.76
CA LEU A 30 46.05 -18.91 -6.15
C LEU A 30 46.45 -17.59 -6.81
N GLU A 31 47.00 -17.64 -8.02
CA GLU A 31 47.45 -16.44 -8.71
C GLU A 31 47.44 -16.61 -10.22
N ASN A 32 46.95 -15.59 -10.92
CA ASN A 32 47.03 -15.48 -12.37
C ASN A 32 47.60 -14.10 -12.77
N SER A 33 47.37 -13.66 -14.01
CA SER A 33 47.85 -12.36 -14.50
C SER A 33 47.14 -11.15 -13.87
N ARG A 34 45.92 -11.32 -13.36
CA ARG A 34 45.02 -10.26 -12.89
C ARG A 34 44.83 -10.25 -11.37
N MET A 35 44.76 -11.42 -10.74
CA MET A 35 44.35 -11.53 -9.34
C MET A 35 45.27 -12.47 -8.57
N GLN A 36 45.47 -12.17 -7.28
CA GLN A 36 46.13 -13.04 -6.32
C GLN A 36 45.21 -13.25 -5.10
N VAL A 37 45.11 -14.50 -4.65
CA VAL A 37 44.31 -14.93 -3.50
C VAL A 37 45.22 -15.65 -2.51
N GLN A 38 45.25 -15.18 -1.26
CA GLN A 38 45.98 -15.82 -0.17
C GLN A 38 45.00 -16.50 0.79
N ILE A 39 45.21 -17.80 1.00
CA ILE A 39 44.43 -18.66 1.89
C ILE A 39 45.35 -19.18 3.00
N ASP A 40 44.95 -19.02 4.26
CA ASP A 40 45.75 -19.47 5.42
C ASP A 40 45.51 -20.96 5.78
N ASP A 41 46.06 -21.41 6.90
CA ASP A 41 45.97 -22.78 7.41
C ASP A 41 44.60 -23.15 7.99
N SER A 42 43.78 -22.16 8.31
CA SER A 42 42.36 -22.34 8.64
C SER A 42 41.50 -22.49 7.38
N GLY A 43 42.07 -22.22 6.20
CA GLY A 43 41.36 -22.19 4.91
C GLY A 43 40.67 -20.86 4.61
N ALA A 44 40.90 -19.82 5.42
CA ALA A 44 40.28 -18.50 5.27
C ALA A 44 41.05 -17.62 4.27
N VAL A 45 40.31 -16.79 3.53
CA VAL A 45 40.89 -15.82 2.59
C VAL A 45 41.38 -14.60 3.36
N THR A 46 42.69 -14.47 3.52
CA THR A 46 43.32 -13.38 4.29
C THR A 46 43.73 -12.20 3.42
N SER A 47 43.90 -12.41 2.10
CA SER A 47 44.20 -11.34 1.16
C SER A 47 43.65 -11.62 -0.24
N LEU A 48 43.04 -10.60 -0.85
CA LEU A 48 42.71 -10.53 -2.28
C LEU A 48 43.43 -9.30 -2.87
N VAL A 49 44.17 -9.50 -3.95
CA VAL A 49 44.91 -8.42 -4.62
C VAL A 49 44.50 -8.36 -6.09
N ASP A 50 44.07 -7.18 -6.54
CA ASP A 50 44.02 -6.85 -7.96
C ASP A 50 45.41 -6.40 -8.42
N LYS A 51 46.04 -7.19 -9.27
CA LYS A 51 47.38 -6.92 -9.82
C LYS A 51 47.36 -5.80 -10.85
N VAL A 52 46.18 -5.38 -11.32
CA VAL A 52 46.01 -4.30 -12.29
C VAL A 52 45.87 -2.97 -11.55
N SER A 53 44.81 -2.81 -10.76
CA SER A 53 44.54 -1.55 -10.04
C SER A 53 45.35 -1.39 -8.74
N GLN A 54 46.08 -2.43 -8.33
CA GLN A 54 46.86 -2.52 -7.09
C GLN A 54 46.00 -2.37 -5.82
N ILE A 55 44.69 -2.63 -5.92
CA ILE A 55 43.80 -2.73 -4.76
C ILE A 55 44.14 -3.99 -3.98
N LYS A 56 44.23 -3.86 -2.66
CA LYS A 56 44.46 -4.98 -1.73
C LYS A 56 43.40 -4.98 -0.64
N LEU A 57 42.56 -6.01 -0.63
CA LEU A 57 41.71 -6.34 0.50
C LEU A 57 42.50 -7.31 1.38
N SER A 58 42.78 -6.92 2.62
CA SER A 58 43.52 -7.77 3.56
C SER A 58 43.05 -7.60 4.98
N VAL A 59 42.98 -8.71 5.70
CA VAL A 59 42.59 -8.79 7.10
C VAL A 59 43.66 -9.49 7.92
N LEU A 60 43.63 -9.30 9.24
CA LEU A 60 44.48 -10.07 10.15
C LEU A 60 44.12 -11.57 10.08
N PRO A 61 45.10 -12.48 10.12
CA PRO A 61 44.84 -13.91 10.27
C PRO A 61 43.93 -14.19 11.47
N GLY A 62 42.93 -15.05 11.29
CA GLY A 62 41.92 -15.36 12.30
C GLY A 62 40.81 -14.32 12.49
N ALA A 63 40.80 -13.20 11.76
CA ALA A 63 39.72 -12.21 11.82
C ALA A 63 38.44 -12.66 11.11
N VAL A 64 38.57 -13.54 10.11
CA VAL A 64 37.47 -14.04 9.27
C VAL A 64 37.40 -15.57 9.32
N GLN A 65 36.23 -16.14 9.05
CA GLN A 65 35.99 -17.59 9.07
C GLN A 65 35.50 -18.13 7.72
N VAL A 66 35.70 -19.42 7.48
CA VAL A 66 35.38 -20.08 6.20
C VAL A 66 33.92 -20.48 6.07
N PHE A 67 33.29 -20.93 7.16
CA PHE A 67 31.87 -21.23 7.18
C PHE A 67 31.31 -21.12 8.59
N SER A 68 29.99 -20.95 8.66
CA SER A 68 29.21 -21.32 9.84
C SER A 68 27.91 -22.00 9.43
N LEU A 69 27.49 -23.00 10.20
CA LEU A 69 26.24 -23.74 10.00
C LEU A 69 25.28 -23.48 11.14
N ARG A 70 24.00 -23.26 10.82
CA ARG A 70 22.94 -23.22 11.83
C ARG A 70 22.13 -24.50 11.79
N LEU A 71 22.03 -25.18 12.92
CA LEU A 71 21.32 -26.46 13.08
C LEU A 71 19.99 -26.23 13.81
N GLY A 72 18.95 -26.99 13.41
CA GLY A 72 17.61 -26.96 13.99
C GLY A 72 16.57 -26.22 13.15
N ILE A 73 15.30 -26.39 13.50
CA ILE A 73 14.14 -25.87 12.75
C ILE A 73 13.52 -24.64 13.45
N GLN A 74 13.60 -24.55 14.78
CA GLN A 74 13.05 -23.42 15.57
C GLN A 74 14.06 -22.26 15.71
N GLU A 75 13.57 -21.02 15.74
CA GLU A 75 14.41 -19.81 15.81
C GLU A 75 15.03 -19.52 17.18
N ASP A 76 14.43 -20.02 18.26
CA ASP A 76 14.68 -19.49 19.61
C ASP A 76 15.92 -20.07 20.33
N SER A 77 16.59 -21.08 19.77
CA SER A 77 17.86 -21.63 20.31
C SER A 77 18.69 -22.35 19.23
N PRO A 78 19.21 -21.62 18.23
CA PRO A 78 19.92 -22.23 17.12
C PRO A 78 21.33 -22.65 17.54
N LEU A 79 21.63 -23.93 17.38
CA LEU A 79 22.98 -24.44 17.52
C LEU A 79 23.82 -23.97 16.32
N VAL A 80 24.97 -23.35 16.59
CA VAL A 80 25.89 -22.89 15.54
C VAL A 80 27.17 -23.72 15.57
N LEU A 81 27.58 -24.20 14.39
CA LEU A 81 28.89 -24.82 14.19
C LEU A 81 29.77 -23.83 13.40
N SER A 82 30.86 -23.37 14.00
CA SER A 82 31.79 -22.43 13.38
C SER A 82 33.04 -23.13 12.86
N ALA A 83 33.57 -22.72 11.71
CA ALA A 83 34.87 -23.17 11.20
C ALA A 83 36.01 -22.90 12.20
N THR A 84 35.94 -21.83 13.00
CA THR A 84 36.99 -21.45 13.96
C THR A 84 37.11 -22.39 15.16
N GLU A 85 36.10 -23.23 15.39
CA GLU A 85 36.05 -24.19 16.50
C GLU A 85 36.45 -25.60 16.05
N GLN A 86 36.71 -25.80 14.77
CA GLN A 86 37.04 -27.10 14.20
C GLN A 86 38.55 -27.35 14.19
N VAL A 87 38.93 -28.62 14.09
CA VAL A 87 40.30 -28.98 13.71
C VAL A 87 40.65 -28.42 12.33
N PRO A 88 41.93 -28.11 12.06
CA PRO A 88 42.37 -27.59 10.78
C PRO A 88 41.88 -28.45 9.60
N PRO A 89 41.41 -27.84 8.50
CA PRO A 89 40.90 -28.57 7.35
C PRO A 89 42.00 -29.27 6.55
N LEU A 90 41.58 -30.21 5.70
CA LEU A 90 42.41 -30.69 4.60
C LEU A 90 42.37 -29.67 3.46
N ILE A 91 43.51 -29.04 3.16
CA ILE A 91 43.67 -28.11 2.03
C ILE A 91 44.38 -28.83 0.88
N THR A 92 43.71 -28.86 -0.28
CA THR A 92 44.25 -29.42 -1.53
C THR A 92 44.22 -28.37 -2.62
N VAL A 93 45.35 -28.18 -3.31
CA VAL A 93 45.48 -27.24 -4.42
C VAL A 93 45.77 -28.02 -5.70
N ALA A 94 45.03 -27.73 -6.76
CA ALA A 94 45.25 -28.27 -8.09
C ALA A 94 44.93 -27.18 -9.11
N ASP A 95 45.91 -26.84 -9.94
CA ASP A 95 45.83 -25.76 -10.93
C ASP A 95 45.33 -24.44 -10.29
N ASP A 96 44.23 -23.88 -10.81
CA ASP A 96 43.62 -22.64 -10.31
C ASP A 96 42.57 -22.89 -9.20
N THR A 97 42.52 -24.09 -8.62
CA THR A 97 41.51 -24.49 -7.63
C THR A 97 42.13 -24.88 -6.29
N CYS A 98 41.60 -24.30 -5.21
CA CYS A 98 41.87 -24.71 -3.83
C CYS A 98 40.60 -25.28 -3.20
N ARG A 99 40.67 -26.51 -2.67
CA ARG A 99 39.59 -27.15 -1.92
C ARG A 99 39.97 -27.29 -0.46
N VAL A 100 39.11 -26.78 0.41
CA VAL A 100 39.23 -26.83 1.86
C VAL A 100 38.15 -27.77 2.40
N THR A 101 38.54 -28.88 3.01
CA THR A 101 37.63 -29.96 3.42
C THR A 101 37.69 -30.23 4.91
N TRP A 102 36.54 -30.14 5.58
CA TRP A 102 36.30 -30.73 6.89
C TRP A 102 35.56 -32.05 6.69
N PRO A 103 36.23 -33.21 6.86
CA PRO A 103 35.62 -34.51 6.60
C PRO A 103 34.51 -34.88 7.58
N GLY A 104 34.42 -34.17 8.72
CA GLY A 104 33.56 -34.50 9.84
C GLY A 104 34.21 -35.50 10.82
N PRO A 105 33.63 -35.63 12.03
CA PRO A 105 32.49 -34.86 12.51
C PRO A 105 32.89 -33.44 12.93
N LEU A 106 31.97 -32.49 12.81
CA LEU A 106 32.12 -31.12 13.32
C LEU A 106 31.75 -31.07 14.80
N VAL A 107 32.27 -30.09 15.53
CA VAL A 107 31.99 -29.86 16.96
C VAL A 107 31.32 -28.51 17.21
N ASN A 108 30.49 -28.42 18.23
CA ASN A 108 29.95 -27.15 18.74
C ASN A 108 30.87 -26.55 19.84
N PRO A 109 30.57 -25.35 20.38
CA PRO A 109 31.35 -24.76 21.47
C PRO A 109 31.34 -25.60 22.77
N GLN A 110 30.34 -26.46 22.96
CA GLN A 110 30.20 -27.36 24.11
C GLN A 110 30.99 -28.68 23.94
N GLY A 111 31.52 -28.96 22.74
CA GLY A 111 32.26 -30.19 22.41
C GLY A 111 31.39 -31.34 21.88
N ASP A 112 30.09 -31.14 21.67
CA ASP A 112 29.21 -32.13 21.05
C ASP A 112 29.54 -32.28 19.56
N SER A 113 29.43 -33.51 19.06
CA SER A 113 29.90 -33.89 17.73
C SER A 113 28.74 -34.20 16.77
N TYR A 114 28.84 -33.69 15.54
CA TYR A 114 27.84 -33.82 14.48
C TYR A 114 28.52 -34.34 13.20
N ASP A 115 28.10 -35.52 12.70
CA ASP A 115 28.63 -36.09 11.44
C ASP A 115 28.18 -35.26 10.24
N ILE A 116 28.88 -34.16 10.01
CA ILE A 116 28.65 -33.21 8.93
C ILE A 116 29.98 -32.99 8.23
N LYS A 117 29.99 -33.12 6.91
CA LYS A 117 31.14 -32.80 6.08
C LYS A 117 30.89 -31.46 5.40
N VAL A 118 31.89 -30.58 5.41
CA VAL A 118 31.87 -29.29 4.70
C VAL A 118 33.05 -29.22 3.74
N VAL A 119 32.81 -28.80 2.51
CA VAL A 119 33.84 -28.54 1.50
C VAL A 119 33.63 -27.15 0.95
N VAL A 120 34.61 -26.26 1.08
CA VAL A 120 34.62 -24.96 0.39
C VAL A 120 35.64 -25.03 -0.74
N THR A 121 35.21 -24.63 -1.94
CA THR A 121 36.05 -24.63 -3.15
C THR A 121 36.24 -23.21 -3.63
N TYR A 122 37.50 -22.78 -3.69
CA TYR A 122 37.96 -21.52 -4.28
C TYR A 122 38.51 -21.82 -5.66
N THR A 123 37.94 -21.22 -6.71
CA THR A 123 38.42 -21.37 -8.10
C THR A 123 38.76 -20.01 -8.66
N LEU A 124 40.03 -19.77 -8.95
CA LEU A 124 40.48 -18.53 -9.58
C LEU A 124 40.19 -18.60 -11.08
N ARG A 125 39.25 -17.78 -11.55
CA ARG A 125 39.00 -17.53 -12.97
C ARG A 125 39.80 -16.32 -13.41
N ASP A 126 39.81 -16.02 -14.71
CA ASP A 126 40.63 -14.94 -15.29
C ASP A 126 40.57 -13.63 -14.48
N THR A 127 39.37 -13.09 -14.24
CA THR A 127 39.16 -11.80 -13.55
C THR A 127 38.45 -11.91 -12.19
N ALA A 128 38.11 -13.11 -11.75
CA ALA A 128 37.24 -13.30 -10.58
C ALA A 128 37.59 -14.55 -9.79
N LEU A 129 37.34 -14.51 -8.49
CA LEU A 129 37.36 -15.67 -7.60
C LEU A 129 35.94 -16.22 -7.47
N ALA A 130 35.74 -17.47 -7.89
CA ALA A 130 34.50 -18.20 -7.65
C ALA A 130 34.61 -19.01 -6.36
N VAL A 131 33.66 -18.84 -5.44
CA VAL A 131 33.61 -19.59 -4.18
C VAL A 131 32.31 -20.40 -4.10
N SER A 132 32.41 -21.69 -3.79
CA SER A 132 31.23 -22.55 -3.59
C SER A 132 31.39 -23.42 -2.36
N VAL A 133 30.27 -23.83 -1.75
CA VAL A 133 30.23 -24.75 -0.61
C VAL A 133 29.44 -26.00 -0.94
N ALA A 134 29.90 -27.14 -0.43
CA ALA A 134 29.16 -28.39 -0.38
C ALA A 134 29.06 -28.86 1.07
N VAL A 135 27.85 -29.25 1.50
CA VAL A 135 27.60 -29.79 2.84
C VAL A 135 26.96 -31.16 2.70
N VAL A 136 27.47 -32.16 3.41
CA VAL A 136 26.84 -33.48 3.52
C VAL A 136 26.47 -33.69 4.98
N ASN A 137 25.17 -33.81 5.25
CA ASN A 137 24.64 -33.96 6.58
C ASN A 137 24.34 -35.44 6.86
N ARG A 138 25.13 -36.09 7.71
CA ARG A 138 24.87 -37.44 8.23
C ARG A 138 24.48 -37.42 9.70
N SER A 139 24.34 -36.23 10.28
CA SER A 139 23.87 -36.04 11.64
C SER A 139 22.36 -36.19 11.73
N ALA A 140 21.84 -36.29 12.96
CA ALA A 140 20.40 -36.33 13.21
C ALA A 140 19.72 -34.93 13.15
N MET A 141 20.49 -33.85 13.03
CA MET A 141 19.99 -32.48 13.03
C MET A 141 19.72 -32.00 11.60
N VAL A 142 18.76 -31.07 11.42
CA VAL A 142 18.59 -30.35 10.14
C VAL A 142 19.58 -29.19 10.07
N VAL A 143 20.28 -29.04 8.95
CA VAL A 143 21.13 -27.85 8.69
C VAL A 143 20.28 -26.80 7.98
N ARG A 144 19.84 -25.78 8.73
CA ARG A 144 18.95 -24.73 8.24
C ARG A 144 19.69 -23.65 7.46
N GLU A 145 20.85 -23.21 7.94
CA GLU A 145 21.63 -22.13 7.30
C GLU A 145 23.05 -22.58 7.01
N VAL A 146 23.56 -22.18 5.85
CA VAL A 146 24.96 -22.36 5.45
C VAL A 146 25.52 -20.99 5.07
N ARG A 147 26.47 -20.49 5.86
CA ARG A 147 27.13 -19.20 5.63
C ARG A 147 28.57 -19.46 5.18
N TYR A 148 29.02 -18.85 4.08
CA TYR A 148 30.34 -19.13 3.52
C TYR A 148 30.85 -18.06 2.53
N PRO A 149 32.18 -17.98 2.44
CA PRO A 149 33.06 -17.60 3.54
C PRO A 149 32.88 -16.12 3.92
N GLN A 150 33.50 -15.67 5.00
CA GLN A 150 33.67 -14.23 5.23
C GLN A 150 34.81 -13.69 4.36
N ILE A 151 34.54 -12.63 3.60
CA ILE A 151 35.52 -11.87 2.82
C ILE A 151 35.64 -10.48 3.44
N GLY A 152 36.71 -10.28 4.19
CA GLY A 152 37.04 -9.00 4.83
C GLY A 152 37.95 -8.12 3.98
N GLY A 153 38.41 -7.01 4.54
CA GLY A 153 39.22 -6.02 3.82
C GLY A 153 38.38 -4.93 3.17
N LEU A 154 37.05 -4.93 3.33
CA LEU A 154 36.16 -4.04 2.58
C LEU A 154 36.38 -2.56 2.92
N THR A 155 36.82 -2.25 4.15
CA THR A 155 37.18 -0.86 4.53
C THR A 155 38.43 -0.36 3.79
N ARG A 156 39.25 -1.27 3.23
CA ARG A 156 40.48 -0.96 2.49
C ARG A 156 40.23 -0.52 1.05
N LEU A 157 38.99 -0.57 0.57
CA LEU A 157 38.60 0.06 -0.69
C LEU A 157 38.63 1.58 -0.62
N ARG A 158 38.55 2.14 0.60
CA ARG A 158 38.70 3.56 0.87
C ARG A 158 40.19 3.95 0.89
N PRO A 159 40.63 4.99 0.17
CA PRO A 159 41.98 5.52 0.28
C PRO A 159 42.30 6.03 1.70
N ASP A 160 43.57 5.94 2.10
CA ASP A 160 44.03 6.49 3.37
C ASP A 160 43.82 8.02 3.41
N GLY A 161 43.16 8.49 4.47
CA GLY A 161 42.87 9.92 4.67
C GLY A 161 41.61 10.45 3.96
N ASP A 162 40.87 9.62 3.21
CA ASP A 162 39.54 10.00 2.71
C ASP A 162 38.46 9.77 3.78
N GLU A 163 37.55 10.72 3.92
CA GLU A 163 36.42 10.63 4.86
C GLU A 163 35.18 9.98 4.21
N GLU A 164 35.15 9.87 2.88
CA GLU A 164 34.01 9.31 2.16
C GLU A 164 33.93 7.78 2.32
N PRO A 165 32.77 7.23 2.71
CA PRO A 165 32.64 5.80 2.92
C PRO A 165 32.36 5.04 1.63
N VAL A 166 32.92 3.83 1.55
CA VAL A 166 32.54 2.80 0.57
C VAL A 166 31.06 2.47 0.74
N GLN A 167 30.32 2.34 -0.35
CA GLN A 167 28.87 2.10 -0.35
C GLN A 167 28.54 0.67 -0.80
N ILE A 168 27.62 0.01 -0.09
CA ILE A 168 26.94 -1.19 -0.58
C ILE A 168 25.77 -0.77 -1.49
N ALA A 169 25.75 -1.31 -2.70
CA ALA A 169 24.73 -1.11 -3.72
C ALA A 169 24.49 -2.41 -4.52
N PRO A 170 23.43 -2.55 -5.33
CA PRO A 170 22.30 -1.63 -5.49
C PRO A 170 21.15 -1.93 -4.52
N LEU A 171 20.96 -1.04 -3.53
CA LEU A 171 19.85 -1.11 -2.57
C LEU A 171 19.04 0.18 -2.63
N SER A 172 17.72 0.14 -2.42
CA SER A 172 16.83 1.32 -2.42
C SER A 172 17.45 2.54 -1.71
N ARG A 173 18.11 2.28 -0.56
CA ARG A 173 19.09 3.16 0.07
C ARG A 173 20.42 2.41 0.20
N ASN A 174 21.48 2.96 -0.41
CA ASN A 174 22.82 2.39 -0.28
C ASN A 174 23.30 2.47 1.18
N ILE A 175 24.11 1.49 1.60
CA ILE A 175 24.59 1.36 2.98
C ILE A 175 26.05 1.78 3.04
N PRO A 176 26.43 2.79 3.84
CA PRO A 176 27.83 3.16 4.02
C PRO A 176 28.57 2.16 4.90
N LEU A 177 29.75 1.73 4.47
CA LEU A 177 30.67 0.89 5.23
C LEU A 177 31.53 1.74 6.17
N THR A 178 30.93 2.24 7.24
CA THR A 178 31.60 3.04 8.28
C THR A 178 31.77 2.27 9.58
N LEU A 179 32.91 2.43 10.25
CA LEU A 179 33.13 1.92 11.60
C LEU A 179 32.74 2.99 12.64
N PRO A 180 32.09 2.62 13.76
CA PRO A 180 31.59 1.29 14.05
C PRO A 180 30.41 0.88 13.13
N PHE A 181 30.38 -0.38 12.71
CA PHE A 181 29.37 -0.90 11.79
C PHE A 181 28.34 -1.79 12.50
N THR A 182 27.06 -1.55 12.22
CA THR A 182 25.98 -2.43 12.70
C THR A 182 25.72 -3.49 11.65
N GLU A 183 25.64 -4.76 12.07
CA GLU A 183 25.33 -5.90 11.20
C GLU A 183 24.17 -5.60 10.24
N GLN A 184 24.35 -5.92 8.96
CA GLN A 184 23.33 -5.80 7.94
C GLN A 184 23.13 -7.15 7.24
N GLU A 185 21.88 -7.52 7.01
CA GLU A 185 21.50 -8.68 6.20
C GLU A 185 20.56 -8.22 5.07
N MET A 186 20.90 -8.56 3.83
CA MET A 186 20.07 -8.26 2.67
C MET A 186 19.71 -9.55 1.94
N ARG A 187 18.40 -9.77 1.72
CA ARG A 187 17.85 -11.01 1.18
C ARG A 187 17.49 -10.83 -0.29
N TYR A 188 17.69 -11.88 -1.08
CA TYR A 188 17.24 -11.99 -2.45
C TYR A 188 16.60 -13.37 -2.65
N PRO A 189 15.47 -13.48 -3.34
CA PRO A 189 14.69 -12.38 -3.94
C PRO A 189 13.79 -11.69 -2.90
N SER A 190 13.93 -10.39 -2.70
CA SER A 190 13.01 -9.60 -1.86
C SER A 190 13.14 -8.11 -2.14
N TRP A 191 12.20 -7.27 -1.66
CA TRP A 191 12.49 -5.85 -1.54
C TRP A 191 13.49 -5.64 -0.38
N PRO A 192 14.59 -4.85 -0.53
CA PRO A 192 14.97 -4.02 -1.69
C PRO A 192 16.02 -4.64 -2.65
N MET A 193 16.27 -5.95 -2.65
CA MET A 193 17.19 -6.61 -3.61
C MET A 193 16.45 -7.29 -4.78
N ASN A 194 16.46 -6.63 -5.93
CA ASN A 194 15.86 -7.15 -7.15
C ASN A 194 16.79 -8.08 -7.97
N MET A 195 18.10 -8.10 -7.68
CA MET A 195 19.12 -8.85 -8.41
C MET A 195 20.03 -9.60 -7.45
N GLY A 196 20.56 -10.75 -7.89
CA GLY A 196 21.41 -11.62 -7.07
C GLY A 196 22.85 -11.16 -6.89
N PHE A 197 23.12 -9.85 -6.78
CA PHE A 197 24.46 -9.32 -6.52
C PHE A 197 24.46 -8.05 -5.67
N LEU A 198 25.61 -7.78 -5.05
CA LEU A 198 25.95 -6.50 -4.43
C LEU A 198 27.35 -6.06 -4.85
N THR A 199 27.64 -4.78 -4.69
CA THR A 199 28.96 -4.19 -4.85
C THR A 199 29.32 -3.37 -3.62
N ALA A 200 30.59 -3.35 -3.24
CA ALA A 200 31.18 -2.35 -2.37
C ALA A 200 32.00 -1.39 -3.24
N SER A 201 31.56 -0.15 -3.42
CA SER A 201 32.20 0.82 -4.33
C SER A 201 32.46 2.16 -3.66
N HIS A 202 33.59 2.79 -3.98
CA HIS A 202 33.96 4.12 -3.52
C HIS A 202 33.79 5.14 -4.65
N GLU A 203 32.93 6.14 -4.45
CA GLU A 203 32.44 7.02 -5.52
C GLU A 203 33.55 7.90 -6.10
N LYS A 204 34.36 8.57 -5.27
CA LYS A 204 35.48 9.39 -5.79
C LYS A 204 36.52 8.63 -6.60
N THR A 205 36.88 7.42 -6.16
CA THR A 205 37.96 6.66 -6.83
C THR A 205 37.46 5.84 -7.99
N GLN A 206 36.13 5.65 -8.12
CA GLN A 206 35.51 4.78 -9.10
C GLN A 206 36.14 3.37 -9.05
N ARG A 207 36.34 2.86 -7.83
CA ARG A 207 36.89 1.53 -7.57
C ARG A 207 35.90 0.74 -6.74
N GLY A 208 35.69 -0.52 -7.10
CA GLY A 208 34.75 -1.36 -6.38
C GLY A 208 35.09 -2.84 -6.36
N PHE A 209 34.32 -3.55 -5.55
CA PHE A 209 34.40 -4.99 -5.36
C PHE A 209 33.00 -5.60 -5.53
N TYR A 210 32.86 -6.45 -6.52
CA TYR A 210 31.66 -7.16 -6.91
C TYR A 210 31.48 -8.44 -6.09
N MET A 211 30.26 -8.72 -5.66
CA MET A 211 29.86 -9.87 -4.84
C MET A 211 28.53 -10.45 -5.36
N GLY A 212 28.59 -11.25 -6.42
CA GLY A 212 27.42 -11.83 -7.08
C GLY A 212 27.18 -13.29 -6.76
N ALA A 213 25.95 -13.68 -6.46
CA ALA A 213 25.53 -15.06 -6.31
C ALA A 213 25.08 -15.59 -7.68
N HIS A 214 26.02 -16.18 -8.43
CA HIS A 214 25.77 -16.81 -9.73
C HIS A 214 25.15 -18.19 -9.49
N ASP A 215 23.84 -18.19 -9.28
CA ASP A 215 23.04 -19.36 -8.92
C ASP A 215 22.03 -19.66 -10.00
N GLU A 216 22.03 -20.84 -10.61
CA GLU A 216 21.02 -21.17 -11.63
C GLU A 216 19.65 -21.44 -11.01
N ILE A 217 19.62 -21.88 -9.75
CA ILE A 217 18.40 -22.18 -9.01
C ILE A 217 17.84 -20.91 -8.38
N ALA A 218 16.56 -20.62 -8.64
CA ALA A 218 15.86 -19.56 -7.95
C ALA A 218 15.52 -19.99 -6.52
N ARG A 219 16.32 -19.51 -5.57
CA ARG A 219 16.16 -19.78 -4.14
C ARG A 219 16.53 -18.60 -3.29
N MET A 220 15.93 -18.51 -2.11
CA MET A 220 16.23 -17.48 -1.13
C MET A 220 17.69 -17.59 -0.65
N LYS A 221 18.36 -16.45 -0.64
CA LYS A 221 19.73 -16.28 -0.13
C LYS A 221 19.89 -14.90 0.47
N ALA A 222 20.93 -14.69 1.26
CA ALA A 222 21.22 -13.39 1.84
C ALA A 222 22.71 -13.07 1.83
N TRP A 223 23.04 -11.79 1.79
CA TRP A 223 24.37 -11.28 2.09
C TRP A 223 24.35 -10.70 3.49
N ARG A 224 25.34 -11.07 4.29
CA ARG A 224 25.52 -10.54 5.64
C ARG A 224 26.84 -9.80 5.73
N PHE A 225 26.78 -8.59 6.26
CA PHE A 225 27.93 -7.73 6.52
C PHE A 225 28.03 -7.49 8.03
N GLU A 226 29.21 -7.68 8.59
CA GLU A 226 29.45 -7.51 10.03
C GLU A 226 30.88 -7.02 10.32
N GLU A 227 31.09 -6.41 11.49
CA GLU A 227 32.44 -6.07 11.96
C GLU A 227 33.24 -7.34 12.26
N VAL A 228 34.50 -7.33 11.87
CA VAL A 228 35.46 -8.40 12.12
C VAL A 228 36.79 -7.85 12.62
N GLY A 229 37.59 -8.71 13.26
CA GLY A 229 38.91 -8.36 13.80
C GLY A 229 38.88 -7.75 15.21
N PRO A 230 40.07 -7.59 15.83
CA PRO A 230 40.20 -7.03 17.17
C PRO A 230 39.95 -5.51 17.19
N ALA A 231 39.75 -4.94 18.38
CA ALA A 231 39.33 -3.55 18.54
C ALA A 231 40.28 -2.51 17.92
N ASP A 232 41.57 -2.83 17.81
CA ASP A 232 42.64 -2.00 17.23
C ASP A 232 42.86 -2.23 15.72
N ALA A 233 42.17 -3.21 15.13
CA ALA A 233 42.26 -3.56 13.71
C ALA A 233 40.91 -4.00 13.14
N ARG A 234 39.84 -3.29 13.51
CA ARG A 234 38.48 -3.55 13.02
C ARG A 234 38.42 -3.41 11.50
N ASP A 235 37.62 -4.27 10.89
CA ASP A 235 37.27 -4.23 9.49
C ASP A 235 35.80 -4.67 9.33
N ILE A 236 35.29 -4.66 8.10
CA ILE A 236 33.97 -5.17 7.76
C ILE A 236 34.15 -6.31 6.75
N ALA A 237 33.47 -7.43 6.99
CA ALA A 237 33.44 -8.57 6.09
C ALA A 237 32.03 -8.85 5.58
N GLY A 238 31.94 -9.24 4.31
CA GLY A 238 30.71 -9.79 3.71
C GLY A 238 30.75 -11.31 3.65
N GLN A 239 29.59 -11.97 3.69
CA GLN A 239 29.44 -13.41 3.45
C GLN A 239 28.12 -13.72 2.76
N LEU A 240 28.05 -14.83 2.02
CA LEU A 240 26.82 -15.34 1.42
C LEU A 240 26.16 -16.40 2.33
N ILE A 241 24.84 -16.33 2.44
CA ILE A 241 24.00 -17.24 3.23
C ILE A 241 23.02 -17.96 2.32
N HIS A 242 22.95 -19.28 2.45
CA HIS A 242 21.85 -20.09 1.92
C HIS A 242 21.01 -20.69 3.05
N TYR A 243 19.74 -20.99 2.75
CA TYR A 243 18.78 -21.57 3.69
C TYR A 243 18.30 -22.97 3.24
N PRO A 244 19.17 -23.97 3.09
CA PRO A 244 18.82 -25.20 2.36
C PRO A 244 17.99 -26.25 3.12
N PHE A 245 17.85 -26.12 4.45
CA PHE A 245 17.15 -27.11 5.30
C PHE A 245 17.56 -28.58 5.03
N ILE A 246 18.87 -28.84 5.02
CA ILE A 246 19.45 -30.15 4.70
C ILE A 246 18.99 -31.19 5.73
N GLN A 247 18.16 -32.14 5.32
CA GLN A 247 17.69 -33.22 6.20
C GLN A 247 18.82 -34.22 6.53
N PRO A 248 18.66 -35.02 7.60
CA PRO A 248 19.54 -36.15 7.86
C PRO A 248 19.72 -37.05 6.64
N GLY A 249 20.98 -37.34 6.28
CA GLY A 249 21.36 -38.14 5.12
C GLY A 249 21.41 -37.39 3.79
N GLN A 250 21.01 -36.11 3.73
CA GLN A 250 21.02 -35.31 2.50
C GLN A 250 22.30 -34.48 2.35
N SER A 251 22.45 -33.90 1.16
CA SER A 251 23.55 -33.00 0.83
C SER A 251 23.05 -31.74 0.15
N PHE A 252 23.83 -30.66 0.28
CA PHE A 252 23.58 -29.37 -0.33
C PHE A 252 24.79 -28.92 -1.14
N GLN A 253 24.52 -28.28 -2.26
CA GLN A 253 25.49 -27.55 -3.07
C GLN A 253 25.05 -26.08 -3.17
N GLY A 254 25.88 -25.19 -2.62
CA GLY A 254 25.75 -23.75 -2.76
C GLY A 254 26.12 -23.29 -4.17
N CYS A 255 25.65 -22.10 -4.53
CA CYS A 255 25.99 -21.49 -5.81
C CYS A 255 27.43 -20.98 -5.85
N ALA A 256 27.87 -20.51 -7.02
CA ALA A 256 29.13 -19.79 -7.11
C ALA A 256 28.94 -18.36 -6.62
N TRP A 257 29.57 -18.01 -5.50
CA TRP A 257 29.73 -16.63 -5.07
C TRP A 257 30.94 -16.04 -5.80
N MET A 258 30.65 -15.16 -6.76
CA MET A 258 31.61 -14.54 -7.65
C MET A 258 32.11 -13.22 -7.08
N LEU A 259 33.43 -13.14 -6.91
CA LEU A 259 34.14 -12.01 -6.31
C LEU A 259 35.10 -11.41 -7.33
N ALA A 260 34.94 -10.14 -7.66
CA ALA A 260 35.76 -9.48 -8.68
C ALA A 260 36.02 -8.01 -8.34
N PHE A 261 37.17 -7.48 -8.73
CA PHE A 261 37.41 -6.03 -8.71
C PHE A 261 36.87 -5.41 -9.99
N PHE A 262 36.37 -4.19 -9.89
CA PHE A 262 35.91 -3.42 -11.06
C PHE A 262 36.22 -1.93 -10.89
N GLU A 263 36.23 -1.23 -12.02
CA GLU A 263 36.31 0.24 -12.08
C GLU A 263 34.94 0.79 -12.45
N GLY A 264 34.59 1.96 -11.89
CA GLY A 264 33.29 2.60 -12.07
C GLY A 264 32.39 2.52 -10.83
N ASP A 265 31.09 2.62 -11.06
CA ASP A 265 30.05 2.53 -10.04
C ASP A 265 29.37 1.13 -10.03
N TRP A 266 28.33 0.97 -9.21
CA TRP A 266 27.64 -0.32 -9.10
C TRP A 266 27.01 -0.79 -10.42
N THR A 267 26.72 0.10 -11.36
CA THR A 267 26.19 -0.24 -12.68
C THR A 267 27.25 -0.90 -13.56
N ASP A 268 28.50 -0.44 -13.47
CA ASP A 268 29.65 -1.08 -14.12
C ASP A 268 29.91 -2.46 -13.51
N GLY A 269 29.92 -2.57 -12.18
CA GLY A 269 30.00 -3.87 -11.49
C GLY A 269 28.83 -4.80 -11.84
N GLY A 270 27.64 -4.24 -12.08
CA GLY A 270 26.45 -4.98 -12.51
C GLY A 270 26.55 -5.59 -13.91
N GLN A 271 27.46 -5.14 -14.77
CA GLN A 271 27.68 -5.77 -16.09
C GLN A 271 28.20 -7.21 -15.94
N ILE A 272 29.00 -7.48 -14.89
CA ILE A 272 29.46 -8.84 -14.56
C ILE A 272 28.27 -9.76 -14.27
N TYR A 273 27.25 -9.24 -13.57
CA TYR A 273 26.01 -9.98 -13.30
C TYR A 273 25.19 -10.18 -14.58
N ARG A 274 25.07 -9.12 -15.39
CA ARG A 274 24.33 -9.13 -16.65
C ARG A 274 24.87 -10.20 -17.62
N GLU A 275 26.18 -10.25 -17.81
CA GLU A 275 26.83 -11.22 -18.71
C GLU A 275 26.49 -12.66 -18.31
N TRP A 276 26.62 -12.98 -17.03
CA TRP A 276 26.23 -14.29 -16.50
C TRP A 276 24.73 -14.56 -16.65
N PHE A 277 23.87 -13.59 -16.32
CA PHE A 277 22.42 -13.74 -16.41
C PHE A 277 21.97 -14.03 -17.84
N LEU A 278 22.53 -13.32 -18.83
CA LEU A 278 22.23 -13.50 -20.24
C LEU A 278 22.64 -14.89 -20.73
N ASP A 279 23.79 -15.40 -20.29
CA ASP A 279 24.26 -16.76 -20.62
C ASP A 279 23.38 -17.83 -19.96
N ALA A 280 23.01 -17.65 -18.69
CA ALA A 280 22.29 -18.65 -17.91
C ALA A 280 20.79 -18.72 -18.24
N PHE A 281 20.12 -17.59 -18.47
CA PHE A 281 18.65 -17.53 -18.61
C PHE A 281 18.19 -16.84 -19.89
N GLY A 282 19.01 -15.95 -20.44
CA GLY A 282 18.58 -15.01 -21.46
C GLY A 282 17.57 -13.98 -20.96
N VAL A 283 17.30 -12.99 -21.79
CA VAL A 283 16.24 -12.00 -21.60
C VAL A 283 15.26 -12.17 -22.75
N ARG A 284 13.96 -11.99 -22.51
CA ARG A 284 12.95 -12.08 -23.56
C ARG A 284 13.32 -11.12 -24.70
N ASP A 285 13.37 -11.65 -25.92
CA ASP A 285 13.60 -10.84 -27.10
C ASP A 285 12.43 -9.87 -27.29
N ARG A 286 12.74 -8.60 -27.56
CA ARG A 286 11.76 -7.55 -27.81
C ARG A 286 10.72 -7.95 -28.86
N ARG A 287 11.13 -8.69 -29.89
CA ARG A 287 10.26 -9.14 -30.99
C ARG A 287 9.18 -10.12 -30.55
N ASP A 288 9.40 -10.78 -29.42
CA ASP A 288 8.50 -11.76 -28.81
C ASP A 288 7.72 -11.17 -27.62
N ASP A 289 7.84 -9.85 -27.37
CA ASP A 289 7.25 -9.13 -26.23
C ASP A 289 6.56 -7.85 -26.71
N TRP A 290 5.40 -8.01 -27.34
CA TRP A 290 4.69 -6.86 -27.91
C TRP A 290 4.29 -5.82 -26.84
N ILE A 291 4.10 -6.24 -25.57
CA ILE A 291 3.72 -5.33 -24.47
C ILE A 291 4.84 -4.33 -24.22
N ARG A 292 6.11 -4.79 -24.24
CA ARG A 292 7.29 -3.93 -24.14
C ARG A 292 7.36 -2.85 -25.24
N GLU A 293 6.69 -3.07 -26.37
CA GLU A 293 6.65 -2.12 -27.49
C GLU A 293 5.53 -1.09 -27.40
N LYS A 294 4.63 -1.18 -26.39
CA LYS A 294 3.51 -0.24 -26.25
C LYS A 294 3.86 0.93 -25.33
N ASN A 295 3.84 2.15 -25.89
CA ASN A 295 4.01 3.39 -25.13
C ASN A 295 2.90 3.60 -24.10
N CYS A 296 1.66 3.26 -24.50
CA CYS A 296 0.47 3.36 -23.67
C CYS A 296 -0.44 2.17 -23.95
N TYR A 297 -1.20 1.74 -22.95
CA TYR A 297 -2.32 0.82 -23.10
C TYR A 297 -3.46 1.23 -22.18
N GLN A 298 -4.68 0.86 -22.53
CA GLN A 298 -5.84 1.11 -21.68
C GLN A 298 -6.09 -0.10 -20.77
N MET A 299 -6.36 0.12 -19.48
CA MET A 299 -6.77 -0.95 -18.56
C MET A 299 -8.14 -0.66 -17.97
N ILE A 300 -9.00 -1.67 -17.99
CA ILE A 300 -10.37 -1.59 -17.47
C ILE A 300 -10.62 -2.70 -16.46
N MET A 301 -11.21 -2.34 -15.32
CA MET A 301 -11.82 -3.28 -14.40
C MET A 301 -13.28 -3.46 -14.83
N MET A 302 -13.58 -4.59 -15.48
CA MET A 302 -14.91 -4.90 -15.98
C MET A 302 -15.92 -5.03 -14.83
N MET A 303 -15.51 -5.67 -13.74
CA MET A 303 -16.29 -5.78 -12.51
C MET A 303 -15.40 -5.62 -11.28
N LEU A 304 -15.85 -4.81 -10.32
CA LEU A 304 -15.21 -4.66 -9.02
C LEU A 304 -15.58 -5.84 -8.09
N PRO A 305 -14.77 -6.14 -7.05
CA PRO A 305 -14.97 -7.29 -6.13
C PRO A 305 -16.37 -7.38 -5.51
N GLU A 306 -17.04 -6.24 -5.36
CA GLU A 306 -18.36 -6.08 -4.75
C GLU A 306 -19.54 -6.25 -5.72
N GLY A 307 -19.26 -6.60 -6.98
CA GLY A 307 -20.25 -6.82 -8.02
C GLY A 307 -20.65 -5.56 -8.81
N ASN A 308 -19.91 -4.44 -8.69
CA ASN A 308 -20.11 -3.27 -9.54
C ASN A 308 -19.66 -3.60 -10.97
N ILE A 309 -20.60 -3.76 -11.90
CA ILE A 309 -20.31 -3.99 -13.30
C ILE A 309 -20.09 -2.64 -13.99
N ASN A 310 -18.88 -2.41 -14.49
CA ASN A 310 -18.56 -1.28 -15.36
C ASN A 310 -18.80 -1.63 -16.83
N TYR A 311 -18.40 -2.83 -17.25
CA TYR A 311 -18.48 -3.29 -18.64
C TYR A 311 -18.71 -4.79 -18.72
N ARG A 312 -19.41 -5.23 -19.75
CA ARG A 312 -19.54 -6.64 -20.16
C ARG A 312 -18.66 -6.91 -21.37
N PHE A 313 -18.46 -8.19 -21.73
CA PHE A 313 -17.68 -8.53 -22.93
C PHE A 313 -18.27 -7.94 -24.21
N ALA A 314 -19.59 -7.75 -24.26
CA ALA A 314 -20.26 -7.09 -25.39
C ALA A 314 -19.85 -5.61 -25.57
N ASP A 315 -19.37 -4.94 -24.52
CA ASP A 315 -18.98 -3.53 -24.54
C ASP A 315 -17.48 -3.35 -24.89
N VAL A 316 -16.70 -4.43 -24.84
CA VAL A 316 -15.24 -4.41 -25.06
C VAL A 316 -14.84 -3.89 -26.45
N PRO A 317 -15.53 -4.23 -27.56
CA PRO A 317 -15.21 -3.64 -28.86
C PRO A 317 -15.42 -2.12 -28.92
N ASP A 318 -16.39 -1.57 -28.19
CA ASP A 318 -16.58 -0.11 -28.10
C ASP A 318 -15.44 0.54 -27.31
N LEU A 319 -15.03 -0.05 -26.19
CA LEU A 319 -13.84 0.41 -25.44
C LEU A 319 -12.59 0.44 -26.33
N ALA A 320 -12.39 -0.58 -27.16
CA ALA A 320 -11.29 -0.62 -28.12
C ALA A 320 -11.37 0.53 -29.16
N ARG A 321 -12.57 0.85 -29.67
CA ARG A 321 -12.77 1.99 -30.58
C ARG A 321 -12.47 3.33 -29.90
N GLU A 322 -12.87 3.49 -28.63
CA GLU A 322 -12.56 4.69 -27.84
C GLU A 322 -11.05 4.90 -27.71
N GLY A 323 -10.30 3.87 -27.31
CA GLY A 323 -8.84 3.93 -27.20
C GLY A 323 -8.15 4.23 -28.55
N LEU A 324 -8.60 3.59 -29.62
CA LEU A 324 -8.04 3.77 -30.97
C LEU A 324 -8.17 5.21 -31.48
N LYS A 325 -9.26 5.91 -31.13
CA LYS A 325 -9.43 7.33 -31.49
C LYS A 325 -8.28 8.20 -30.99
N TYR A 326 -7.62 7.78 -29.92
CA TYR A 326 -6.47 8.44 -29.31
C TYR A 326 -5.13 7.72 -29.58
N GLY A 327 -5.12 6.78 -30.53
CA GLY A 327 -3.93 6.04 -30.94
C GLY A 327 -3.49 4.94 -29.96
N VAL A 328 -4.37 4.52 -29.05
CA VAL A 328 -4.14 3.41 -28.11
C VAL A 328 -4.70 2.12 -28.71
N ASP A 329 -3.82 1.18 -29.03
CA ASP A 329 -4.12 -0.04 -29.79
C ASP A 329 -3.98 -1.32 -28.94
N SER A 330 -4.04 -1.19 -27.62
CA SER A 330 -3.99 -2.31 -26.69
C SER A 330 -4.89 -2.08 -25.47
N LEU A 331 -5.61 -3.13 -25.09
CA LEU A 331 -6.59 -3.14 -24.00
C LEU A 331 -6.33 -4.31 -23.05
N GLN A 332 -6.14 -3.98 -21.78
CA GLN A 332 -6.04 -4.94 -20.69
C GLN A 332 -7.39 -5.06 -19.99
N LEU A 333 -7.88 -6.30 -19.84
CA LEU A 333 -9.13 -6.59 -19.14
C LEU A 333 -8.84 -7.21 -17.77
N ALA A 334 -9.28 -6.53 -16.71
CA ALA A 334 -9.25 -7.01 -15.34
C ALA A 334 -10.66 -7.20 -14.79
N GLY A 335 -10.79 -8.06 -13.77
CA GLY A 335 -12.08 -8.38 -13.17
C GLY A 335 -13.08 -8.99 -14.15
N TRP A 336 -12.56 -9.78 -15.09
CA TRP A 336 -13.31 -10.47 -16.13
C TRP A 336 -13.78 -11.85 -15.66
N GLN A 337 -13.05 -12.43 -14.70
CA GLN A 337 -13.27 -13.75 -14.15
C GLN A 337 -14.36 -13.76 -13.07
N ARG A 338 -14.81 -14.96 -12.67
CA ARG A 338 -15.77 -15.16 -11.57
C ARG A 338 -15.42 -14.33 -10.34
N GLY A 339 -16.37 -13.52 -9.88
CA GLY A 339 -16.20 -12.62 -8.75
C GLY A 339 -15.69 -11.23 -9.09
N GLY A 340 -15.16 -11.02 -10.29
CA GLY A 340 -14.58 -9.74 -10.67
C GLY A 340 -13.17 -9.57 -10.12
N HIS A 341 -12.69 -8.34 -10.11
CA HIS A 341 -11.30 -8.05 -9.74
C HIS A 341 -11.06 -8.39 -8.26
N ASP A 342 -9.95 -9.05 -7.95
CA ASP A 342 -9.58 -9.44 -6.57
C ASP A 342 -10.63 -10.20 -5.75
N ASN A 343 -11.45 -11.00 -6.42
CA ASN A 343 -12.41 -11.92 -5.81
C ASN A 343 -12.49 -13.23 -6.65
N GLY A 344 -13.00 -14.29 -6.05
CA GLY A 344 -13.23 -15.58 -6.71
C GLY A 344 -11.97 -16.38 -7.10
N TYR A 345 -10.76 -15.93 -6.75
CA TYR A 345 -9.54 -16.68 -7.04
C TYR A 345 -9.54 -18.08 -6.39
N PRO A 346 -9.07 -19.13 -7.09
CA PRO A 346 -8.41 -19.11 -8.41
C PRO A 346 -9.34 -19.47 -9.60
N TYR A 347 -10.64 -19.13 -9.56
CA TYR A 347 -11.53 -19.33 -10.71
C TYR A 347 -11.24 -18.30 -11.82
N TYR A 348 -10.65 -18.75 -12.93
CA TYR A 348 -10.38 -17.94 -14.13
C TYR A 348 -11.30 -18.30 -15.31
N GLU A 349 -12.58 -18.52 -15.04
CA GLU A 349 -13.63 -18.50 -16.04
C GLU A 349 -14.36 -17.16 -16.05
N PRO A 350 -14.93 -16.72 -17.20
CA PRO A 350 -15.75 -15.52 -17.28
C PRO A 350 -16.85 -15.54 -16.23
N ASP A 351 -17.03 -14.41 -15.51
CA ASP A 351 -18.17 -14.29 -14.63
C ASP A 351 -19.47 -14.30 -15.46
N PRO A 352 -20.47 -15.12 -15.09
CA PRO A 352 -21.71 -15.23 -15.86
C PRO A 352 -22.50 -13.92 -15.95
N ARG A 353 -22.25 -12.95 -15.07
CA ARG A 353 -22.85 -11.60 -15.16
C ARG A 353 -22.23 -10.74 -16.25
N LEU A 354 -21.01 -11.08 -16.71
CA LEU A 354 -20.26 -10.36 -17.74
C LEU A 354 -20.38 -11.01 -19.12
N GLY A 355 -20.52 -12.34 -19.18
CA GLY A 355 -20.73 -13.10 -20.41
C GLY A 355 -20.21 -14.54 -20.32
N SER A 356 -20.28 -15.24 -21.44
CA SER A 356 -19.77 -16.60 -21.64
C SER A 356 -18.39 -16.61 -22.29
N TRP A 357 -17.74 -17.78 -22.37
CA TRP A 357 -16.51 -17.96 -23.16
C TRP A 357 -16.68 -17.57 -24.63
N ASP A 358 -17.86 -17.78 -25.23
CA ASP A 358 -18.15 -17.39 -26.61
C ASP A 358 -18.21 -15.85 -26.75
N ASP A 359 -18.66 -15.15 -25.71
CA ASP A 359 -18.65 -13.69 -25.67
C ASP A 359 -17.21 -13.15 -25.54
N VAL A 360 -16.33 -13.85 -24.81
CA VAL A 360 -14.90 -13.53 -24.75
C VAL A 360 -14.26 -13.65 -26.14
N GLU A 361 -14.46 -14.79 -26.82
CA GLU A 361 -13.92 -15.02 -28.17
C GLU A 361 -14.42 -13.98 -29.17
N ARG A 362 -15.73 -13.66 -29.12
CA ARG A 362 -16.32 -12.62 -29.97
C ARG A 362 -15.69 -11.25 -29.71
N ALA A 363 -15.57 -10.86 -28.44
CA ALA A 363 -14.98 -9.58 -28.07
C ALA A 363 -13.54 -9.44 -28.56
N ILE A 364 -12.70 -10.46 -28.36
CA ILE A 364 -11.31 -10.48 -28.82
C ILE A 364 -11.25 -10.36 -30.35
N ARG A 365 -12.03 -11.18 -31.06
CA ARG A 365 -12.06 -11.16 -32.54
C ARG A 365 -12.44 -9.79 -33.08
N GLU A 366 -13.49 -9.15 -32.54
CA GLU A 366 -13.92 -7.82 -32.98
C GLU A 366 -12.87 -6.74 -32.67
N CYS A 367 -12.15 -6.84 -31.55
CA CYS A 367 -11.00 -5.97 -31.26
C CYS A 367 -9.84 -6.18 -32.26
N HIS A 368 -9.54 -7.44 -32.61
CA HIS A 368 -8.51 -7.76 -33.61
C HIS A 368 -8.86 -7.24 -35.00
N GLU A 369 -10.15 -7.29 -35.40
CA GLU A 369 -10.64 -6.69 -36.65
C GLU A 369 -10.40 -5.16 -36.69
N LEU A 370 -10.35 -4.51 -35.53
CA LEU A 370 -9.99 -3.09 -35.39
C LEU A 370 -8.47 -2.84 -35.32
N GLY A 371 -7.66 -3.90 -35.17
CA GLY A 371 -6.21 -3.80 -34.95
C GLY A 371 -5.81 -3.57 -33.49
N VAL A 372 -6.68 -3.89 -32.52
CA VAL A 372 -6.42 -3.72 -31.08
C VAL A 372 -6.07 -5.06 -30.44
N ARG A 373 -4.93 -5.11 -29.72
CA ARG A 373 -4.55 -6.28 -28.92
C ARG A 373 -5.32 -6.33 -27.61
N VAL A 374 -5.73 -7.53 -27.19
CA VAL A 374 -6.48 -7.77 -25.95
C VAL A 374 -5.75 -8.78 -25.07
N TYR A 375 -5.46 -8.38 -23.83
CA TYR A 375 -4.80 -9.25 -22.86
C TYR A 375 -5.44 -9.14 -21.49
N PHE A 376 -5.22 -10.14 -20.65
CA PHE A 376 -6.00 -10.33 -19.42
C PHE A 376 -5.16 -10.15 -18.17
N PHE A 377 -5.81 -9.84 -17.06
CA PHE A 377 -5.21 -9.83 -15.74
C PHE A 377 -5.48 -11.16 -15.02
N GLY A 378 -4.50 -11.69 -14.29
CA GLY A 378 -4.64 -12.90 -13.47
C GLY A 378 -3.56 -13.01 -12.39
N ASN A 379 -3.71 -13.99 -11.50
CA ASN A 379 -2.80 -14.33 -10.40
C ASN A 379 -2.53 -15.83 -10.39
N ILE A 380 -1.36 -16.24 -9.88
CA ILE A 380 -1.00 -17.66 -9.74
C ILE A 380 -0.84 -18.12 -8.28
N HIS A 381 -0.88 -17.20 -7.33
CA HIS A 381 -0.69 -17.49 -5.89
C HIS A 381 -1.97 -17.35 -5.05
N CYS A 382 -2.97 -16.60 -5.51
CA CYS A 382 -4.10 -16.23 -4.64
C CYS A 382 -5.21 -17.27 -4.66
N ALA A 383 -5.79 -17.52 -3.48
CA ALA A 383 -7.07 -18.20 -3.33
C ALA A 383 -7.92 -17.55 -2.24
N MET A 384 -9.24 -17.42 -2.46
CA MET A 384 -10.15 -16.89 -1.45
C MET A 384 -10.43 -17.95 -0.38
N LEU A 385 -10.43 -17.53 0.89
CA LEU A 385 -10.60 -18.40 2.05
C LEU A 385 -12.05 -18.89 2.22
N ASP A 386 -13.02 -18.18 1.63
CA ASP A 386 -14.43 -18.53 1.71
C ASP A 386 -14.87 -19.63 0.73
N LEU A 387 -14.04 -19.94 -0.29
CA LEU A 387 -14.41 -20.94 -1.29
C LEU A 387 -14.57 -22.33 -0.71
N ASP A 388 -15.53 -23.08 -1.23
CA ASP A 388 -15.66 -24.51 -0.99
C ASP A 388 -14.38 -25.24 -1.45
N TRP A 389 -13.81 -24.87 -2.61
CA TRP A 389 -12.55 -25.44 -3.09
C TRP A 389 -11.38 -25.21 -2.12
N TYR A 390 -11.34 -24.05 -1.46
CA TYR A 390 -10.32 -23.80 -0.44
C TYR A 390 -10.51 -24.69 0.80
N LYS A 391 -11.74 -24.74 1.31
CA LYS A 391 -12.11 -25.54 2.48
C LYS A 391 -11.89 -27.04 2.25
N ASP A 392 -12.15 -27.53 1.04
CA ASP A 392 -12.04 -28.94 0.70
C ASP A 392 -10.60 -29.36 0.34
N GLU A 393 -9.84 -28.51 -0.37
CA GLU A 393 -8.54 -28.88 -0.95
C GLU A 393 -7.46 -27.80 -0.79
N LEU A 394 -7.70 -26.56 -1.25
CA LEU A 394 -6.60 -25.60 -1.46
C LEU A 394 -5.90 -25.17 -0.16
N HIS A 395 -6.56 -25.28 1.00
CA HIS A 395 -5.92 -25.04 2.30
C HIS A 395 -4.66 -25.91 2.52
N ARG A 396 -4.55 -27.07 1.85
CA ARG A 396 -3.37 -27.95 1.89
C ARG A 396 -2.16 -27.38 1.18
N TYR A 397 -2.37 -26.41 0.28
CA TYR A 397 -1.35 -25.75 -0.53
C TYR A 397 -1.03 -24.33 -0.03
N ALA A 398 -1.65 -23.91 1.07
CA ALA A 398 -1.40 -22.60 1.66
C ALA A 398 0.09 -22.46 2.02
N ALA A 399 0.64 -21.26 1.78
CA ALA A 399 1.99 -20.95 2.17
C ALA A 399 2.07 -20.77 3.69
N LEU A 400 2.94 -21.52 4.37
CA LEU A 400 3.03 -21.56 5.83
C LEU A 400 4.35 -21.03 6.38
N ASN A 401 4.29 -20.31 7.50
CA ASN A 401 5.46 -19.88 8.26
C ASN A 401 5.98 -21.03 9.15
N ALA A 402 7.11 -20.81 9.83
CA ALA A 402 7.73 -21.82 10.71
C ALA A 402 6.84 -22.30 11.88
N LYS A 403 5.73 -21.61 12.17
CA LYS A 403 4.73 -21.99 13.18
C LYS A 403 3.55 -22.77 12.60
N GLY A 404 3.57 -23.08 11.30
CA GLY A 404 2.47 -23.75 10.60
C GLY A 404 1.28 -22.83 10.30
N GLN A 405 1.43 -21.51 10.42
CA GLN A 405 0.37 -20.54 10.16
C GLN A 405 0.52 -19.95 8.76
N ILE A 406 -0.60 -19.56 8.13
CA ILE A 406 -0.59 -18.93 6.81
C ILE A 406 0.29 -17.67 6.82
N THR A 407 1.24 -17.58 5.87
CA THR A 407 2.23 -16.49 5.78
C THR A 407 1.59 -15.15 5.46
N TRP A 408 0.59 -15.14 4.58
CA TRP A 408 -0.10 -13.93 4.13
C TRP A 408 -1.61 -14.15 4.03
N ILE A 409 -2.36 -13.24 4.65
CA ILE A 409 -3.81 -13.10 4.47
C ILE A 409 -4.07 -11.64 4.13
N GLY A 410 -4.69 -11.39 2.99
CA GLY A 410 -5.03 -10.05 2.51
C GLY A 410 -6.46 -9.99 1.99
N HIS A 411 -6.83 -8.82 1.48
CA HIS A 411 -8.13 -8.53 0.89
C HIS A 411 -8.03 -7.25 0.05
N TRP A 412 -8.99 -7.04 -0.84
CA TRP A 412 -9.14 -5.80 -1.60
C TRP A 412 -10.61 -5.44 -1.69
N GLY A 413 -10.91 -4.16 -1.52
CA GLY A 413 -12.28 -3.66 -1.62
C GLY A 413 -12.30 -2.33 -2.36
N MET A 414 -13.23 -2.19 -3.30
CA MET A 414 -13.15 -1.13 -4.32
C MET A 414 -14.48 -0.46 -4.60
N GLY A 415 -15.56 -1.23 -4.73
CA GLY A 415 -16.85 -0.80 -5.25
C GLY A 415 -17.85 -0.23 -4.25
N THR A 416 -17.68 -0.50 -2.95
CA THR A 416 -18.46 0.09 -1.85
C THR A 416 -17.53 0.71 -0.81
N VAL A 417 -18.02 1.69 -0.04
CA VAL A 417 -17.20 2.35 1.00
C VAL A 417 -16.83 1.37 2.11
N GLY A 418 -17.75 0.50 2.52
CA GLY A 418 -17.56 -0.56 3.50
C GLY A 418 -16.44 -1.51 3.10
N SER A 419 -16.34 -1.83 1.81
CA SER A 419 -15.25 -2.67 1.32
C SER A 419 -13.93 -1.92 1.24
N ARG A 420 -13.91 -0.64 0.83
CA ARG A 420 -12.70 0.22 0.91
C ARG A 420 -12.19 0.38 2.34
N LEU A 421 -13.08 0.27 3.33
CA LEU A 421 -12.77 0.25 4.77
C LEU A 421 -12.50 -1.16 5.34
N ALA A 422 -12.46 -2.18 4.48
CA ALA A 422 -12.20 -3.58 4.83
C ALA A 422 -13.26 -4.26 5.72
N TYR A 423 -14.53 -3.85 5.61
CA TYR A 423 -15.64 -4.43 6.38
C TYR A 423 -16.39 -5.53 5.64
N THR A 424 -16.56 -5.41 4.33
CA THR A 424 -17.31 -6.36 3.48
C THR A 424 -16.46 -7.03 2.40
N VAL A 425 -15.14 -7.03 2.60
CA VAL A 425 -14.17 -7.64 1.69
C VAL A 425 -14.03 -9.14 1.95
N PRO A 426 -13.93 -9.96 0.89
CA PRO A 426 -13.51 -11.34 1.04
C PRO A 426 -12.00 -11.44 1.26
N ARG A 427 -11.59 -12.43 2.05
CA ARG A 427 -10.18 -12.63 2.42
C ARG A 427 -9.55 -13.70 1.55
N MET A 428 -8.29 -13.49 1.22
CA MET A 428 -7.49 -14.38 0.40
C MET A 428 -6.15 -14.71 1.06
N ALA A 429 -5.60 -15.86 0.73
CA ALA A 429 -4.27 -16.29 1.14
C ALA A 429 -3.38 -16.56 -0.08
N PHE A 430 -2.07 -16.56 0.16
CA PHE A 430 -1.12 -17.10 -0.80
C PHE A 430 -1.03 -18.61 -0.66
N LEU A 431 -1.03 -19.27 -1.82
CA LEU A 431 -0.69 -20.67 -2.01
C LEU A 431 0.69 -20.74 -2.66
N ASP A 432 1.40 -21.82 -2.37
CA ASP A 432 2.59 -22.17 -3.12
C ASP A 432 2.18 -22.69 -4.51
N ALA A 433 2.55 -21.94 -5.56
CA ALA A 433 2.18 -22.23 -6.94
C ALA A 433 2.83 -23.53 -7.47
N SER A 434 3.83 -24.09 -6.77
CA SER A 434 4.46 -25.36 -7.15
C SER A 434 3.52 -26.56 -7.04
N PHE A 435 2.45 -26.48 -6.25
CA PHE A 435 1.51 -27.58 -6.08
C PHE A 435 0.66 -27.79 -7.35
N PRO A 436 0.58 -29.02 -7.91
CA PRO A 436 -0.22 -29.29 -9.10
C PRO A 436 -1.70 -28.93 -8.98
N GLY A 437 -2.28 -29.06 -7.78
CA GLY A 437 -3.69 -28.74 -7.53
C GLY A 437 -4.09 -27.28 -7.78
N ILE A 438 -3.12 -26.35 -7.79
CA ILE A 438 -3.32 -24.97 -8.27
C ILE A 438 -2.67 -24.72 -9.64
N ALA A 439 -1.47 -25.26 -9.88
CA ALA A 439 -0.73 -25.00 -11.11
C ALA A 439 -1.48 -25.50 -12.36
N ASP A 440 -2.02 -26.73 -12.32
CA ASP A 440 -2.70 -27.35 -13.46
C ASP A 440 -3.97 -26.59 -13.90
N PRO A 441 -4.93 -26.28 -13.00
CA PRO A 441 -6.12 -25.52 -13.40
C PRO A 441 -5.76 -24.11 -13.88
N THR A 442 -4.80 -23.44 -13.24
CA THR A 442 -4.39 -22.08 -13.63
C THR A 442 -3.79 -22.06 -15.04
N VAL A 443 -2.86 -22.98 -15.34
CA VAL A 443 -2.30 -23.12 -16.70
C VAL A 443 -3.40 -23.46 -17.71
N ALA A 444 -4.36 -24.31 -17.35
CA ALA A 444 -5.47 -24.67 -18.23
C ALA A 444 -6.35 -23.47 -18.60
N TYR A 445 -6.65 -22.58 -17.64
CA TYR A 445 -7.42 -21.36 -17.91
C TYR A 445 -6.68 -20.40 -18.85
N PHE A 446 -5.39 -20.15 -18.62
CA PHE A 446 -4.63 -19.21 -19.46
C PHE A 446 -4.38 -19.77 -20.85
N LYS A 447 -4.17 -21.09 -20.97
CA LYS A 447 -4.14 -21.78 -22.24
C LYS A 447 -5.47 -21.67 -22.99
N ARG A 448 -6.60 -21.72 -22.27
CA ARG A 448 -7.92 -21.50 -22.86
C ARG A 448 -8.04 -20.07 -23.39
N LEU A 449 -7.60 -19.05 -22.65
CA LEU A 449 -7.57 -17.66 -23.16
C LEU A 449 -6.74 -17.53 -24.44
N ALA A 450 -5.54 -18.11 -24.48
CA ALA A 450 -4.71 -18.12 -25.69
C ALA A 450 -5.43 -18.79 -26.88
N ALA A 451 -6.17 -19.87 -26.64
CA ALA A 451 -6.97 -20.55 -27.66
C ALA A 451 -8.16 -19.73 -28.18
N LEU A 452 -8.67 -18.79 -27.40
CA LEU A 452 -9.73 -17.85 -27.81
C LEU A 452 -9.17 -16.58 -28.48
N GLY A 453 -7.84 -16.48 -28.62
CA GLY A 453 -7.16 -15.37 -29.29
C GLY A 453 -6.58 -14.31 -28.36
N ALA A 454 -6.52 -14.51 -27.05
CA ALA A 454 -5.88 -13.52 -26.17
C ALA A 454 -4.40 -13.29 -26.58
N ASP A 455 -3.98 -12.03 -26.58
CA ASP A 455 -2.62 -11.62 -26.94
C ASP A 455 -1.61 -11.76 -25.78
N GLY A 456 -2.10 -11.96 -24.56
CA GLY A 456 -1.23 -12.10 -23.40
C GLY A 456 -1.95 -12.20 -22.07
N ILE A 457 -1.15 -12.23 -21.00
CA ILE A 457 -1.60 -12.18 -19.62
C ILE A 457 -0.68 -11.27 -18.80
N HIS A 458 -1.25 -10.52 -17.86
CA HIS A 458 -0.52 -9.89 -16.78
C HIS A 458 -0.67 -10.73 -15.53
N ILE A 459 0.45 -11.15 -14.95
CA ILE A 459 0.49 -11.91 -13.71
C ILE A 459 0.74 -10.94 -12.56
N ASP A 460 -0.31 -10.69 -11.80
CA ASP A 460 -0.34 -9.83 -10.62
C ASP A 460 0.14 -10.59 -9.38
N LYS A 461 0.54 -9.85 -8.34
CA LYS A 461 1.00 -10.36 -7.04
C LYS A 461 2.13 -11.38 -7.12
N LEU A 462 3.05 -11.21 -8.07
CA LEU A 462 4.18 -12.13 -8.32
C LEU A 462 5.39 -11.80 -7.43
N PHE A 463 5.19 -11.89 -6.11
CA PHE A 463 6.24 -11.66 -5.11
C PHE A 463 6.20 -12.73 -4.00
N PRO A 464 6.64 -13.98 -4.26
CA PRO A 464 6.88 -14.94 -3.18
C PRO A 464 7.80 -14.32 -2.14
N ASN A 465 7.36 -14.27 -0.88
CA ASN A 465 7.89 -13.34 0.12
C ASN A 465 8.53 -14.00 1.36
N ALA A 466 8.42 -15.32 1.51
CA ALA A 466 8.86 -16.03 2.70
C ALA A 466 9.34 -17.45 2.36
N LEU A 467 10.18 -18.00 3.23
CA LEU A 467 10.51 -19.43 3.22
C LEU A 467 9.24 -20.26 3.44
N GLU A 468 9.13 -21.38 2.73
CA GLU A 468 7.94 -22.23 2.77
C GLU A 468 8.08 -23.37 3.79
N TYR A 469 7.23 -23.38 4.81
CA TYR A 469 7.25 -24.41 5.85
C TYR A 469 6.06 -25.38 5.74
N ASN A 470 5.26 -25.31 4.68
CA ASN A 470 4.25 -26.32 4.42
C ASN A 470 4.90 -27.71 4.28
N PRO A 471 4.57 -28.68 5.15
CA PRO A 471 5.23 -30.00 5.15
C PRO A 471 5.01 -30.76 3.83
N ASN A 472 3.99 -30.42 3.06
CA ASN A 472 3.67 -31.10 1.80
C ASN A 472 4.67 -30.77 0.68
N ILE A 473 5.50 -29.73 0.79
CA ILE A 473 6.54 -29.45 -0.23
C ILE A 473 7.60 -30.56 -0.31
N ALA A 474 7.75 -31.34 0.76
CA ALA A 474 8.63 -32.51 0.75
C ALA A 474 8.18 -33.56 -0.28
N GLU A 475 6.88 -33.65 -0.55
CA GLU A 475 6.33 -34.54 -1.60
C GLU A 475 6.70 -34.07 -3.01
N LEU A 476 6.96 -32.77 -3.19
CA LEU A 476 7.47 -32.18 -4.42
C LEU A 476 9.00 -32.29 -4.56
N GLY A 477 9.70 -32.73 -3.51
CA GLY A 477 11.16 -32.89 -3.52
C GLY A 477 11.93 -31.57 -3.51
N VAL A 478 11.31 -30.47 -3.05
CA VAL A 478 11.91 -29.14 -2.98
C VAL A 478 12.08 -28.68 -1.52
N SER A 479 13.04 -27.80 -1.28
CA SER A 479 13.33 -27.23 0.03
C SER A 479 12.56 -25.91 0.25
N PRO A 480 12.37 -25.49 1.53
CA PRO A 480 11.70 -24.23 1.89
C PRO A 480 12.21 -22.97 1.18
N ASP A 481 13.50 -22.91 0.85
CA ASP A 481 14.13 -21.81 0.14
C ASP A 481 13.96 -21.86 -1.38
N VAL A 482 13.55 -23.00 -1.94
CA VAL A 482 13.39 -23.21 -3.38
C VAL A 482 11.93 -23.12 -3.80
N SER A 483 11.02 -23.76 -3.04
CA SER A 483 9.62 -23.97 -3.43
C SER A 483 8.91 -22.69 -3.91
N PRO A 484 8.91 -21.58 -3.14
CA PRO A 484 8.19 -20.37 -3.55
C PRO A 484 8.76 -19.68 -4.78
N TRP A 485 10.07 -19.75 -5.01
CA TRP A 485 10.73 -18.98 -6.06
C TRP A 485 10.88 -19.80 -7.33
N GLN A 486 11.52 -20.98 -7.27
CA GLN A 486 11.66 -21.84 -8.44
C GLN A 486 10.30 -22.37 -8.89
N GLY A 487 9.43 -22.77 -7.97
CA GLY A 487 8.09 -23.25 -8.32
C GLY A 487 7.26 -22.21 -9.07
N THR A 488 7.37 -20.94 -8.66
CA THR A 488 6.77 -19.80 -9.38
C THR A 488 7.30 -19.69 -10.81
N LEU A 489 8.62 -19.73 -10.99
CA LEU A 489 9.23 -19.64 -12.32
C LEU A 489 8.87 -20.85 -13.20
N ASP A 490 8.76 -22.04 -12.62
CA ASP A 490 8.38 -23.25 -13.36
C ASP A 490 6.94 -23.15 -13.88
N VAL A 491 6.01 -22.59 -13.09
CA VAL A 491 4.64 -22.31 -13.52
C VAL A 491 4.61 -21.23 -14.60
N VAL A 492 5.36 -20.13 -14.44
CA VAL A 492 5.45 -19.06 -15.45
C VAL A 492 6.03 -19.61 -16.77
N ALA A 493 7.10 -20.41 -16.71
CA ALA A 493 7.70 -21.05 -17.87
C ALA A 493 6.72 -21.99 -18.58
N ARG A 494 5.90 -22.70 -17.80
CA ARG A 494 4.84 -23.57 -18.35
C ARG A 494 3.72 -22.77 -19.01
N ILE A 495 3.25 -21.69 -18.39
CA ILE A 495 2.27 -20.76 -18.98
C ILE A 495 2.81 -20.24 -20.30
N ASP A 496 4.05 -19.72 -20.30
CA ASP A 496 4.69 -19.19 -21.51
C ASP A 496 4.73 -20.21 -22.63
N ARG A 497 5.32 -21.39 -22.36
CA ARG A 497 5.47 -22.47 -23.33
C ARG A 497 4.13 -22.93 -23.89
N GLU A 498 3.13 -23.16 -23.03
CA GLU A 498 1.84 -23.72 -23.46
C GLU A 498 0.97 -22.69 -24.18
N CYS A 499 0.96 -21.43 -23.77
CA CYS A 499 0.24 -20.38 -24.46
C CYS A 499 0.91 -20.04 -25.81
N ARG A 500 2.24 -19.96 -25.87
CA ARG A 500 2.97 -19.68 -27.12
C ARG A 500 2.90 -20.81 -28.14
N ALA A 501 2.67 -22.05 -27.70
CA ALA A 501 2.37 -23.16 -28.59
C ALA A 501 1.04 -22.99 -29.34
N ILE A 502 0.15 -22.12 -28.85
CA ILE A 502 -1.16 -21.81 -29.45
C ILE A 502 -1.09 -20.46 -30.18
N ASN A 503 -0.61 -19.41 -29.51
CA ASN A 503 -0.39 -18.09 -30.06
C ASN A 503 1.10 -17.72 -29.94
N PRO A 504 1.92 -17.86 -31.00
CA PRO A 504 3.35 -17.58 -30.94
C PRO A 504 3.72 -16.16 -30.50
N GLU A 505 2.81 -15.20 -30.59
CA GLU A 505 3.03 -13.81 -30.14
C GLU A 505 2.51 -13.55 -28.71
N PHE A 506 2.05 -14.58 -28.00
CA PHE A 506 1.56 -14.42 -26.63
C PHE A 506 2.66 -13.84 -25.73
N ALA A 507 2.33 -12.74 -25.04
CA ALA A 507 3.24 -12.01 -24.17
C ALA A 507 2.78 -12.03 -22.70
N ILE A 508 3.74 -11.85 -21.79
CA ILE A 508 3.48 -11.83 -20.34
C ILE A 508 4.05 -10.54 -19.75
N SER A 509 3.29 -9.90 -18.87
CA SER A 509 3.76 -8.80 -18.02
C SER A 509 3.54 -9.13 -16.54
N PHE A 510 4.22 -8.43 -15.64
CA PHE A 510 4.31 -8.87 -14.23
C PHE A 510 4.17 -7.73 -13.23
N GLU A 511 3.44 -7.96 -12.13
CA GLU A 511 3.63 -7.21 -10.88
C GLU A 511 4.69 -7.95 -10.03
N CYS A 512 5.95 -7.53 -10.14
CA CYS A 512 7.07 -8.26 -9.53
C CYS A 512 8.20 -7.31 -9.07
N VAL A 513 9.13 -7.86 -8.28
CA VAL A 513 10.30 -7.14 -7.76
C VAL A 513 11.61 -7.88 -7.96
N TRP A 514 11.71 -8.80 -8.92
CA TRP A 514 12.94 -9.59 -9.13
C TRP A 514 13.21 -9.89 -10.59
N ASP A 515 14.49 -9.98 -10.93
CA ASP A 515 15.01 -10.10 -12.29
C ASP A 515 14.64 -11.38 -13.03
N ARG A 516 14.41 -12.51 -12.37
CA ARG A 516 14.22 -13.81 -13.06
C ARG A 516 13.05 -13.90 -14.02
N VAL A 517 12.04 -13.06 -13.85
CA VAL A 517 10.87 -13.08 -14.73
C VAL A 517 11.14 -12.46 -16.10
N ILE A 518 12.24 -11.71 -16.25
CA ILE A 518 12.54 -10.98 -17.50
C ILE A 518 12.91 -11.91 -18.66
N SER A 519 13.19 -13.18 -18.39
CA SER A 519 13.32 -14.23 -19.42
C SER A 519 11.98 -14.56 -20.08
N TYR A 520 10.85 -14.21 -19.44
CA TYR A 520 9.49 -14.48 -19.91
C TYR A 520 8.73 -13.19 -20.30
N GLY A 521 9.13 -12.02 -19.83
CA GLY A 521 8.51 -10.74 -20.19
C GLY A 521 9.16 -9.55 -19.51
N THR A 522 9.27 -8.44 -20.23
CA THR A 522 10.09 -7.27 -19.84
C THR A 522 9.27 -6.03 -19.47
N ALA A 523 7.94 -6.15 -19.46
CA ALA A 523 7.03 -5.11 -18.95
C ALA A 523 6.60 -5.42 -17.52
N THR A 524 6.87 -4.51 -16.58
CA THR A 524 6.59 -4.70 -15.15
C THR A 524 5.79 -3.57 -14.52
N TRP A 525 5.03 -3.90 -13.47
CA TRP A 525 4.42 -2.95 -12.53
C TRP A 525 5.19 -2.94 -11.20
N TRP A 526 5.35 -1.82 -10.50
CA TRP A 526 5.03 -0.42 -10.85
C TRP A 526 6.33 0.34 -11.14
N ALA A 527 6.23 1.48 -11.81
CA ALA A 527 7.34 2.41 -11.94
C ALA A 527 8.02 2.70 -10.59
N GLY A 528 9.33 2.41 -10.51
CA GLY A 528 10.12 2.51 -9.28
C GLY A 528 10.50 1.15 -8.70
N ASN A 529 9.76 0.07 -9.00
CA ASN A 529 10.03 -1.27 -8.46
C ASN A 529 11.26 -1.92 -9.09
N MET A 530 11.42 -1.76 -10.41
CA MET A 530 12.46 -2.40 -11.21
C MET A 530 13.42 -1.37 -11.85
N SER A 531 13.33 -0.09 -11.46
CA SER A 531 14.16 0.99 -12.03
C SER A 531 15.67 0.76 -11.86
N ARG A 532 16.10 0.08 -10.79
CA ARG A 532 17.49 -0.32 -10.60
C ARG A 532 17.88 -1.47 -11.51
N VAL A 533 17.00 -2.45 -11.68
CA VAL A 533 17.18 -3.55 -12.63
C VAL A 533 17.29 -2.99 -14.04
N ARG A 534 16.48 -1.99 -14.42
CA ARG A 534 16.53 -1.32 -15.72
C ARG A 534 17.89 -0.68 -16.05
N ARG A 535 18.70 -0.31 -15.05
CA ARG A 535 20.07 0.20 -15.30
C ARG A 535 21.04 -0.89 -15.74
N ILE A 536 20.78 -2.14 -15.38
CA ILE A 536 21.55 -3.33 -15.79
C ILE A 536 20.87 -4.03 -16.99
N PHE A 537 19.55 -4.00 -17.04
CA PHE A 537 18.70 -4.61 -18.05
C PHE A 537 17.81 -3.54 -18.71
N PRO A 538 18.37 -2.74 -19.64
CA PRO A 538 17.61 -1.69 -20.33
C PRO A 538 16.44 -2.23 -21.17
N GLU A 539 16.41 -3.54 -21.40
CA GLU A 539 15.26 -4.25 -21.97
C GLU A 539 13.98 -4.06 -21.15
N ILE A 540 14.08 -3.80 -19.86
CA ILE A 540 12.91 -3.63 -18.99
C ILE A 540 12.22 -2.29 -19.26
N THR A 541 10.89 -2.33 -19.24
CA THR A 541 10.06 -1.13 -19.11
C THR A 541 9.15 -1.25 -17.90
N GLU A 542 9.00 -0.15 -17.18
CA GLU A 542 8.09 -0.08 -16.04
C GLU A 542 6.85 0.72 -16.43
N THR A 543 5.73 0.41 -15.77
CA THR A 543 4.44 1.04 -16.04
C THR A 543 4.01 1.95 -14.89
N GLU A 544 3.51 3.14 -15.25
CA GLU A 544 2.87 4.09 -14.34
C GLU A 544 1.36 4.17 -14.66
N GLY A 545 0.52 4.09 -13.64
CA GLY A 545 -0.94 4.23 -13.79
C GLY A 545 -1.39 5.69 -13.76
N HIS A 546 -2.28 6.05 -14.69
CA HIS A 546 -2.86 7.39 -14.78
C HIS A 546 -4.40 7.35 -14.61
N TYR A 547 -4.91 8.15 -13.65
CA TYR A 547 -6.26 7.96 -13.09
C TYR A 547 -7.17 9.19 -13.10
N TRP A 548 -6.64 10.40 -13.31
CA TRP A 548 -7.42 11.64 -13.19
C TRP A 548 -7.40 12.53 -14.44
N PRO A 549 -8.54 13.11 -14.84
CA PRO A 549 -8.70 13.83 -16.12
C PRO A 549 -7.95 15.16 -16.23
N PHE A 550 -7.42 15.71 -15.13
CA PHE A 550 -6.76 17.03 -15.14
C PHE A 550 -5.29 16.97 -14.68
N ASP A 551 -4.74 15.78 -14.46
CA ASP A 551 -3.37 15.56 -13.95
C ASP A 551 -2.35 15.36 -15.09
N PHE A 552 -1.92 16.44 -15.74
CA PHE A 552 -0.92 16.34 -16.81
C PHE A 552 0.48 15.95 -16.30
N PHE A 553 0.78 16.15 -15.01
CA PHE A 553 2.10 15.91 -14.46
C PHE A 553 2.48 14.42 -14.50
N GLY A 554 1.54 13.52 -14.25
CA GLY A 554 1.76 12.08 -14.39
C GLY A 554 2.21 11.69 -15.80
N ILE A 555 1.57 12.24 -16.84
CA ILE A 555 1.91 11.99 -18.24
C ILE A 555 3.29 12.56 -18.59
N ASN A 556 3.57 13.79 -18.15
CA ASN A 556 4.86 14.45 -18.38
C ASN A 556 6.01 13.67 -17.73
N LYS A 557 5.80 13.19 -16.49
CA LYS A 557 6.75 12.37 -15.76
C LYS A 557 6.98 11.03 -16.46
N ALA A 558 5.93 10.34 -16.89
CA ALA A 558 6.07 9.07 -17.60
C ALA A 558 6.86 9.21 -18.91
N LEU A 559 6.66 10.31 -19.65
CA LEU A 559 7.49 10.64 -20.83
C LEU A 559 8.95 10.84 -20.43
N ARG A 560 9.22 11.70 -19.43
CA ARG A 560 10.58 12.02 -18.95
C ARG A 560 11.35 10.79 -18.47
N GLU A 561 10.67 9.92 -17.74
CA GLU A 561 11.24 8.70 -17.14
C GLU A 561 11.23 7.50 -18.10
N GLY A 562 10.63 7.66 -19.29
CA GLY A 562 10.56 6.61 -20.30
C GLY A 562 9.73 5.41 -19.83
N TRP A 563 8.69 5.62 -19.02
CA TRP A 563 7.76 4.61 -18.52
C TRP A 563 6.59 4.36 -19.46
N VAL A 564 5.99 3.18 -19.42
CA VAL A 564 4.70 2.89 -20.09
C VAL A 564 3.59 3.60 -19.33
N VAL A 565 2.63 4.17 -20.05
CA VAL A 565 1.43 4.77 -19.43
C VAL A 565 0.29 3.78 -19.46
N MET A 566 -0.14 3.31 -18.29
CA MET A 566 -1.39 2.60 -18.14
C MET A 566 -2.52 3.60 -17.95
N ILE A 567 -3.41 3.67 -18.94
CA ILE A 567 -4.51 4.61 -18.99
C ILE A 567 -5.73 3.96 -18.34
N SER A 568 -6.10 4.45 -17.16
CA SER A 568 -7.16 3.86 -16.34
C SER A 568 -8.17 4.91 -15.87
N PRO A 569 -9.02 5.44 -16.78
CA PRO A 569 -9.91 6.56 -16.47
C PRO A 569 -10.79 6.32 -15.26
N HIS A 570 -10.76 7.27 -14.31
CA HIS A 570 -11.49 7.18 -13.04
C HIS A 570 -11.21 5.88 -12.29
N ARG A 571 -9.92 5.59 -12.09
CA ARG A 571 -9.42 4.34 -11.47
C ARG A 571 -10.08 3.11 -12.10
N PHE A 572 -9.82 2.90 -13.39
CA PHE A 572 -10.21 1.70 -14.15
C PHE A 572 -11.71 1.55 -14.46
N ASN A 573 -12.55 2.49 -14.03
CA ASN A 573 -14.01 2.39 -14.16
C ASN A 573 -14.55 2.91 -15.50
N ARG A 574 -13.80 3.75 -16.22
CA ARG A 574 -14.29 4.45 -17.42
C ARG A 574 -13.36 4.31 -18.63
N GLY A 575 -13.92 4.49 -19.83
CA GLY A 575 -13.17 4.51 -21.08
C GLY A 575 -12.61 5.89 -21.40
N MET A 576 -11.75 5.98 -22.42
CA MET A 576 -11.06 7.21 -22.79
C MET A 576 -11.97 8.29 -23.39
N GLU A 577 -13.17 7.93 -23.88
CA GLU A 577 -14.17 8.90 -24.38
C GLU A 577 -15.09 9.46 -23.30
N PHE A 578 -14.97 8.97 -22.06
CA PHE A 578 -15.74 9.49 -20.93
C PHE A 578 -15.53 11.01 -20.84
N ARG A 579 -16.63 11.78 -20.79
CA ARG A 579 -16.60 13.23 -21.06
C ARG A 579 -15.53 14.00 -20.27
N PRO A 580 -15.35 13.80 -18.94
CA PRO A 580 -14.26 14.43 -18.18
C PRO A 580 -12.85 14.18 -18.74
N TRP A 581 -12.64 13.05 -19.40
CA TRP A 581 -11.33 12.59 -19.86
C TRP A 581 -10.92 13.08 -21.24
N ARG A 582 -11.83 13.57 -22.07
CA ARG A 582 -11.54 13.87 -23.49
C ARG A 582 -10.27 14.72 -23.67
N ARG A 583 -10.12 15.78 -22.88
CA ARG A 583 -8.93 16.65 -22.93
C ARG A 583 -7.64 15.93 -22.51
N MET A 584 -7.71 15.09 -21.49
CA MET A 584 -6.59 14.24 -21.10
C MET A 584 -6.25 13.22 -22.18
N SER A 585 -7.25 12.57 -22.76
CA SER A 585 -7.09 11.61 -23.85
C SER A 585 -6.46 12.26 -25.09
N GLU A 586 -6.83 13.51 -25.43
CA GLU A 586 -6.18 14.32 -26.46
C GLU A 586 -4.72 14.64 -26.11
N TYR A 587 -4.44 14.99 -24.86
CA TYR A 587 -3.07 15.25 -24.39
C TYR A 587 -2.19 14.00 -24.43
N ILE A 588 -2.75 12.85 -24.05
CA ILE A 588 -2.10 11.53 -24.14
C ILE A 588 -1.84 11.19 -25.61
N ALA A 589 -2.81 11.42 -26.50
CA ALA A 589 -2.64 11.16 -27.94
C ALA A 589 -1.50 12.01 -28.53
N GLU A 590 -1.43 13.30 -28.17
CA GLU A 590 -0.35 14.19 -28.62
C GLU A 590 1.01 13.77 -28.05
N THR A 591 1.06 13.43 -26.75
CA THR A 591 2.28 12.93 -26.10
C THR A 591 2.75 11.64 -26.75
N LYS A 592 1.83 10.71 -27.03
CA LYS A 592 2.10 9.46 -27.72
C LYS A 592 2.62 9.71 -29.13
N ARG A 593 2.00 10.60 -29.93
CA ARG A 593 2.47 10.97 -31.28
C ARG A 593 3.92 11.46 -31.26
N ILE A 594 4.25 12.33 -30.30
CA ILE A 594 5.62 12.84 -30.14
C ILE A 594 6.58 11.72 -29.75
N ARG A 595 6.20 10.88 -28.78
CA ARG A 595 7.04 9.78 -28.31
C ARG A 595 7.24 8.71 -29.37
N ASP A 596 6.21 8.37 -30.13
CA ASP A 596 6.25 7.40 -31.24
C ASP A 596 7.31 7.81 -32.28
N ARG A 597 7.39 9.12 -32.61
CA ARG A 597 8.40 9.67 -33.52
C ARG A 597 9.85 9.52 -33.03
N TYR A 598 10.06 9.49 -31.72
CA TYR A 598 11.38 9.38 -31.09
C TYR A 598 11.49 8.11 -30.23
N THR A 599 10.77 7.05 -30.62
CA THR A 599 10.66 5.79 -29.86
C THR A 599 12.03 5.21 -29.55
N ASP A 600 12.92 5.23 -30.53
CA ASP A 600 14.29 4.74 -30.51
C ASP A 600 15.24 5.53 -29.60
N ILE A 601 14.88 6.75 -29.20
CA ILE A 601 15.64 7.55 -28.23
C ILE A 601 14.97 7.51 -26.85
N ILE A 602 13.66 7.73 -26.75
CA ILE A 602 12.99 7.97 -25.45
C ILE A 602 12.46 6.69 -24.81
N PHE A 603 11.93 5.75 -25.60
CA PHE A 603 11.24 4.57 -25.06
C PHE A 603 12.06 3.29 -25.14
N LEU A 604 12.78 3.12 -26.24
CA LEU A 604 13.72 2.03 -26.47
C LEU A 604 15.17 2.48 -26.24
N GLY A 605 15.39 3.77 -25.95
CA GLY A 605 16.72 4.28 -25.74
C GLY A 605 17.24 4.10 -24.32
N GLU A 606 18.47 4.57 -24.12
CA GLU A 606 19.20 4.45 -22.86
C GLU A 606 19.12 5.76 -22.08
N ARG A 607 18.69 5.68 -20.82
CA ARG A 607 18.69 6.85 -19.93
C ARG A 607 20.11 7.16 -19.47
N ARG A 608 20.50 8.43 -19.60
CA ARG A 608 21.79 8.93 -19.13
C ARG A 608 21.64 9.62 -17.78
N PHE A 609 22.57 9.35 -16.87
CA PHE A 609 22.60 9.90 -15.50
C PHE A 609 23.89 10.71 -15.27
N GLY A 610 23.87 11.62 -14.28
CA GLY A 610 25.02 12.46 -13.91
C GLY A 610 25.15 13.74 -14.74
N ASP A 611 26.36 14.31 -14.81
CA ASP A 611 26.66 15.54 -15.53
C ASP A 611 26.70 15.31 -17.06
N VAL A 612 25.50 15.23 -17.67
CA VAL A 612 25.28 14.96 -19.10
C VAL A 612 24.77 16.19 -19.87
N ILE A 613 24.32 17.22 -19.16
CA ILE A 613 23.85 18.49 -19.72
C ILE A 613 24.47 19.65 -18.96
N ALA A 614 24.85 20.72 -19.67
CA ALA A 614 25.31 21.96 -19.07
C ALA A 614 24.27 23.06 -19.28
N PHE A 615 23.76 23.61 -18.18
CA PHE A 615 22.90 24.79 -18.19
C PHE A 615 23.74 26.08 -18.15
N GLY A 616 23.13 27.22 -18.48
CA GLY A 616 23.81 28.52 -18.39
C GLY A 616 24.12 28.90 -16.94
N GLU A 617 25.38 29.25 -16.64
CA GLU A 617 25.82 29.64 -15.28
C GLU A 617 25.09 30.89 -14.75
N ASP A 618 24.60 31.74 -15.65
CA ASP A 618 23.85 32.96 -15.37
C ASP A 618 22.33 32.73 -15.17
N ALA A 619 21.83 31.51 -15.40
CA ALA A 619 20.41 31.17 -15.32
C ALA A 619 20.20 29.70 -14.88
N PRO A 620 20.07 29.41 -13.57
CA PRO A 620 19.76 28.06 -13.10
C PRO A 620 18.39 27.58 -13.60
N LEU A 621 18.15 26.27 -13.58
CA LEU A 621 16.84 25.69 -13.86
C LEU A 621 15.78 26.34 -12.94
N ALA A 622 14.69 26.81 -13.55
CA ALA A 622 13.58 27.40 -12.82
C ALA A 622 12.94 26.38 -11.86
N GLU A 623 12.39 26.87 -10.75
CA GLU A 623 11.62 26.05 -9.82
C GLU A 623 10.47 25.33 -10.54
N GLY A 624 10.31 24.04 -10.27
CA GLY A 624 9.32 23.19 -10.94
C GLY A 624 9.74 22.67 -12.32
N VAL A 625 10.94 23.02 -12.82
CA VAL A 625 11.50 22.42 -14.04
C VAL A 625 12.41 21.25 -13.70
N GLU A 626 12.07 20.08 -14.24
CA GLU A 626 12.90 18.88 -14.13
C GLU A 626 13.31 18.38 -15.51
N TYR A 627 14.37 17.56 -15.57
CA TYR A 627 14.88 17.05 -16.84
C TYR A 627 15.28 15.57 -16.82
N ALA A 628 15.37 14.97 -18.01
CA ALA A 628 16.04 13.70 -18.26
C ALA A 628 16.74 13.72 -19.62
N VAL A 629 17.84 12.96 -19.76
CA VAL A 629 18.59 12.83 -21.01
C VAL A 629 18.57 11.38 -21.46
N TRP A 630 18.30 11.18 -22.74
CA TRP A 630 18.16 9.87 -23.37
C TRP A 630 19.03 9.78 -24.62
N ARG A 631 19.53 8.58 -24.92
CA ARG A 631 20.38 8.30 -26.09
C ARG A 631 19.78 7.18 -26.93
N ASP A 632 19.86 7.32 -28.26
CA ASP A 632 19.63 6.20 -29.19
C ASP A 632 20.80 5.19 -29.09
N PRO A 633 20.60 3.94 -28.65
CA PRO A 633 21.67 2.96 -28.53
C PRO A 633 22.24 2.51 -29.88
N ARG A 634 21.56 2.78 -31.01
CA ARG A 634 21.98 2.42 -32.37
C ARG A 634 22.72 3.55 -33.09
N GLY A 635 22.75 4.74 -32.50
CA GLY A 635 23.41 5.92 -33.03
C GLY A 635 24.04 6.76 -31.92
N ASP A 636 24.34 8.02 -32.22
CA ASP A 636 24.90 8.97 -31.24
C ASP A 636 23.99 10.19 -31.03
N ARG A 637 22.71 10.08 -31.38
CA ARG A 637 21.73 11.14 -31.12
C ARG A 637 21.25 11.07 -29.67
N GLU A 638 21.20 12.23 -29.03
CA GLU A 638 20.64 12.40 -27.70
C GLU A 638 19.38 13.28 -27.73
N ALA A 639 18.54 13.12 -26.71
CA ALA A 639 17.39 13.97 -26.47
C ALA A 639 17.33 14.41 -25.00
N VAL A 640 16.99 15.67 -24.78
CA VAL A 640 16.72 16.26 -23.47
C VAL A 640 15.22 16.47 -23.34
N ILE A 641 14.62 15.93 -22.29
CA ILE A 641 13.21 16.14 -21.94
C ILE A 641 13.19 17.11 -20.77
N LEU A 642 12.51 18.24 -20.91
CA LEU A 642 12.25 19.21 -19.86
C LEU A 642 10.76 19.19 -19.51
N THR A 643 10.41 19.05 -18.24
CA THR A 643 9.02 19.10 -17.75
C THR A 643 8.86 20.28 -16.80
N ASN A 644 7.76 21.02 -16.90
CA ASN A 644 7.47 22.20 -16.08
C ASN A 644 6.19 22.01 -15.28
N THR A 645 6.26 22.00 -13.96
CA THR A 645 5.10 21.95 -13.06
C THR A 645 4.64 23.34 -12.60
N GLY A 646 5.35 24.40 -13.00
CA GLY A 646 5.02 25.78 -12.71
C GLY A 646 3.83 26.28 -13.54
N GLY A 647 3.10 27.26 -12.99
CA GLY A 647 1.91 27.86 -13.63
C GLY A 647 2.23 28.91 -14.71
N GLN A 648 3.49 29.06 -15.12
CA GLN A 648 3.95 29.97 -16.17
C GLN A 648 5.00 29.26 -17.03
N ASP A 649 5.19 29.74 -18.26
CA ASP A 649 6.26 29.27 -19.14
C ASP A 649 7.64 29.53 -18.50
N ALA A 650 8.52 28.54 -18.56
CA ALA A 650 9.88 28.63 -18.04
C ALA A 650 10.90 28.75 -19.19
N LEU A 651 11.89 29.64 -19.06
CA LEU A 651 13.00 29.76 -20.01
C LEU A 651 14.21 28.99 -19.47
N VAL A 652 14.69 28.00 -20.24
CA VAL A 652 15.83 27.16 -19.88
C VAL A 652 16.98 27.40 -20.86
N LYS A 653 18.12 27.86 -20.36
CA LYS A 653 19.33 28.09 -21.15
C LYS A 653 20.21 26.83 -21.15
N ILE A 654 20.37 26.23 -22.33
CA ILE A 654 21.19 25.02 -22.54
C ILE A 654 22.49 25.43 -23.22
N SER A 655 23.60 25.30 -22.49
CA SER A 655 24.94 25.65 -22.96
C SER A 655 25.57 24.54 -23.80
N ALA A 656 25.40 23.28 -23.38
CA ALA A 656 25.90 22.11 -24.10
C ALA A 656 25.15 20.85 -23.66
N ILE A 657 25.15 19.84 -24.53
CA ILE A 657 24.82 18.46 -24.19
C ILE A 657 26.16 17.71 -24.31
N LYS A 658 26.66 17.08 -23.24
CA LYS A 658 28.10 16.88 -22.89
C LYS A 658 29.10 16.72 -24.05
N HIS A 659 28.82 15.90 -25.05
CA HIS A 659 29.75 15.64 -26.17
C HIS A 659 29.71 16.70 -27.28
N ARG A 660 28.79 17.67 -27.21
CA ARG A 660 28.50 18.64 -28.26
C ARG A 660 28.19 20.03 -27.68
N GLN A 661 29.15 20.93 -27.84
CA GLN A 661 29.02 22.35 -27.47
C GLN A 661 28.28 23.18 -28.54
N ALA A 662 28.24 22.69 -29.78
CA ALA A 662 27.55 23.34 -30.89
C ALA A 662 26.99 22.30 -31.87
N GLY A 663 25.73 22.46 -32.28
CA GLY A 663 25.11 21.61 -33.30
C GLY A 663 23.58 21.75 -33.36
N PRO A 664 22.97 21.29 -34.46
CA PRO A 664 21.53 21.47 -34.74
C PRO A 664 20.67 20.60 -33.84
N VAL A 665 19.66 21.23 -33.25
CA VAL A 665 18.67 20.57 -32.42
C VAL A 665 17.26 20.93 -32.86
N ARG A 666 16.34 20.00 -32.68
CA ARG A 666 14.91 20.18 -32.92
C ARG A 666 14.19 20.28 -31.58
N ILE A 667 13.41 21.34 -31.42
CA ILE A 667 12.61 21.66 -30.24
C ILE A 667 11.17 21.26 -30.52
N VAL A 668 10.66 20.28 -29.79
CA VAL A 668 9.31 19.72 -29.95
C VAL A 668 8.50 20.02 -28.69
N ARG A 669 7.29 20.55 -28.88
CA ARG A 669 6.36 20.91 -27.80
C ARG A 669 4.96 20.42 -28.16
N PRO A 670 4.15 19.97 -27.18
CA PRO A 670 2.77 19.56 -27.43
C PRO A 670 1.97 20.63 -28.17
N PHE A 671 1.22 20.23 -29.20
CA PHE A 671 0.32 21.10 -29.98
C PHE A 671 0.99 22.31 -30.65
N ARG A 672 2.31 22.28 -30.85
CA ARG A 672 3.07 23.33 -31.55
C ARG A 672 3.91 22.71 -32.67
N GLU A 673 4.20 23.50 -33.69
CA GLU A 673 5.16 23.09 -34.73
C GLU A 673 6.59 22.98 -34.15
N ASP A 674 7.35 22.02 -34.67
CA ASP A 674 8.76 21.86 -34.32
C ASP A 674 9.57 23.09 -34.75
N VAL A 675 10.54 23.49 -33.93
CA VAL A 675 11.48 24.55 -34.26
C VAL A 675 12.90 23.98 -34.32
N VAL A 676 13.67 24.35 -35.34
CA VAL A 676 15.09 23.98 -35.44
C VAL A 676 15.96 25.13 -34.93
N GLY A 677 16.85 24.82 -33.98
CA GLY A 677 17.79 25.75 -33.36
C GLY A 677 19.23 25.22 -33.34
N MET A 678 20.13 25.99 -32.71
CA MET A 678 21.55 25.63 -32.54
C MET A 678 21.99 25.76 -31.09
N LEU A 679 22.71 24.78 -30.56
CA LEU A 679 23.42 24.92 -29.27
C LEU A 679 24.55 25.98 -29.37
N PRO A 680 24.76 26.80 -28.32
CA PRO A 680 23.90 26.97 -27.14
C PRO A 680 22.59 27.70 -27.49
N LEU A 681 21.48 27.35 -26.82
CA LEU A 681 20.17 27.97 -27.03
C LEU A 681 19.39 28.19 -25.73
N THR A 682 18.34 28.99 -25.80
CA THR A 682 17.32 29.10 -24.75
C THR A 682 16.02 28.51 -25.27
N VAL A 683 15.37 27.66 -24.46
CA VAL A 683 14.12 26.97 -24.78
C VAL A 683 13.02 27.43 -23.83
N ALA A 684 11.84 27.75 -24.37
CA ALA A 684 10.64 27.94 -23.57
C ALA A 684 9.95 26.59 -23.32
N VAL A 685 9.85 26.19 -22.05
CA VAL A 685 9.10 25.03 -21.57
C VAL A 685 7.71 25.51 -21.13
N PRO A 686 6.63 25.15 -21.83
CA PRO A 686 5.31 25.68 -21.52
C PRO A 686 4.84 25.28 -20.10
N SER A 687 4.03 26.14 -19.48
CA SER A 687 3.38 25.87 -18.19
C SER A 687 2.69 24.50 -18.16
N GLU A 688 2.88 23.73 -17.09
CA GLU A 688 2.26 22.41 -16.86
C GLU A 688 2.51 21.33 -17.94
N GLN A 689 3.44 21.57 -18.86
CA GLN A 689 3.73 20.72 -20.02
C GLN A 689 5.22 20.38 -20.09
N TYR A 690 5.69 19.96 -21.26
CA TYR A 690 7.07 19.60 -21.51
C TYR A 690 7.61 20.20 -22.82
N ALA A 691 8.94 20.21 -22.93
CA ALA A 691 9.66 20.47 -24.17
C ALA A 691 10.73 19.39 -24.37
N LEU A 692 10.85 18.90 -25.60
CA LEU A 692 11.85 17.93 -26.02
C LEU A 692 12.87 18.62 -26.93
N ILE A 693 14.16 18.44 -26.65
CA ILE A 693 15.27 18.92 -27.47
C ILE A 693 15.99 17.70 -28.01
N VAL A 694 15.86 17.42 -29.31
CA VAL A 694 16.47 16.24 -29.95
C VAL A 694 17.59 16.70 -30.87
N GLU A 695 18.74 16.02 -30.81
CA GLU A 695 19.80 16.24 -31.79
C GLU A 695 19.32 15.91 -33.22
N SER A 696 19.61 16.82 -34.15
CA SER A 696 19.15 16.73 -35.54
C SER A 696 20.25 17.11 -36.53
N PRO A 697 21.34 16.33 -36.65
CA PRO A 697 22.45 16.60 -37.57
C PRO A 697 22.02 16.92 -39.01
N GLU A 698 20.94 16.29 -39.47
CA GLU A 698 20.31 16.47 -40.77
C GLU A 698 19.76 17.88 -41.01
N ASP A 699 19.41 18.61 -39.94
CA ASP A 699 18.80 19.94 -40.02
C ASP A 699 19.85 21.08 -40.00
N LEU A 700 21.14 20.78 -40.19
CA LEU A 700 22.23 21.76 -40.08
C LEU A 700 22.03 23.01 -40.95
N GLN A 701 21.58 22.84 -42.20
CA GLN A 701 21.37 23.97 -43.12
C GLN A 701 20.22 24.87 -42.65
N LEU A 702 19.09 24.28 -42.26
CA LEU A 702 17.94 25.00 -41.71
C LEU A 702 18.29 25.72 -40.39
N ALA A 703 19.11 25.07 -39.55
CA ALA A 703 19.59 25.66 -38.31
C ALA A 703 20.56 26.84 -38.53
N GLN A 704 21.37 26.80 -39.60
CA GLN A 704 22.24 27.91 -39.99
C GLN A 704 21.47 29.09 -40.58
N GLU A 705 20.39 28.83 -41.32
CA GLU A 705 19.47 29.86 -41.83
C GLU A 705 18.75 30.55 -40.65
N ASN A 706 18.26 29.76 -39.68
CA ASN A 706 17.61 30.26 -38.47
C ASN A 706 18.57 30.98 -37.50
N LYS A 707 19.90 30.83 -37.62
CA LYS A 707 20.90 31.56 -36.81
C LYS A 707 20.85 33.08 -37.02
N THR A 708 20.24 33.55 -38.11
CA THR A 708 20.03 34.98 -38.41
C THR A 708 18.67 35.52 -37.98
N ALA A 709 17.77 34.64 -37.51
CA ALA A 709 16.50 35.00 -36.89
C ALA A 709 16.65 34.80 -35.37
N ASP A 710 16.43 35.84 -34.58
CA ASP A 710 16.39 35.75 -33.11
C ASP A 710 15.40 34.65 -32.70
N PRO A 711 15.83 33.48 -32.21
CA PRO A 711 14.94 32.34 -32.03
C PRO A 711 14.28 32.44 -30.65
N LEU A 712 13.71 33.59 -30.30
CA LEU A 712 12.91 33.80 -29.09
C LEU A 712 12.12 35.13 -29.11
N VAL A 713 11.30 35.36 -30.14
CA VAL A 713 10.23 36.38 -30.08
C VAL A 713 8.99 35.77 -30.77
N THR A 714 8.08 35.08 -30.07
CA THR A 714 7.07 35.70 -29.22
C THR A 714 6.35 34.65 -28.36
N GLY A 715 6.71 34.54 -27.08
CA GLY A 715 5.71 34.34 -26.03
C GLY A 715 5.07 35.66 -25.57
N SER A 716 5.60 36.79 -26.05
CA SER A 716 5.27 38.14 -25.56
C SER A 716 4.12 38.85 -26.29
N ALA A 717 3.53 38.28 -27.35
CA ALA A 717 2.35 38.88 -27.99
C ALA A 717 1.02 38.50 -27.33
N VAL A 718 1.03 37.65 -26.29
CA VAL A 718 -0.16 37.31 -25.49
C VAL A 718 -0.05 37.81 -24.05
N VAL A 719 1.15 38.12 -23.54
CA VAL A 719 1.33 38.63 -22.17
C VAL A 719 0.86 40.08 -21.99
N GLU A 720 0.80 40.88 -23.06
CA GLU A 720 0.16 42.22 -23.03
C GLU A 720 -1.34 42.18 -23.35
N ALA A 721 -1.85 41.10 -23.95
CA ALA A 721 -3.30 40.84 -24.01
C ALA A 721 -3.85 40.26 -22.68
N LEU A 722 -3.00 39.62 -21.87
CA LEU A 722 -3.37 39.03 -20.57
C LEU A 722 -3.27 39.99 -19.37
N LYS A 723 -2.86 41.24 -19.57
CA LYS A 723 -2.92 42.29 -18.52
C LYS A 723 -4.24 43.07 -18.49
N GLN A 724 -5.14 42.84 -19.44
CA GLN A 724 -6.47 43.45 -19.47
C GLN A 724 -7.62 42.49 -19.17
N ASP A 725 -7.34 41.29 -18.64
CA ASP A 725 -8.38 40.33 -18.24
C ASP A 725 -8.29 39.88 -16.78
N LYS A 726 -7.88 40.80 -15.90
CA LYS A 726 -8.04 40.63 -14.45
C LYS A 726 -9.49 40.82 -13.96
N ASP A 727 -10.44 41.03 -14.87
CA ASP A 727 -11.87 41.16 -14.56
C ASP A 727 -12.79 40.32 -15.48
N CYS A 728 -12.30 39.25 -16.09
CA CYS A 728 -13.16 38.29 -16.81
C CYS A 728 -13.22 36.92 -16.12
N LEU A 729 -13.74 36.92 -14.89
CA LEU A 729 -14.49 35.77 -14.33
C LEU A 729 -16.01 36.00 -14.37
N ALA A 730 -16.46 36.96 -15.18
CA ALA A 730 -17.86 37.18 -15.51
C ALA A 730 -18.24 36.37 -16.76
N GLY A 731 -18.27 35.04 -16.61
CA GLY A 731 -18.60 34.08 -17.65
C GLY A 731 -19.82 33.21 -17.31
N ALA A 732 -20.84 33.76 -16.67
CA ALA A 732 -22.21 33.25 -16.75
C ALA A 732 -23.16 34.43 -16.52
N GLY A 733 -23.55 35.10 -17.62
CA GLY A 733 -24.72 35.96 -17.59
C GLY A 733 -25.93 35.10 -17.23
N THR A 734 -26.63 35.49 -16.16
CA THR A 734 -27.64 34.76 -15.37
C THR A 734 -27.05 33.97 -14.20
N ASP A 735 -27.37 34.42 -12.99
CA ASP A 735 -27.21 33.65 -11.77
C ASP A 735 -27.96 32.31 -11.94
N PRO A 736 -27.28 31.14 -11.96
CA PRO A 736 -27.93 29.85 -12.16
C PRO A 736 -28.96 29.54 -11.05
N LEU A 737 -28.85 30.19 -9.89
CA LEU A 737 -29.84 30.10 -8.81
C LEU A 737 -31.07 30.99 -9.06
N ALA A 738 -30.92 32.10 -9.80
CA ALA A 738 -32.02 32.91 -10.28
C ALA A 738 -32.79 32.25 -11.44
N ALA A 739 -32.18 31.25 -12.08
CA ALA A 739 -32.78 30.46 -13.17
C ALA A 739 -33.54 29.20 -12.69
N LEU A 740 -33.55 28.88 -11.39
CA LEU A 740 -34.34 27.76 -10.87
C LEU A 740 -35.84 28.08 -10.98
N ASP A 741 -36.50 27.44 -11.94
CA ASP A 741 -37.93 27.59 -12.19
C ASP A 741 -38.76 27.15 -10.97
N ALA A 742 -39.51 28.09 -10.39
CA ALA A 742 -40.37 27.82 -9.24
C ALA A 742 -41.46 26.78 -9.52
N SER A 743 -41.85 26.56 -10.79
CA SER A 743 -42.82 25.53 -11.16
C SER A 743 -42.27 24.10 -11.10
N ARG A 744 -40.94 23.95 -11.10
CA ARG A 744 -40.22 22.67 -11.05
C ARG A 744 -39.63 22.34 -9.68
N HIS A 745 -39.84 23.20 -8.69
CA HIS A 745 -39.23 23.06 -7.37
C HIS A 745 -40.21 23.35 -6.25
N ILE A 746 -40.22 22.48 -5.24
CA ILE A 746 -40.89 22.68 -3.96
C ILE A 746 -40.03 23.65 -3.14
N ARG A 747 -40.65 24.69 -2.57
CA ARG A 747 -39.98 25.69 -1.73
C ARG A 747 -40.41 25.49 -0.27
N LEU A 748 -39.45 25.20 0.60
CA LEU A 748 -39.60 25.16 2.05
C LEU A 748 -38.82 26.33 2.64
N GLU A 749 -39.46 27.23 3.37
CA GLU A 749 -38.79 28.43 3.89
C GLU A 749 -39.32 28.92 5.23
N ASN A 750 -38.44 29.51 6.03
CA ASN A 750 -38.75 30.30 7.22
C ASN A 750 -37.97 31.64 7.17
N ASP A 751 -37.86 32.36 8.28
CA ASP A 751 -37.15 33.64 8.34
C ASP A 751 -35.64 33.52 8.09
N LEU A 752 -35.03 32.36 8.37
CA LEU A 752 -33.59 32.14 8.28
C LEU A 752 -33.17 31.38 7.02
N TYR A 753 -33.98 30.42 6.57
CA TYR A 753 -33.59 29.45 5.57
C TYR A 753 -34.59 29.35 4.43
N LEU A 754 -34.07 29.01 3.25
CA LEU A 754 -34.84 28.53 2.10
C LEU A 754 -34.19 27.25 1.59
N VAL A 755 -34.97 26.19 1.50
CA VAL A 755 -34.59 24.92 0.87
C VAL A 755 -35.45 24.74 -0.38
N MET A 756 -34.81 24.46 -1.52
CA MET A 756 -35.51 24.11 -2.76
C MET A 756 -35.21 22.67 -3.15
N VAL A 757 -36.27 21.92 -3.45
CA VAL A 757 -36.21 20.50 -3.84
C VAL A 757 -36.91 20.34 -5.19
N ASP A 758 -36.33 19.60 -6.14
CA ASP A 758 -37.02 19.38 -7.42
C ASP A 758 -38.26 18.48 -7.28
N THR A 759 -39.27 18.71 -8.13
CA THR A 759 -40.56 18.00 -8.05
C THR A 759 -40.55 16.62 -8.69
N GLU A 760 -39.53 16.29 -9.50
CA GLU A 760 -39.50 15.06 -10.29
C GLU A 760 -38.84 13.90 -9.54
N HIS A 761 -37.69 14.16 -8.92
CA HIS A 761 -36.88 13.16 -8.23
C HIS A 761 -36.67 13.50 -6.75
N GLY A 762 -37.05 14.70 -6.32
CA GLY A 762 -36.91 15.12 -4.94
C GLY A 762 -35.46 15.39 -4.53
N ALA A 763 -34.60 15.80 -5.46
CA ALA A 763 -33.21 16.17 -5.14
C ALA A 763 -33.12 17.62 -4.62
N ILE A 764 -32.23 17.84 -3.65
CA ILE A 764 -32.04 19.12 -2.99
C ILE A 764 -31.18 20.00 -3.90
N ARG A 765 -31.76 21.09 -4.42
CA ARG A 765 -31.14 21.97 -5.42
C ARG A 765 -30.60 23.27 -4.85
N ARG A 766 -31.11 23.71 -3.71
CA ARG A 766 -30.68 24.95 -3.06
C ARG A 766 -30.87 24.88 -1.55
N ILE A 767 -29.89 25.36 -0.80
CA ILE A 767 -29.99 25.67 0.63
C ILE A 767 -29.41 27.08 0.80
N LEU A 768 -30.30 28.04 1.04
CA LEU A 768 -29.97 29.45 1.22
C LEU A 768 -30.10 29.84 2.69
N ASP A 769 -29.03 30.43 3.21
CA ASP A 769 -29.02 31.19 4.44
C ASP A 769 -29.38 32.66 4.14
N LYS A 770 -30.59 33.06 4.54
CA LYS A 770 -31.16 34.39 4.26
C LYS A 770 -30.45 35.50 5.04
N GLN A 771 -29.97 35.19 6.25
CA GLN A 771 -29.30 36.16 7.10
C GLN A 771 -27.88 36.43 6.60
N GLY A 772 -27.12 35.37 6.29
CA GLY A 772 -25.78 35.49 5.73
C GLY A 772 -25.73 35.84 4.25
N LYS A 773 -26.87 35.68 3.55
CA LYS A 773 -26.97 35.72 2.07
C LYS A 773 -26.00 34.73 1.41
N LEU A 774 -25.93 33.52 1.96
CA LEU A 774 -25.02 32.47 1.50
C LEU A 774 -25.82 31.28 0.97
N ASP A 775 -25.54 30.90 -0.28
CA ASP A 775 -26.01 29.65 -0.85
C ASP A 775 -24.96 28.57 -0.67
N LEU A 776 -25.34 27.45 -0.04
CA LEU A 776 -24.45 26.31 0.16
C LEU A 776 -24.27 25.50 -1.13
N ILE A 777 -25.33 25.38 -1.92
CA ILE A 777 -25.34 24.67 -3.20
C ILE A 777 -25.23 25.72 -4.31
N LEU A 778 -24.07 25.78 -4.95
CA LEU A 778 -23.79 26.72 -6.05
C LEU A 778 -23.81 26.04 -7.42
N GLU A 779 -23.73 24.71 -7.46
CA GLU A 779 -23.89 23.89 -8.66
C GLU A 779 -25.11 22.95 -8.51
N PRO A 780 -26.35 23.45 -8.76
CA PRO A 780 -27.57 22.70 -8.49
C PRO A 780 -27.70 21.42 -9.33
N ARG A 781 -26.97 21.28 -10.44
CA ARG A 781 -26.96 20.06 -11.27
C ARG A 781 -26.43 18.83 -10.53
N LEU A 782 -25.59 19.03 -9.51
CA LEU A 782 -25.05 17.98 -8.64
C LEU A 782 -25.94 17.67 -7.43
N GLY A 783 -27.01 18.44 -7.21
CA GLY A 783 -27.95 18.22 -6.11
C GLY A 783 -28.58 16.82 -6.14
N ASN A 784 -28.75 16.21 -4.96
CA ASN A 784 -29.21 14.82 -4.79
C ASN A 784 -30.04 14.67 -3.49
N ASN A 785 -30.34 13.44 -3.05
CA ASN A 785 -31.15 13.16 -1.87
C ASN A 785 -30.61 11.99 -1.02
N TYR A 786 -30.79 10.74 -1.45
CA TYR A 786 -30.40 9.54 -0.72
C TYR A 786 -29.91 8.44 -1.66
N THR A 787 -29.16 7.48 -1.12
CA THR A 787 -28.85 6.21 -1.77
C THR A 787 -28.79 5.12 -0.71
N PHE A 788 -29.26 3.90 -1.01
CA PHE A 788 -29.02 2.76 -0.14
C PHE A 788 -28.78 1.48 -0.93
N ALA A 789 -28.08 0.51 -0.34
CA ALA A 789 -27.83 -0.80 -0.94
C ALA A 789 -28.81 -1.87 -0.42
N LEU A 790 -29.16 -2.81 -1.29
CA LEU A 790 -29.81 -4.08 -0.94
C LEU A 790 -28.89 -5.25 -1.34
N PRO A 791 -27.86 -5.59 -0.53
CA PRO A 791 -26.87 -6.61 -0.87
C PRO A 791 -27.50 -7.96 -1.25
N ILE A 792 -27.03 -8.56 -2.34
CA ILE A 792 -27.43 -9.90 -2.76
C ILE A 792 -26.38 -10.89 -2.27
N VAL A 793 -26.61 -11.45 -1.07
CA VAL A 793 -25.64 -12.30 -0.39
C VAL A 793 -25.70 -13.73 -0.91
N GLY A 794 -24.54 -14.22 -1.36
CA GLY A 794 -24.35 -15.60 -1.76
C GLY A 794 -23.49 -16.41 -0.77
N ARG A 795 -23.42 -17.72 -0.99
CA ARG A 795 -22.67 -18.66 -0.14
C ARG A 795 -21.16 -18.39 -0.16
N GLU A 796 -20.63 -18.12 -1.34
CA GLU A 796 -19.24 -17.72 -1.58
C GLU A 796 -19.23 -16.24 -2.00
N ALA A 797 -18.17 -15.52 -1.66
CA ALA A 797 -18.07 -14.10 -1.83
C ALA A 797 -18.15 -13.64 -3.27
N TRP A 798 -17.64 -14.42 -4.20
CA TRP A 798 -17.66 -14.07 -5.63
C TRP A 798 -19.08 -14.04 -6.20
N THR A 799 -20.03 -14.74 -5.57
CA THR A 799 -21.46 -14.71 -5.94
C THR A 799 -22.22 -13.53 -5.34
N ASN A 800 -21.58 -12.77 -4.44
CA ASN A 800 -22.18 -11.64 -3.77
C ASN A 800 -22.29 -10.42 -4.70
N THR A 801 -23.26 -9.55 -4.43
CA THR A 801 -23.34 -8.20 -5.00
C THR A 801 -23.68 -7.21 -3.89
N GLU A 802 -22.66 -6.62 -3.27
CA GLU A 802 -22.85 -5.58 -2.24
C GLU A 802 -23.37 -4.27 -2.85
N ALA A 803 -22.95 -3.96 -4.08
CA ALA A 803 -23.26 -2.70 -4.76
C ALA A 803 -24.61 -2.67 -5.50
N ASN A 804 -25.61 -3.43 -5.02
CA ASN A 804 -26.97 -3.39 -5.54
C ASN A 804 -27.72 -2.15 -5.00
N TYR A 805 -27.34 -0.98 -5.50
CA TYR A 805 -27.83 0.31 -5.01
C TYR A 805 -29.22 0.69 -5.56
N ILE A 806 -30.02 1.30 -4.69
CA ILE A 806 -31.18 2.14 -5.01
C ILE A 806 -30.74 3.60 -4.86
N LYS A 807 -30.79 4.37 -5.96
CA LYS A 807 -30.39 5.78 -5.98
C LYS A 807 -31.63 6.66 -6.07
N GLY A 808 -31.87 7.53 -5.08
CA GLY A 808 -33.06 8.37 -5.03
C GLY A 808 -33.17 9.34 -6.21
N ALA A 809 -32.04 9.86 -6.72
CA ALA A 809 -32.00 10.67 -7.95
C ALA A 809 -32.42 9.93 -9.24
N GLN A 810 -32.57 8.59 -9.19
CA GLN A 810 -33.06 7.77 -10.29
C GLN A 810 -34.49 7.26 -10.06
N GLN A 811 -35.10 7.61 -8.92
CA GLN A 811 -36.48 7.26 -8.61
C GLN A 811 -37.39 8.47 -8.86
N ILE A 812 -38.59 8.22 -9.37
CA ILE A 812 -39.61 9.27 -9.51
C ILE A 812 -40.23 9.53 -8.13
N LEU A 813 -40.28 10.78 -7.71
CA LEU A 813 -40.96 11.20 -6.49
C LEU A 813 -42.46 10.91 -6.61
N THR A 814 -42.99 10.04 -5.75
CA THR A 814 -44.40 9.62 -5.86
C THR A 814 -45.35 10.69 -5.34
N ARG A 815 -45.01 11.30 -4.21
CA ARG A 815 -45.80 12.37 -3.60
C ARG A 815 -44.97 13.18 -2.61
N HIS A 816 -45.43 14.39 -2.32
CA HIS A 816 -44.90 15.21 -1.24
C HIS A 816 -46.03 15.86 -0.45
N SER A 817 -45.73 16.29 0.77
CA SER A 817 -46.61 17.17 1.55
C SER A 817 -45.77 18.29 2.17
N LEU A 818 -46.25 19.52 2.04
CA LEU A 818 -45.66 20.69 2.67
C LEU A 818 -46.69 21.25 3.66
N SER A 819 -46.32 21.31 4.94
CA SER A 819 -47.15 21.89 6.00
C SER A 819 -46.27 22.61 7.00
N ASP A 820 -46.59 23.86 7.30
CA ASP A 820 -45.78 24.74 8.15
C ASP A 820 -44.31 24.79 7.68
N ASN A 821 -43.38 24.44 8.57
CA ASN A 821 -41.94 24.39 8.32
C ASN A 821 -41.45 22.96 8.02
N VAL A 822 -42.32 22.05 7.56
CA VAL A 822 -41.97 20.64 7.32
C VAL A 822 -42.37 20.21 5.90
N LEU A 823 -41.39 19.67 5.17
CA LEU A 823 -41.56 19.02 3.88
C LEU A 823 -41.32 17.51 4.02
N LYS A 824 -42.29 16.70 3.59
CA LYS A 824 -42.13 15.25 3.46
C LYS A 824 -42.15 14.83 2.00
N LEU A 825 -41.20 13.98 1.64
CA LEU A 825 -41.01 13.43 0.30
C LEU A 825 -41.15 11.91 0.40
N HIS A 826 -41.93 11.31 -0.50
CA HIS A 826 -42.18 9.87 -0.53
C HIS A 826 -41.87 9.27 -1.89
N TRP A 827 -41.10 8.19 -1.87
CA TRP A 827 -40.91 7.28 -2.99
C TRP A 827 -41.56 5.96 -2.58
N ASP A 828 -42.81 5.79 -2.98
CA ASP A 828 -43.56 4.56 -2.72
C ASP A 828 -43.07 3.47 -3.67
N GLY A 829 -42.96 2.23 -3.17
CA GLY A 829 -42.41 1.11 -3.93
C GLY A 829 -43.29 0.63 -5.10
N PRO A 830 -42.75 -0.20 -6.00
CA PRO A 830 -41.39 -0.74 -5.96
C PRO A 830 -40.32 0.24 -6.47
N LEU A 831 -39.13 0.21 -5.86
CA LEU A 831 -37.97 0.99 -6.28
C LEU A 831 -37.08 0.17 -7.20
N THR A 832 -36.38 0.84 -8.13
CA THR A 832 -35.53 0.17 -9.13
C THR A 832 -34.06 0.28 -8.74
N SER A 833 -33.34 -0.85 -8.73
CA SER A 833 -31.89 -0.85 -8.47
C SER A 833 -31.06 -0.55 -9.71
N VAL A 834 -29.77 -0.27 -9.50
CA VAL A 834 -28.79 -0.09 -10.59
C VAL A 834 -28.65 -1.32 -11.50
N LEU A 835 -29.15 -2.49 -11.08
CA LEU A 835 -29.20 -3.71 -11.89
C LEU A 835 -30.48 -3.82 -12.73
N GLY A 836 -31.40 -2.84 -12.63
CA GLY A 836 -32.70 -2.85 -13.30
C GLY A 836 -33.75 -3.75 -12.63
N VAL A 837 -33.51 -4.17 -11.38
CA VAL A 837 -34.43 -5.03 -10.62
C VAL A 837 -35.36 -4.18 -9.75
N TYR A 838 -36.64 -4.52 -9.73
CA TYR A 838 -37.65 -3.88 -8.88
C TYR A 838 -37.71 -4.56 -7.51
N TYR A 839 -37.66 -3.74 -6.45
CA TYR A 839 -37.72 -4.19 -5.06
C TYR A 839 -38.89 -3.54 -4.33
N ASP A 840 -39.60 -4.32 -3.53
CA ASP A 840 -40.66 -3.80 -2.65
C ASP A 840 -40.05 -3.08 -1.44
N ALA A 841 -39.54 -1.88 -1.68
CA ALA A 841 -39.04 -0.97 -0.67
C ALA A 841 -39.70 0.40 -0.87
N ALA A 842 -39.81 1.20 0.18
CA ALA A 842 -40.27 2.59 0.09
C ALA A 842 -39.38 3.49 0.95
N VAL A 843 -39.31 4.77 0.59
CA VAL A 843 -38.49 5.77 1.31
C VAL A 843 -39.33 6.99 1.65
N GLU A 844 -39.19 7.47 2.89
CA GLU A 844 -39.67 8.79 3.34
C GLU A 844 -38.47 9.64 3.75
N LEU A 845 -38.32 10.82 3.14
CA LEU A 845 -37.38 11.86 3.56
C LEU A 845 -38.18 13.05 4.11
N THR A 846 -37.92 13.42 5.35
CA THR A 846 -38.49 14.61 5.99
C THR A 846 -37.41 15.68 6.14
N ILE A 847 -37.70 16.89 5.65
CA ILE A 847 -36.88 18.10 5.81
C ILE A 847 -37.70 19.09 6.65
N ALA A 848 -37.17 19.51 7.79
CA ALA A 848 -37.84 20.44 8.70
C ALA A 848 -36.97 21.66 8.98
N LEU A 849 -37.58 22.86 9.06
CA LEU A 849 -36.94 24.08 9.53
C LEU A 849 -37.35 24.33 10.99
N GLU A 850 -36.54 23.82 11.92
CA GLU A 850 -36.81 23.83 13.35
C GLU A 850 -35.90 24.85 14.03
N ASN A 851 -36.47 25.87 14.68
CA ASN A 851 -35.69 26.95 15.33
C ASN A 851 -34.67 27.59 14.36
N GLU A 852 -33.38 27.53 14.71
CA GLU A 852 -32.24 28.02 13.94
C GLU A 852 -31.51 26.89 13.20
N GLN A 853 -32.18 25.80 12.83
CA GLN A 853 -31.55 24.68 12.11
C GLN A 853 -32.47 24.02 11.08
N ILE A 854 -31.85 23.28 10.15
CA ILE A 854 -32.50 22.42 9.17
C ILE A 854 -32.26 20.97 9.60
N THR A 855 -33.33 20.21 9.83
CA THR A 855 -33.26 18.80 10.24
C THR A 855 -33.68 17.88 9.08
N PHE A 856 -32.89 16.83 8.83
CA PHE A 856 -33.14 15.80 7.82
C PHE A 856 -33.35 14.44 8.49
N ASN A 857 -34.46 13.77 8.18
CA ASN A 857 -34.78 12.44 8.69
C ASN A 857 -35.13 11.49 7.54
N LEU A 858 -34.55 10.29 7.52
CA LEU A 858 -34.79 9.28 6.50
C LEU A 858 -35.34 7.99 7.13
N LEU A 859 -36.43 7.48 6.55
CA LEU A 859 -37.01 6.17 6.86
C LEU A 859 -37.03 5.31 5.60
N ILE A 860 -36.49 4.10 5.69
CA ILE A 860 -36.57 3.07 4.66
C ILE A 860 -37.50 1.97 5.14
N ASP A 861 -38.61 1.76 4.44
CA ASP A 861 -39.53 0.65 4.66
C ASP A 861 -39.14 -0.51 3.73
N ASN A 862 -38.24 -1.36 4.22
CA ASN A 862 -37.74 -2.51 3.46
C ASN A 862 -38.67 -3.71 3.66
N ARG A 863 -39.48 -4.01 2.63
CA ARG A 863 -40.39 -5.17 2.60
C ARG A 863 -39.83 -6.30 1.74
N THR A 864 -38.53 -6.24 1.43
CA THR A 864 -37.82 -7.26 0.65
C THR A 864 -37.28 -8.37 1.54
N ASN A 865 -36.76 -9.43 0.91
CA ASN A 865 -36.00 -10.49 1.57
C ASN A 865 -34.49 -10.20 1.65
N LEU A 866 -34.04 -9.00 1.31
CA LEU A 866 -32.65 -8.57 1.37
C LEU A 866 -32.44 -7.63 2.56
N GLU A 867 -31.25 -7.67 3.14
CA GLU A 867 -30.83 -6.69 4.15
C GLU A 867 -30.62 -5.30 3.53
N ILE A 868 -30.64 -4.25 4.36
CA ILE A 868 -30.18 -2.91 3.94
C ILE A 868 -28.69 -2.83 4.24
N GLY A 869 -27.87 -2.62 3.22
CA GLY A 869 -26.42 -2.43 3.36
C GLY A 869 -26.05 -1.00 3.74
N GLU A 870 -25.26 -0.34 2.88
CA GLU A 870 -24.89 1.06 3.06
C GLU A 870 -26.08 2.01 2.82
N VAL A 871 -26.16 3.10 3.57
CA VAL A 871 -27.15 4.18 3.38
C VAL A 871 -26.43 5.53 3.39
N TYR A 872 -26.69 6.36 2.38
CA TYR A 872 -26.09 7.68 2.19
C TYR A 872 -27.19 8.73 2.25
N TYR A 873 -27.18 9.63 3.24
CA TYR A 873 -28.10 10.78 3.29
C TYR A 873 -27.72 11.82 4.36
N PRO A 874 -28.34 13.01 4.33
CA PRO A 874 -28.85 13.65 3.13
C PRO A 874 -27.66 13.92 2.20
N ILE A 875 -27.83 13.70 0.90
CA ILE A 875 -26.79 13.99 -0.09
C ILE A 875 -26.94 15.44 -0.54
N ILE A 876 -26.08 16.31 0.00
CA ILE A 876 -25.99 17.73 -0.37
C ILE A 876 -24.86 17.85 -1.40
N GLY A 877 -25.23 17.87 -2.68
CA GLY A 877 -24.31 17.92 -3.81
C GLY A 877 -24.15 19.33 -4.41
N GLY A 878 -22.96 19.62 -4.91
CA GLY A 878 -22.67 20.86 -5.64
C GLY A 878 -22.23 22.03 -4.78
N THR A 879 -21.59 21.75 -3.64
CA THR A 879 -20.96 22.82 -2.84
C THR A 879 -19.65 23.24 -3.46
N MET A 880 -19.36 24.54 -3.44
CA MET A 880 -18.15 25.10 -4.04
C MET A 880 -17.37 26.00 -3.07
N GLY A 881 -17.68 25.93 -1.77
CA GLY A 881 -17.17 26.82 -0.73
C GLY A 881 -18.14 27.95 -0.42
N LEU A 882 -17.90 28.62 0.70
CA LEU A 882 -18.70 29.72 1.23
C LEU A 882 -18.10 31.07 0.81
N GLY A 883 -18.92 31.95 0.22
CA GLY A 883 -18.54 33.31 -0.15
C GLY A 883 -19.01 33.74 -1.54
N ASP A 884 -18.96 35.05 -1.81
CA ASP A 884 -19.50 35.62 -3.04
C ASP A 884 -18.50 35.53 -4.21
N THR A 885 -17.21 35.34 -3.92
CA THR A 885 -16.15 35.26 -4.92
C THR A 885 -15.45 33.91 -4.91
N VAL A 886 -14.86 33.51 -6.04
CA VAL A 886 -14.05 32.28 -6.14
C VAL A 886 -12.92 32.26 -5.10
N SER A 887 -12.24 33.40 -4.89
CA SER A 887 -11.16 33.51 -3.90
C SER A 887 -11.64 33.21 -2.48
N GLN A 888 -12.76 33.80 -2.06
CA GLN A 888 -13.35 33.56 -0.75
C GLN A 888 -13.77 32.10 -0.56
N ARG A 889 -14.41 31.54 -1.59
CA ARG A 889 -14.85 30.16 -1.59
C ARG A 889 -13.69 29.16 -1.44
N ARG A 890 -12.58 29.39 -2.16
CA ARG A 890 -11.35 28.57 -2.06
C ARG A 890 -10.72 28.59 -0.66
N GLN A 891 -10.91 29.66 0.11
CA GLN A 891 -10.42 29.77 1.49
C GLN A 891 -11.34 29.11 2.52
N THR A 892 -12.48 28.54 2.10
CA THR A 892 -13.39 27.87 3.03
C THR A 892 -12.71 26.66 3.65
N LEU A 893 -12.65 26.63 4.99
CA LEU A 893 -12.03 25.55 5.75
C LEU A 893 -13.10 24.53 6.14
N ARG A 894 -12.84 23.26 5.82
CA ARG A 894 -13.56 22.13 6.37
C ARG A 894 -12.87 21.69 7.64
N THR A 895 -13.57 21.70 8.77
CA THR A 895 -13.08 21.25 10.07
C THR A 895 -13.89 20.06 10.57
N VAL A 896 -13.22 19.04 11.10
CA VAL A 896 -13.84 17.91 11.80
C VAL A 896 -13.12 17.60 13.12
N PRO A 897 -13.82 17.13 14.16
CA PRO A 897 -13.19 16.75 15.43
C PRO A 897 -12.48 15.39 15.31
N CYS A 898 -11.16 15.35 15.53
CA CYS A 898 -10.35 14.15 15.38
C CYS A 898 -9.59 13.82 16.68
N GLY A 899 -10.11 12.87 17.46
CA GLY A 899 -9.56 12.57 18.78
C GLY A 899 -9.51 13.83 19.65
N GLN A 900 -8.31 14.15 20.15
CA GLN A 900 -8.00 15.33 20.95
C GLN A 900 -7.80 16.64 20.14
N GLU A 901 -7.75 16.57 18.82
CA GLU A 901 -7.47 17.71 17.92
C GLU A 901 -8.62 17.94 16.91
N ALA A 902 -8.36 18.82 15.93
CA ALA A 902 -9.23 19.07 14.80
C ALA A 902 -8.46 18.89 13.49
N ASP A 903 -9.05 18.24 12.49
CA ASP A 903 -8.53 18.24 11.13
C ASP A 903 -9.23 19.36 10.33
N SER A 904 -8.46 20.36 9.89
CA SER A 904 -8.94 21.52 9.14
C SER A 904 -8.25 21.63 7.78
N GLN A 905 -9.02 21.63 6.69
CA GLN A 905 -8.49 21.61 5.32
C GLN A 905 -9.27 22.54 4.37
N PRO A 906 -8.59 23.29 3.47
CA PRO A 906 -9.24 24.10 2.43
C PRO A 906 -9.66 23.22 1.23
N ILE A 907 -10.66 22.36 1.43
CA ILE A 907 -11.04 21.32 0.45
C ILE A 907 -11.56 21.88 -0.89
N TYR A 908 -11.94 23.15 -0.93
CA TYR A 908 -12.39 23.87 -2.14
C TYR A 908 -11.25 24.50 -2.95
N HIS A 909 -10.01 24.35 -2.47
CA HIS A 909 -8.79 24.71 -3.17
C HIS A 909 -7.95 23.46 -3.48
N ASN A 910 -7.71 22.62 -2.46
CA ASN A 910 -7.00 21.35 -2.60
C ASN A 910 -7.84 20.22 -1.99
N PHE A 911 -8.40 19.36 -2.84
CA PHE A 911 -9.15 18.19 -2.42
C PHE A 911 -8.22 16.97 -2.40
N ILE A 912 -7.94 16.45 -1.20
CA ILE A 912 -7.09 15.26 -1.03
C ILE A 912 -7.96 14.01 -1.17
N ASN A 913 -7.67 13.17 -2.15
CA ASN A 913 -8.29 11.85 -2.25
C ASN A 913 -7.76 10.91 -1.16
N GLN A 914 -8.65 10.20 -0.45
CA GLN A 914 -8.31 9.28 0.66
C GLN A 914 -8.47 7.80 0.30
N THR A 915 -8.89 7.49 -0.92
CA THR A 915 -9.08 6.12 -1.39
C THR A 915 -8.13 5.79 -2.54
N TYR A 916 -7.72 4.52 -2.60
CA TYR A 916 -6.66 4.07 -3.51
C TYR A 916 -7.19 3.38 -4.78
N PHE A 917 -8.39 2.77 -4.75
CA PHE A 917 -8.93 1.98 -5.87
C PHE A 917 -10.46 1.99 -5.88
N GLY A 918 -11.04 1.89 -7.07
CA GLY A 918 -12.45 1.58 -7.28
C GLY A 918 -13.43 2.74 -7.18
N GLU A 919 -13.04 3.88 -6.60
CA GLU A 919 -13.89 5.06 -6.56
C GLU A 919 -13.98 5.74 -7.93
N LEU A 920 -15.19 6.16 -8.30
CA LEU A 920 -15.38 6.90 -9.54
C LEU A 920 -14.80 8.33 -9.43
N TYR A 921 -14.87 8.95 -8.26
CA TYR A 921 -14.44 10.33 -8.03
C TYR A 921 -13.62 10.44 -6.75
N PRO A 922 -12.72 11.43 -6.63
CA PRO A 922 -11.94 11.66 -5.41
C PRO A 922 -12.85 11.74 -4.19
N GLU A 923 -12.49 10.99 -3.14
CA GLU A 923 -13.34 10.73 -1.97
C GLU A 923 -12.58 11.01 -0.66
N GLN A 924 -13.28 11.57 0.34
CA GLN A 924 -12.86 11.55 1.74
C GLN A 924 -13.91 10.82 2.57
N VAL A 925 -13.51 9.88 3.43
CA VAL A 925 -14.40 9.13 4.32
C VAL A 925 -13.90 9.26 5.75
N LEU A 926 -14.68 9.93 6.60
CA LEU A 926 -14.31 10.28 7.97
C LEU A 926 -15.19 9.48 8.94
N MET A 927 -14.67 8.35 9.41
CA MET A 927 -15.40 7.37 10.22
C MET A 927 -15.58 7.81 11.67
N TYR A 928 -16.79 7.69 12.20
CA TYR A 928 -17.15 7.76 13.62
C TYR A 928 -17.50 6.35 14.13
N PRO A 929 -17.01 5.93 15.31
CA PRO A 929 -16.23 6.67 16.31
C PRO A 929 -14.70 6.48 16.14
N TYR A 930 -14.23 6.23 14.92
CA TYR A 930 -12.83 5.87 14.69
C TYR A 930 -11.94 7.11 14.57
N ARG A 931 -12.03 7.81 13.43
CA ARG A 931 -11.31 9.06 13.18
C ARG A 931 -11.99 10.23 13.87
N LEU A 932 -13.32 10.26 13.82
CA LEU A 932 -14.15 11.29 14.44
C LEU A 932 -14.40 10.96 15.91
N SER A 933 -14.11 11.92 16.80
CA SER A 933 -14.47 11.82 18.22
C SER A 933 -15.93 12.22 18.49
N MET A 934 -16.52 12.98 17.58
CA MET A 934 -17.92 13.38 17.53
C MET A 934 -18.38 13.39 16.05
N PRO A 935 -19.60 12.93 15.71
CA PRO A 935 -20.04 12.74 14.34
C PRO A 935 -20.55 14.06 13.71
N TRP A 936 -19.67 15.05 13.51
CA TRP A 936 -20.00 16.29 12.82
C TRP A 936 -18.84 16.86 11.99
N MET A 937 -19.19 17.74 11.06
CA MET A 937 -18.29 18.53 10.23
C MET A 937 -18.73 19.99 10.23
N HIS A 938 -17.78 20.90 10.05
CA HIS A 938 -18.02 22.34 9.94
C HIS A 938 -17.34 22.88 8.69
N LEU A 939 -18.02 23.74 7.93
CA LEU A 939 -17.40 24.55 6.87
C LEU A 939 -17.40 26.01 7.31
N TYR A 940 -16.25 26.68 7.25
CA TYR A 940 -16.09 28.05 7.72
C TYR A 940 -15.50 28.95 6.65
N ALA A 941 -16.10 30.12 6.41
CA ALA A 941 -15.51 31.19 5.61
C ALA A 941 -14.84 32.22 6.52
N PRO A 942 -13.49 32.26 6.62
CA PRO A 942 -12.80 33.15 7.55
C PRO A 942 -13.07 34.64 7.27
N GLU A 943 -13.11 35.04 6.00
CA GLU A 943 -13.38 36.43 5.62
C GLU A 943 -14.82 36.88 5.94
N ARG A 944 -15.78 35.95 5.93
CA ARG A 944 -17.19 36.23 6.24
C ARG A 944 -17.50 36.11 7.72
N LYS A 945 -16.63 35.43 8.48
CA LYS A 945 -16.90 35.00 9.86
C LYS A 945 -18.24 34.30 9.98
N ARG A 946 -18.50 33.39 9.04
CA ARG A 946 -19.75 32.65 8.94
C ARG A 946 -19.46 31.22 8.53
N GLY A 947 -20.07 30.28 9.25
CA GLY A 947 -19.89 28.87 9.08
C GLY A 947 -21.20 28.10 8.98
N VAL A 948 -21.08 26.84 8.60
CA VAL A 948 -22.18 25.88 8.57
C VAL A 948 -21.77 24.59 9.28
N TYR A 949 -22.50 24.27 10.34
CA TYR A 949 -22.43 23.01 11.07
C TYR A 949 -23.24 21.95 10.32
N PHE A 950 -22.67 20.75 10.18
CA PHE A 950 -23.30 19.55 9.60
C PHE A 950 -23.06 18.37 10.53
N GLY A 951 -24.05 17.97 11.32
CA GLY A 951 -23.88 17.00 12.40
C GLY A 951 -24.93 15.89 12.41
N ALA A 952 -24.52 14.71 12.89
CA ALA A 952 -25.38 13.56 13.10
C ALA A 952 -25.81 13.51 14.57
N HIS A 953 -27.07 13.85 14.85
CA HIS A 953 -27.67 13.85 16.19
C HIS A 953 -28.35 12.49 16.45
N ASP A 954 -27.53 11.44 16.60
CA ASP A 954 -28.04 10.06 16.75
C ASP A 954 -28.18 9.61 18.20
N PRO A 955 -29.39 9.27 18.67
CA PRO A 955 -29.53 8.57 19.94
C PRO A 955 -29.03 7.11 19.86
N VAL A 956 -28.88 6.53 18.66
CA VAL A 956 -28.38 5.17 18.46
C VAL A 956 -26.87 5.21 18.17
N LYS A 957 -26.09 4.47 18.97
CA LYS A 957 -24.62 4.46 18.93
C LYS A 957 -24.08 3.60 17.78
N ARG A 958 -24.29 4.06 16.55
CA ARG A 958 -23.94 3.33 15.31
C ARG A 958 -22.61 3.80 14.72
N VAL A 959 -21.88 2.88 14.11
CA VAL A 959 -20.78 3.23 13.20
C VAL A 959 -21.33 3.95 11.97
N LYS A 960 -20.71 5.08 11.61
CA LYS A 960 -21.10 5.91 10.46
C LYS A 960 -19.90 6.73 9.97
N ALA A 961 -20.04 7.43 8.85
CA ALA A 961 -19.02 8.32 8.34
C ALA A 961 -19.61 9.63 7.81
N VAL A 962 -18.80 10.69 7.80
CA VAL A 962 -19.00 11.79 6.84
C VAL A 962 -18.27 11.42 5.55
N GLN A 963 -18.97 11.42 4.42
CA GLN A 963 -18.39 11.20 3.10
C GLN A 963 -18.41 12.50 2.30
N LEU A 964 -17.27 12.82 1.67
CA LEU A 964 -17.12 13.90 0.70
C LEU A 964 -16.70 13.31 -0.65
N LEU A 965 -17.32 13.74 -1.75
CA LEU A 965 -16.99 13.33 -3.11
C LEU A 965 -16.80 14.55 -3.99
N HIS A 966 -15.70 14.64 -4.75
CA HIS A 966 -15.40 15.77 -5.63
C HIS A 966 -15.64 15.43 -7.11
N GLU A 967 -16.61 16.07 -7.74
CA GLU A 967 -16.91 15.89 -9.16
C GLU A 967 -16.35 17.05 -10.02
N PRO A 968 -15.93 16.82 -11.27
CA PRO A 968 -15.86 15.53 -11.96
C PRO A 968 -14.51 14.81 -11.76
N GLY A 969 -13.53 15.41 -11.07
CA GLY A 969 -12.18 14.88 -10.88
C GLY A 969 -11.22 15.98 -10.45
N ILE A 970 -9.96 15.65 -10.20
CA ILE A 970 -8.92 16.61 -9.74
C ILE A 970 -7.73 16.65 -10.70
N ALA A 971 -6.94 17.71 -10.61
CA ALA A 971 -5.60 17.81 -11.15
C ALA A 971 -4.56 17.30 -10.14
N SER A 972 -3.29 17.30 -10.52
CA SER A 972 -2.18 17.25 -9.56
C SER A 972 -2.17 18.54 -8.72
N ASN A 973 -1.38 18.56 -7.64
CA ASN A 973 -1.26 19.74 -6.78
C ASN A 973 -0.53 20.88 -7.51
N ARG A 974 -1.30 21.72 -8.21
CA ARG A 974 -0.85 22.98 -8.83
C ARG A 974 -0.75 24.07 -7.76
N HIS A 975 0.02 25.12 -8.05
CA HIS A 975 0.15 26.27 -7.14
C HIS A 975 -1.19 26.97 -6.84
N ASP A 976 -2.13 26.99 -7.80
CA ASP A 976 -3.46 27.61 -7.64
C ASP A 976 -4.57 26.64 -7.21
N GLY A 977 -4.20 25.40 -6.85
CA GLY A 977 -5.10 24.36 -6.35
C GLY A 977 -5.31 23.22 -7.35
N ASN A 978 -5.80 22.09 -6.86
CA ASN A 978 -6.01 20.89 -7.67
C ASN A 978 -7.45 20.75 -8.25
N TRP A 979 -8.30 21.76 -8.05
CA TRP A 979 -9.61 21.82 -8.68
C TRP A 979 -9.49 22.12 -10.19
N PRO A 980 -10.40 21.57 -11.02
CA PRO A 980 -10.43 21.92 -12.44
C PRO A 980 -10.74 23.41 -12.63
N ARG A 981 -10.05 24.04 -13.58
CA ARG A 981 -10.30 25.44 -13.96
C ARG A 981 -11.52 25.53 -14.90
N PRO A 982 -12.23 26.67 -14.97
CA PRO A 982 -13.42 26.82 -15.80
C PRO A 982 -13.22 26.42 -17.27
N GLU A 983 -12.08 26.77 -17.85
CA GLU A 983 -11.69 26.42 -19.22
C GLU A 983 -11.46 24.92 -19.44
N GLU A 984 -11.22 24.14 -18.38
CA GLU A 984 -11.02 22.69 -18.45
C GLU A 984 -12.34 21.92 -18.35
N LEU A 985 -13.39 22.56 -17.83
CA LEU A 985 -14.67 21.91 -17.55
C LEU A 985 -15.59 21.79 -18.76
N ASP A 986 -15.44 22.65 -19.78
CA ASP A 986 -16.32 22.64 -20.97
C ASP A 986 -17.82 22.51 -20.60
N GLY A 987 -18.26 23.31 -19.62
CA GLY A 987 -19.63 23.32 -19.10
C GLY A 987 -20.03 22.12 -18.22
N MET A 988 -19.12 21.20 -17.88
CA MET A 988 -19.36 20.17 -16.87
C MET A 988 -19.61 20.79 -15.49
N PRO A 989 -20.51 20.22 -14.67
CA PRO A 989 -20.65 20.65 -13.29
C PRO A 989 -19.42 20.26 -12.48
N ALA A 990 -19.01 21.11 -11.54
CA ALA A 990 -17.93 20.85 -10.61
C ALA A 990 -18.32 21.26 -9.18
N GLY A 991 -18.00 20.43 -8.21
CA GLY A 991 -18.37 20.67 -6.82
C GLY A 991 -18.13 19.47 -5.92
N VAL A 992 -18.29 19.70 -4.62
CA VAL A 992 -18.22 18.65 -3.60
C VAL A 992 -19.63 18.24 -3.19
N SER A 993 -19.85 16.93 -3.08
CA SER A 993 -21.02 16.34 -2.46
C SER A 993 -20.69 15.88 -1.05
N MET A 994 -21.55 16.17 -0.08
CA MET A 994 -21.39 15.73 1.31
C MET A 994 -22.62 14.97 1.81
N ASN A 995 -22.42 13.95 2.63
CA ASN A 995 -23.48 13.17 3.28
C ASN A 995 -22.97 12.45 4.54
N PHE A 996 -23.91 11.91 5.32
CA PHE A 996 -23.60 10.84 6.26
C PHE A 996 -23.82 9.47 5.61
N LEU A 997 -22.85 8.59 5.80
CA LEU A 997 -22.88 7.18 5.42
C LEU A 997 -23.13 6.31 6.65
N HIS A 998 -24.16 5.48 6.61
CA HIS A 998 -24.46 4.44 7.59
C HIS A 998 -24.06 3.07 7.04
N MET A 999 -23.39 2.27 7.86
CA MET A 999 -23.08 0.87 7.56
C MET A 999 -24.18 -0.06 8.06
N ALA A 1000 -25.43 0.18 7.65
CA ALA A 1000 -26.60 -0.31 8.40
C ALA A 1000 -26.62 -1.84 8.62
N TYR A 1001 -26.38 -2.62 7.56
CA TYR A 1001 -26.52 -4.10 7.55
C TYR A 1001 -27.74 -4.56 8.36
N HIS A 1002 -28.87 -3.91 8.08
CA HIS A 1002 -30.11 -4.03 8.84
C HIS A 1002 -30.93 -5.21 8.29
N PRO A 1003 -31.55 -6.05 9.15
CA PRO A 1003 -32.22 -7.28 8.71
C PRO A 1003 -33.27 -7.07 7.63
N ALA A 1004 -33.46 -8.10 6.81
CA ALA A 1004 -34.49 -8.13 5.79
C ALA A 1004 -35.91 -8.01 6.40
N GLY A 1005 -36.80 -7.32 5.70
CA GLY A 1005 -38.19 -7.12 6.12
C GLY A 1005 -38.42 -6.11 7.25
N GLU A 1006 -37.35 -5.50 7.78
CA GLU A 1006 -37.43 -4.52 8.87
C GLU A 1006 -37.27 -3.07 8.38
N LYS A 1007 -37.86 -2.13 9.13
CA LYS A 1007 -37.76 -0.70 8.84
C LYS A 1007 -36.46 -0.12 9.40
N PHE A 1008 -35.72 0.59 8.56
CA PHE A 1008 -34.53 1.31 8.98
C PHE A 1008 -34.79 2.81 9.09
N ALA A 1009 -34.69 3.34 10.31
CA ALA A 1009 -34.58 4.77 10.57
C ALA A 1009 -33.11 5.15 10.69
N ALA A 1010 -32.69 6.09 9.85
CA ALA A 1010 -31.32 6.55 9.79
C ALA A 1010 -31.11 7.76 10.75
N THR A 1011 -29.85 8.15 11.00
CA THR A 1011 -29.52 9.20 11.98
C THR A 1011 -30.08 10.58 11.61
N PRO A 1012 -30.85 11.27 12.48
CA PRO A 1012 -31.20 12.68 12.25
C PRO A 1012 -29.97 13.54 11.95
N VAL A 1013 -29.94 14.16 10.77
CA VAL A 1013 -28.83 15.03 10.35
C VAL A 1013 -29.28 16.49 10.47
N VAL A 1014 -28.44 17.31 11.09
CA VAL A 1014 -28.72 18.72 11.37
C VAL A 1014 -27.74 19.60 10.61
N LEU A 1015 -28.28 20.64 9.98
CA LEU A 1015 -27.51 21.70 9.32
C LEU A 1015 -27.86 23.06 9.93
N ARG A 1016 -26.85 23.83 10.35
CA ARG A 1016 -27.04 25.14 10.99
C ARG A 1016 -25.99 26.14 10.55
N PHE A 1017 -26.43 27.32 10.09
CA PHE A 1017 -25.53 28.44 9.80
C PHE A 1017 -25.34 29.30 11.04
N HIS A 1018 -24.12 29.79 11.27
CA HIS A 1018 -23.77 30.61 12.44
C HIS A 1018 -22.56 31.52 12.19
N ASP A 1019 -22.37 32.54 13.03
CA ASP A 1019 -21.26 33.51 12.91
C ASP A 1019 -19.97 33.06 13.63
N GLY A 1020 -19.97 31.82 14.13
CA GLY A 1020 -18.90 31.23 14.93
C GLY A 1020 -17.94 30.34 14.14
N ASP A 1021 -16.88 29.89 14.80
CA ASP A 1021 -15.89 28.96 14.24
C ASP A 1021 -16.17 27.50 14.66
N ALA A 1022 -15.18 26.61 14.49
CA ALA A 1022 -15.33 25.20 14.85
C ALA A 1022 -15.54 24.95 16.36
N ALA A 1023 -15.12 25.87 17.23
CA ALA A 1023 -15.40 25.81 18.66
C ALA A 1023 -16.89 26.04 18.95
N ASP A 1024 -17.52 27.00 18.25
CA ASP A 1024 -18.96 27.23 18.33
C ASP A 1024 -19.75 26.05 17.75
N ALA A 1025 -19.27 25.47 16.65
CA ALA A 1025 -19.81 24.25 16.06
C ALA A 1025 -19.82 23.08 17.08
N ALA A 1026 -18.76 22.94 17.87
CA ALA A 1026 -18.68 21.93 18.93
C ALA A 1026 -19.71 22.17 20.05
N ALA A 1027 -20.00 23.43 20.38
CA ALA A 1027 -21.00 23.77 21.39
C ALA A 1027 -22.42 23.31 20.98
N TYR A 1028 -22.76 23.36 19.70
CA TYR A 1028 -24.06 22.85 19.23
C TYR A 1028 -24.19 21.33 19.39
N TYR A 1029 -23.13 20.58 19.12
CA TYR A 1029 -23.13 19.15 19.39
C TYR A 1029 -23.24 18.87 20.90
N ALA A 1030 -22.50 19.64 21.72
CA ALA A 1030 -22.51 19.50 23.17
C ALA A 1030 -23.88 19.81 23.79
N GLU A 1031 -24.60 20.81 23.27
CA GLU A 1031 -25.97 21.15 23.68
C GLU A 1031 -26.90 19.96 23.45
N TRP A 1032 -26.90 19.40 22.23
CA TRP A 1032 -27.70 18.22 21.90
C TRP A 1032 -27.30 17.01 22.76
N PHE A 1033 -26.00 16.71 22.85
CA PHE A 1033 -25.50 15.56 23.59
C PHE A 1033 -25.87 15.66 25.07
N SER A 1034 -25.71 16.85 25.66
CA SER A 1034 -26.07 17.11 27.06
C SER A 1034 -27.56 16.96 27.28
N ALA A 1035 -28.40 17.48 26.38
CA ALA A 1035 -29.86 17.32 26.47
C ALA A 1035 -30.28 15.84 26.40
N GLN A 1036 -29.64 15.06 25.53
CA GLN A 1036 -29.94 13.65 25.33
C GLN A 1036 -29.47 12.77 26.51
N TYR A 1037 -28.33 13.11 27.13
CA TYR A 1037 -27.67 12.28 28.14
C TYR A 1037 -27.56 12.95 29.52
N ALA A 1038 -28.36 13.99 29.81
CA ALA A 1038 -28.32 14.78 31.06
C ALA A 1038 -28.39 13.95 32.36
N GLY A 1039 -29.01 12.77 32.32
CA GLY A 1039 -29.14 11.86 33.47
C GLY A 1039 -28.00 10.83 33.62
N GLN A 1040 -27.03 10.81 32.70
CA GLN A 1040 -25.91 9.85 32.66
C GLN A 1040 -24.56 10.54 32.90
N GLN A 1041 -24.53 11.61 33.72
CA GLN A 1041 -23.30 12.34 33.99
C GLN A 1041 -22.30 11.47 34.76
N GLY A 1042 -21.30 10.96 34.04
CA GLY A 1042 -20.10 10.38 34.61
C GLY A 1042 -19.26 11.44 35.35
N PRO A 1043 -18.24 11.03 36.11
CA PRO A 1043 -17.32 11.98 36.77
C PRO A 1043 -16.66 12.91 35.75
N THR A 1044 -17.00 14.20 35.81
CA THR A 1044 -16.60 15.24 34.85
C THR A 1044 -15.19 15.79 35.12
N THR A 1045 -14.26 14.97 35.58
CA THR A 1045 -12.94 15.44 36.02
C THR A 1045 -11.84 14.66 35.34
N HIS A 1046 -10.93 15.38 34.69
CA HIS A 1046 -9.61 14.87 34.33
C HIS A 1046 -8.90 14.34 35.60
N LEU A 1047 -8.33 13.13 35.51
CA LEU A 1047 -7.55 12.51 36.58
C LEU A 1047 -6.07 12.55 36.21
N SER A 1048 -5.25 13.15 37.08
CA SER A 1048 -3.79 13.16 36.88
C SER A 1048 -3.20 11.84 37.40
N ALA A 1049 -2.62 11.03 36.52
CA ALA A 1049 -2.11 9.70 36.87
C ALA A 1049 -0.61 9.52 36.57
N TYR A 1050 0.05 8.73 37.41
CA TYR A 1050 1.43 8.25 37.21
C TYR A 1050 1.39 6.81 36.69
N LYS A 1051 1.99 6.57 35.52
CA LYS A 1051 2.02 5.22 34.92
C LYS A 1051 3.24 4.46 35.42
N ILE A 1052 3.02 3.24 35.89
CA ILE A 1052 4.05 2.31 36.34
C ILE A 1052 4.02 1.13 35.39
N GLU A 1053 5.17 0.84 34.79
CA GLU A 1053 5.39 -0.39 34.02
C GLU A 1053 5.48 -1.61 34.95
N ARG A 1054 5.94 -2.76 34.45
CA ARG A 1054 5.97 -4.02 35.20
C ARG A 1054 6.87 -3.93 36.44
N LEU A 1055 6.28 -4.08 37.63
CA LEU A 1055 6.96 -3.99 38.93
C LEU A 1055 6.34 -4.99 39.94
N PRO A 1056 7.14 -5.67 40.81
CA PRO A 1056 6.59 -6.49 41.88
C PRO A 1056 5.61 -5.69 42.74
N PHE A 1057 4.45 -6.27 43.07
CA PHE A 1057 3.39 -5.53 43.75
C PHE A 1057 3.84 -4.97 45.11
N ALA A 1058 4.74 -5.67 45.80
CA ALA A 1058 5.30 -5.21 47.07
C ALA A 1058 6.04 -3.86 46.97
N GLU A 1059 6.57 -3.51 45.80
CA GLU A 1059 7.36 -2.30 45.55
C GLU A 1059 6.52 -1.15 44.96
N VAL A 1060 5.28 -1.42 44.52
CA VAL A 1060 4.38 -0.40 43.94
C VAL A 1060 4.15 0.76 44.91
N ALA A 1061 4.05 0.45 46.20
CA ALA A 1061 3.84 1.45 47.25
C ALA A 1061 5.02 2.42 47.43
N ASP A 1062 6.23 2.07 46.97
CA ASP A 1062 7.41 2.92 47.06
C ASP A 1062 7.40 4.02 45.98
N GLN A 1063 6.68 3.77 44.87
CA GLN A 1063 6.46 4.76 43.80
C GLN A 1063 5.44 5.84 44.21
N ALA A 1064 4.68 5.59 45.28
CA ALA A 1064 3.63 6.50 45.74
C ALA A 1064 4.17 7.90 46.09
N GLN A 1065 5.35 7.99 46.72
CA GLN A 1065 5.93 9.29 47.07
C GLN A 1065 6.34 10.08 45.82
N GLY A 1066 6.97 9.42 44.84
CA GLY A 1066 7.35 10.06 43.57
C GLY A 1066 6.14 10.55 42.77
N ALA A 1067 5.03 9.80 42.79
CA ALA A 1067 3.78 10.22 42.17
C ALA A 1067 3.17 11.45 42.87
N LEU A 1068 3.16 11.47 44.22
CA LEU A 1068 2.70 12.63 45.00
C LEU A 1068 3.58 13.86 44.78
N ASP A 1069 4.91 13.69 44.75
CA ASP A 1069 5.87 14.76 44.48
C ASP A 1069 5.67 15.34 43.07
N ALA A 1070 5.24 14.51 42.11
CA ALA A 1070 4.85 14.91 40.77
C ALA A 1070 3.40 15.45 40.66
N GLY A 1071 2.69 15.62 41.78
CA GLY A 1071 1.32 16.13 41.83
C GLY A 1071 0.28 15.22 41.19
N LYS A 1072 0.52 13.90 41.15
CA LYS A 1072 -0.40 12.90 40.61
C LYS A 1072 -1.37 12.41 41.69
N GLU A 1073 -2.58 12.06 41.28
CA GLU A 1073 -3.71 11.65 42.14
C GLU A 1073 -3.92 10.13 42.11
N ALA A 1074 -3.37 9.47 41.10
CA ALA A 1074 -3.52 8.03 40.89
C ALA A 1074 -2.25 7.38 40.34
N LEU A 1075 -2.13 6.08 40.58
CA LEU A 1075 -1.16 5.18 39.93
C LEU A 1075 -1.92 4.31 38.92
N ILE A 1076 -1.34 4.10 37.73
CA ILE A 1076 -1.83 3.14 36.75
C ILE A 1076 -0.77 2.07 36.53
N LEU A 1077 -1.09 0.82 36.83
CA LEU A 1077 -0.22 -0.31 36.49
C LEU A 1077 -0.46 -0.72 35.03
N MET A 1078 0.54 -0.51 34.19
CA MET A 1078 0.48 -0.74 32.74
C MET A 1078 0.72 -2.21 32.36
N ASP A 1079 1.43 -2.95 33.23
CA ASP A 1079 1.70 -4.37 33.08
C ASP A 1079 1.69 -5.09 34.44
N TRP A 1080 0.59 -5.81 34.72
CA TRP A 1080 0.30 -6.36 36.04
C TRP A 1080 -0.33 -7.76 36.00
N LYS A 1081 -0.97 -8.14 34.88
CA LYS A 1081 -1.71 -9.40 34.77
C LYS A 1081 -0.78 -10.58 34.44
N THR A 1082 -1.29 -11.78 34.69
CA THR A 1082 -0.60 -13.06 34.48
C THR A 1082 -0.03 -13.18 33.07
N GLY A 1083 1.28 -13.46 32.98
CA GLY A 1083 2.00 -13.66 31.73
C GLY A 1083 2.27 -12.38 30.94
N GLY A 1084 2.09 -11.21 31.57
CA GLY A 1084 2.29 -9.90 30.96
C GLY A 1084 1.02 -9.30 30.33
N GLN A 1085 0.99 -7.98 30.20
CA GLN A 1085 -0.16 -7.30 29.61
C GLN A 1085 -0.37 -7.76 28.16
N SER A 1086 0.57 -7.58 27.23
CA SER A 1086 0.33 -7.80 25.79
C SER A 1086 0.63 -9.23 25.31
N ASN A 1087 0.08 -10.26 25.96
CA ASN A 1087 0.42 -11.66 25.69
C ASN A 1087 -0.63 -12.44 24.87
N GLY A 1088 -1.67 -11.78 24.36
CA GLY A 1088 -2.71 -12.43 23.57
C GLY A 1088 -3.72 -13.23 24.40
N VAL A 1089 -3.67 -13.09 25.73
CA VAL A 1089 -4.56 -13.79 26.66
C VAL A 1089 -5.27 -12.75 27.54
N PRO A 1090 -6.57 -12.46 27.31
CA PRO A 1090 -7.35 -11.52 28.14
C PRO A 1090 -7.78 -12.12 29.49
N ASP A 1091 -6.80 -12.68 30.21
CA ASP A 1091 -6.90 -13.18 31.59
C ASP A 1091 -6.33 -12.14 32.56
N PHE A 1092 -7.21 -11.43 33.24
CA PHE A 1092 -6.92 -10.31 34.13
C PHE A 1092 -6.73 -10.74 35.58
N ARG A 1093 -6.09 -11.90 35.81
CA ARG A 1093 -5.65 -12.31 37.13
C ARG A 1093 -4.29 -11.69 37.48
N PRO A 1094 -4.08 -11.18 38.71
CA PRO A 1094 -2.79 -10.62 39.13
C PRO A 1094 -1.66 -11.63 38.98
N ASP A 1095 -0.56 -11.20 38.37
CA ASP A 1095 0.54 -12.11 38.04
C ASP A 1095 1.18 -12.71 39.31
N PRO A 1096 1.27 -14.05 39.42
CA PRO A 1096 1.96 -14.70 40.52
C PRO A 1096 3.42 -14.26 40.69
N ASP A 1097 4.13 -13.96 39.60
CA ASP A 1097 5.54 -13.55 39.61
C ASP A 1097 5.73 -12.14 40.19
N LEU A 1098 4.66 -11.34 40.21
CA LEU A 1098 4.63 -10.03 40.87
C LEU A 1098 4.14 -10.11 42.33
N GLY A 1099 3.87 -11.33 42.84
CA GLY A 1099 3.37 -11.59 44.19
C GLY A 1099 1.87 -11.92 44.26
N GLY A 1100 1.16 -11.95 43.12
CA GLY A 1100 -0.22 -12.39 43.02
C GLY A 1100 -1.25 -11.50 43.72
N PRO A 1101 -2.48 -11.99 43.93
CA PRO A 1101 -3.61 -11.18 44.39
C PRO A 1101 -3.43 -10.61 45.81
N VAL A 1102 -2.76 -11.35 46.70
CA VAL A 1102 -2.52 -10.90 48.08
C VAL A 1102 -1.57 -9.72 48.13
N ALA A 1103 -0.47 -9.77 47.37
CA ALA A 1103 0.49 -8.68 47.30
C ALA A 1103 -0.11 -7.44 46.63
N LEU A 1104 -0.90 -7.63 45.56
CA LEU A 1104 -1.62 -6.53 44.91
C LEU A 1104 -2.58 -5.83 45.89
N ALA A 1105 -3.40 -6.58 46.64
CA ALA A 1105 -4.31 -5.99 47.62
C ALA A 1105 -3.57 -5.20 48.72
N ALA A 1106 -2.43 -5.71 49.19
CA ALA A 1106 -1.60 -5.01 50.16
C ALA A 1106 -1.01 -3.70 49.59
N ALA A 1107 -0.54 -3.74 48.34
CA ALA A 1107 0.01 -2.58 47.63
C ALA A 1107 -1.04 -1.49 47.44
N VAL A 1108 -2.24 -1.87 47.01
CA VAL A 1108 -3.38 -0.95 46.83
C VAL A 1108 -3.71 -0.25 48.14
N LYS A 1109 -3.86 -1.01 49.24
CA LYS A 1109 -4.12 -0.45 50.57
C LYS A 1109 -3.02 0.51 51.02
N ALA A 1110 -1.76 0.21 50.72
CA ALA A 1110 -0.62 1.07 51.07
C ALA A 1110 -0.58 2.36 50.26
N CYS A 1111 -1.02 2.34 49.00
CA CYS A 1111 -1.17 3.55 48.17
C CYS A 1111 -2.34 4.41 48.64
N GLN A 1112 -3.48 3.80 48.95
CA GLN A 1112 -4.66 4.48 49.49
C GLN A 1112 -4.38 5.17 50.82
N ALA A 1113 -3.57 4.55 51.70
CA ALA A 1113 -3.14 5.17 52.96
C ALA A 1113 -2.31 6.46 52.77
N ARG A 1114 -1.72 6.65 51.58
CA ARG A 1114 -0.98 7.85 51.18
C ARG A 1114 -1.81 8.82 50.34
N GLY A 1115 -3.09 8.52 50.11
CA GLY A 1115 -4.01 9.37 49.34
C GLY A 1115 -4.01 9.14 47.83
N LEU A 1116 -3.37 8.08 47.32
CA LEU A 1116 -3.38 7.73 45.90
C LEU A 1116 -4.40 6.64 45.59
N ARG A 1117 -5.08 6.77 44.44
CA ARG A 1117 -5.91 5.72 43.85
C ARG A 1117 -5.08 4.80 42.97
N VAL A 1118 -5.43 3.51 42.89
CA VAL A 1118 -4.73 2.55 42.03
C VAL A 1118 -5.65 2.01 40.94
N PHE A 1119 -5.21 2.14 39.70
CA PHE A 1119 -5.88 1.67 38.50
C PHE A 1119 -5.04 0.62 37.78
N LEU A 1120 -5.71 -0.29 37.10
CA LEU A 1120 -5.06 -1.36 36.34
C LEU A 1120 -5.40 -1.24 34.86
N ARG A 1121 -4.40 -1.35 33.97
CA ARG A 1121 -4.66 -1.40 32.53
C ARG A 1121 -5.55 -2.59 32.18
N PHE A 1122 -6.62 -2.32 31.46
CA PHE A 1122 -7.62 -3.30 31.03
C PHE A 1122 -7.93 -3.09 29.54
N ASN A 1123 -7.57 -4.07 28.71
CA ASN A 1123 -7.66 -3.94 27.26
C ASN A 1123 -8.19 -5.21 26.58
N LEU A 1124 -9.07 -5.05 25.60
CA LEU A 1124 -9.55 -6.18 24.81
C LEU A 1124 -8.55 -6.47 23.70
N GLN A 1125 -7.50 -7.22 24.06
CA GLN A 1125 -6.45 -7.59 23.13
C GLN A 1125 -6.96 -8.51 22.04
N LEU A 1126 -6.24 -8.52 20.91
CA LEU A 1126 -6.30 -9.65 20.01
C LEU A 1126 -5.91 -10.91 20.77
N ALA A 1127 -6.66 -11.99 20.57
CA ALA A 1127 -6.49 -13.22 21.32
C ALA A 1127 -5.67 -14.23 20.52
N ASP A 1128 -4.75 -14.93 21.18
CA ASP A 1128 -3.97 -16.00 20.57
C ASP A 1128 -4.82 -17.29 20.46
N PRO A 1129 -5.20 -17.70 19.24
CA PRO A 1129 -6.06 -18.86 19.05
C PRO A 1129 -5.40 -20.18 19.46
N GLU A 1130 -4.08 -20.22 19.62
CA GLU A 1130 -3.35 -21.45 19.96
C GLU A 1130 -3.40 -21.79 21.45
N THR A 1131 -3.66 -20.81 22.31
CA THR A 1131 -3.67 -21.00 23.76
C THR A 1131 -4.85 -21.87 24.20
N GLN A 1132 -4.61 -22.75 25.18
CA GLN A 1132 -5.70 -23.54 25.77
C GLN A 1132 -6.77 -22.63 26.39
N PHE A 1133 -6.33 -21.51 26.99
CA PHE A 1133 -7.23 -20.51 27.55
C PHE A 1133 -8.21 -19.97 26.51
N PHE A 1134 -7.74 -19.63 25.30
CA PHE A 1134 -8.61 -19.18 24.22
C PHE A 1134 -9.64 -20.25 23.85
N LYS A 1135 -9.17 -21.49 23.65
CA LYS A 1135 -10.01 -22.63 23.26
C LYS A 1135 -11.14 -22.88 24.28
N ASP A 1136 -10.84 -22.71 25.57
CA ASP A 1136 -11.78 -22.96 26.65
C ASP A 1136 -12.74 -21.77 26.92
N ASN A 1137 -12.30 -20.52 26.70
CA ASN A 1137 -13.01 -19.34 27.21
C ASN A 1137 -13.43 -18.32 26.14
N LEU A 1138 -12.79 -18.27 24.97
CA LEU A 1138 -12.88 -17.14 24.04
C LEU A 1138 -13.30 -17.51 22.62
N ALA A 1139 -13.15 -18.78 22.22
CA ALA A 1139 -13.39 -19.23 20.85
C ALA A 1139 -14.79 -18.87 20.31
N GLY A 1140 -15.81 -18.85 21.17
CA GLY A 1140 -17.18 -18.49 20.80
C GLY A 1140 -17.44 -17.01 20.55
N PHE A 1141 -16.44 -16.14 20.74
CA PHE A 1141 -16.59 -14.67 20.65
C PHE A 1141 -15.72 -14.05 19.55
N VAL A 1142 -15.15 -14.84 18.65
CA VAL A 1142 -14.28 -14.36 17.57
C VAL A 1142 -15.09 -13.58 16.54
N CYS A 1143 -14.67 -12.36 16.21
CA CYS A 1143 -15.27 -11.61 15.10
C CYS A 1143 -14.99 -12.30 13.76
N THR A 1144 -16.01 -12.43 12.92
CA THR A 1144 -15.86 -12.97 11.56
C THR A 1144 -16.39 -12.00 10.51
N ASP A 1145 -15.87 -12.14 9.29
CA ASP A 1145 -16.50 -11.50 8.13
C ASP A 1145 -17.84 -12.18 7.78
N ARG A 1146 -18.46 -11.73 6.69
CA ARG A 1146 -19.75 -12.23 6.19
C ARG A 1146 -19.76 -13.74 5.92
N TRP A 1147 -18.61 -14.35 5.61
CA TRP A 1147 -18.49 -15.76 5.24
C TRP A 1147 -17.92 -16.64 6.36
N GLY A 1148 -17.84 -16.09 7.58
CA GLY A 1148 -17.38 -16.82 8.76
C GLY A 1148 -15.87 -16.95 8.87
N ILE A 1149 -15.09 -16.19 8.10
CA ILE A 1149 -13.63 -16.18 8.21
C ILE A 1149 -13.24 -15.23 9.37
N PRO A 1150 -12.34 -15.62 10.29
CA PRO A 1150 -11.91 -14.78 11.40
C PRO A 1150 -11.16 -13.50 10.98
N PHE A 1151 -11.40 -12.38 11.67
CA PHE A 1151 -10.51 -11.21 11.60
C PHE A 1151 -9.24 -11.50 12.41
N SER A 1152 -8.07 -11.48 11.75
CA SER A 1152 -6.77 -11.74 12.40
C SER A 1152 -5.72 -10.66 12.12
N ALA A 1153 -4.78 -10.46 13.04
CA ALA A 1153 -3.62 -9.60 12.81
C ALA A 1153 -2.68 -10.17 11.71
N PRO A 1154 -2.05 -9.30 10.90
CA PRO A 1154 -1.17 -9.73 9.81
C PRO A 1154 0.05 -10.57 10.24
N VAL A 1155 0.61 -10.28 11.43
CA VAL A 1155 1.88 -10.88 11.88
C VAL A 1155 1.64 -12.01 12.88
N THR A 1156 0.92 -11.72 13.98
CA THR A 1156 0.73 -12.69 15.07
C THR A 1156 -0.33 -13.74 14.77
N ARG A 1157 -1.21 -13.47 13.79
CA ARG A 1157 -2.43 -14.24 13.51
C ARG A 1157 -3.42 -14.32 14.68
N TRP A 1158 -3.24 -13.47 15.70
CA TRP A 1158 -4.19 -13.33 16.79
C TRP A 1158 -5.51 -12.75 16.29
N VAL A 1159 -6.62 -13.21 16.86
CA VAL A 1159 -7.97 -12.94 16.37
C VAL A 1159 -8.67 -11.83 17.17
N CYS A 1160 -9.54 -11.07 16.50
CA CYS A 1160 -10.38 -10.07 17.14
C CYS A 1160 -11.54 -10.73 17.91
N LEU A 1161 -11.88 -10.22 19.09
CA LEU A 1161 -13.01 -10.69 19.91
C LEU A 1161 -14.15 -9.67 19.92
N ASN A 1162 -15.40 -10.09 19.73
CA ASN A 1162 -16.55 -9.18 19.68
C ASN A 1162 -16.90 -8.64 21.08
N PRO A 1163 -16.64 -7.35 21.38
CA PRO A 1163 -16.92 -6.77 22.70
C PRO A 1163 -18.42 -6.69 23.01
N GLY A 1164 -19.30 -6.79 22.00
CA GLY A 1164 -20.75 -6.82 22.15
C GLY A 1164 -21.33 -8.20 22.49
N ALA A 1165 -20.54 -9.27 22.43
CA ALA A 1165 -21.01 -10.61 22.79
C ALA A 1165 -21.34 -10.69 24.29
N SER A 1166 -22.53 -11.18 24.63
CA SER A 1166 -23.01 -11.27 26.02
C SER A 1166 -22.11 -12.15 26.90
N GLY A 1167 -21.66 -13.30 26.40
CA GLY A 1167 -20.75 -14.18 27.14
C GLY A 1167 -19.40 -13.53 27.46
N LEU A 1168 -18.81 -12.82 26.50
CA LEU A 1168 -17.58 -12.07 26.74
C LEU A 1168 -17.79 -10.92 27.73
N ARG A 1169 -18.93 -10.23 27.64
CA ARG A 1169 -19.31 -9.16 28.58
C ARG A 1169 -19.38 -9.68 30.00
N GLU A 1170 -20.09 -10.78 30.22
CA GLU A 1170 -20.22 -11.42 31.53
C GLU A 1170 -18.85 -11.83 32.07
N TYR A 1171 -18.03 -12.44 31.22
CA TYR A 1171 -16.67 -12.86 31.58
C TYR A 1171 -15.78 -11.69 32.04
N LEU A 1172 -15.71 -10.62 31.26
CA LEU A 1172 -14.91 -9.44 31.61
C LEU A 1172 -15.46 -8.72 32.85
N SER A 1173 -16.79 -8.67 32.99
CA SER A 1173 -17.45 -8.05 34.15
C SER A 1173 -17.16 -8.81 35.45
N GLN A 1174 -17.11 -10.14 35.42
CA GLN A 1174 -16.74 -10.96 36.56
C GLN A 1174 -15.29 -10.70 37.00
N GLN A 1175 -14.36 -10.63 36.04
CA GLN A 1175 -12.96 -10.33 36.35
C GLN A 1175 -12.79 -8.94 36.96
N ALA A 1176 -13.52 -7.93 36.46
CA ALA A 1176 -13.51 -6.60 37.06
C ALA A 1176 -14.03 -6.59 38.50
N ALA A 1177 -15.08 -7.37 38.80
CA ALA A 1177 -15.58 -7.53 40.17
C ALA A 1177 -14.54 -8.20 41.09
N GLU A 1178 -13.78 -9.19 40.61
CA GLU A 1178 -12.68 -9.80 41.39
C GLU A 1178 -11.58 -8.78 41.70
N LEU A 1179 -11.20 -7.94 40.75
CA LEU A 1179 -10.20 -6.89 40.98
C LEU A 1179 -10.70 -5.85 41.98
N ALA A 1180 -11.97 -5.47 41.92
CA ALA A 1180 -12.60 -4.61 42.92
C ALA A 1180 -12.58 -5.26 44.33
N ARG A 1181 -12.74 -6.59 44.44
CA ARG A 1181 -12.63 -7.29 45.75
C ARG A 1181 -11.22 -7.22 46.35
N LEU A 1182 -10.19 -7.03 45.52
CA LEU A 1182 -8.81 -6.80 45.96
C LEU A 1182 -8.57 -5.35 46.40
N GLY A 1183 -9.58 -4.48 46.33
CA GLY A 1183 -9.53 -3.08 46.76
C GLY A 1183 -9.09 -2.08 45.67
N VAL A 1184 -8.88 -2.55 44.44
CA VAL A 1184 -8.48 -1.73 43.28
C VAL A 1184 -9.52 -0.64 43.03
N ASP A 1185 -9.08 0.60 42.87
CA ASP A 1185 -9.96 1.77 42.75
C ASP A 1185 -10.63 1.91 41.38
N GLY A 1186 -10.11 1.20 40.37
CA GLY A 1186 -10.66 1.25 39.02
C GLY A 1186 -9.82 0.59 37.94
N LEU A 1187 -10.28 0.73 36.70
CA LEU A 1187 -9.59 0.21 35.52
C LEU A 1187 -9.28 1.33 34.53
N PHE A 1188 -8.10 1.23 33.91
CA PHE A 1188 -7.72 2.04 32.77
C PHE A 1188 -8.07 1.32 31.47
N ILE A 1189 -9.17 1.74 30.85
CA ILE A 1189 -9.67 1.18 29.59
C ILE A 1189 -8.82 1.70 28.44
N LYS A 1190 -8.10 0.78 27.79
CA LYS A 1190 -7.21 1.04 26.66
C LYS A 1190 -7.40 -0.05 25.61
N ASP A 1191 -7.18 0.23 24.33
CA ASP A 1191 -7.27 -0.73 23.22
C ASP A 1191 -8.47 -1.72 23.32
N PHE A 1192 -9.69 -1.22 23.56
CA PHE A 1192 -10.86 -2.06 23.87
C PHE A 1192 -11.76 -2.37 22.66
N PHE A 1193 -11.73 -1.52 21.63
CA PHE A 1193 -12.57 -1.65 20.43
C PHE A 1193 -11.74 -2.16 19.26
N ASN A 1194 -12.33 -3.02 18.42
CA ASN A 1194 -11.60 -3.64 17.31
C ASN A 1194 -11.73 -2.84 16.00
N HIS A 1195 -12.71 -1.95 15.91
CA HIS A 1195 -13.00 -1.19 14.68
C HIS A 1195 -13.34 -2.08 13.49
N LYS A 1196 -14.01 -3.22 13.76
CA LYS A 1196 -14.48 -4.17 12.74
C LYS A 1196 -16.01 -4.27 12.77
N ILE A 1197 -16.60 -4.52 11.61
CA ILE A 1197 -18.01 -4.91 11.48
C ILE A 1197 -18.06 -6.43 11.60
N ASP A 1198 -18.56 -6.92 12.73
CA ASP A 1198 -18.73 -8.35 12.99
C ASP A 1198 -20.10 -8.83 12.47
N PHE A 1199 -20.10 -9.87 11.65
CA PHE A 1199 -21.33 -10.43 11.08
C PHE A 1199 -21.95 -11.54 11.94
N ASN A 1200 -21.29 -12.00 13.00
CA ASN A 1200 -21.87 -12.99 13.92
C ASN A 1200 -23.16 -12.47 14.58
N PRO A 1201 -24.23 -13.29 14.70
CA PRO A 1201 -25.48 -12.84 15.31
C PRO A 1201 -25.29 -12.43 16.77
N VAL A 1202 -25.82 -11.26 17.14
CA VAL A 1202 -25.93 -10.77 18.52
C VAL A 1202 -27.36 -10.28 18.72
N GLU A 1203 -28.03 -10.78 19.75
CA GLU A 1203 -29.44 -10.49 19.99
C GLU A 1203 -29.70 -8.98 20.11
N GLY A 1204 -30.66 -8.48 19.33
CA GLY A 1204 -31.05 -7.06 19.33
C GLY A 1204 -30.03 -6.09 18.72
N MET A 1205 -28.95 -6.57 18.09
CA MET A 1205 -27.89 -5.73 17.51
C MET A 1205 -27.62 -6.01 16.04
N THR A 1206 -27.57 -4.94 15.27
CA THR A 1206 -27.05 -4.91 13.90
C THR A 1206 -25.53 -4.83 13.88
N ALA A 1207 -24.91 -5.18 12.75
CA ALA A 1207 -23.45 -5.30 12.65
C ALA A 1207 -22.70 -3.98 12.93
N ASP A 1208 -23.28 -2.82 12.59
CA ASP A 1208 -22.77 -1.47 12.89
C ASP A 1208 -22.79 -1.08 14.38
N ARG A 1209 -23.44 -1.88 15.23
CA ARG A 1209 -23.60 -1.61 16.66
C ARG A 1209 -22.77 -2.52 17.54
N LYS A 1210 -22.38 -3.71 17.06
CA LYS A 1210 -21.74 -4.75 17.91
C LYS A 1210 -20.44 -4.29 18.55
N ASP A 1211 -19.54 -3.67 17.78
CA ASP A 1211 -18.26 -3.17 18.32
C ASP A 1211 -18.48 -1.94 19.20
N TRP A 1212 -19.18 -0.91 18.70
CA TRP A 1212 -19.31 0.37 19.41
C TRP A 1212 -20.37 0.35 20.52
N ASP A 1213 -21.65 0.21 20.20
CA ASP A 1213 -22.75 0.16 21.19
C ASP A 1213 -22.58 -1.05 22.12
N GLY A 1214 -22.34 -2.23 21.55
CA GLY A 1214 -22.12 -3.46 22.30
C GLY A 1214 -20.89 -3.39 23.21
N GLY A 1215 -19.79 -2.81 22.75
CA GLY A 1215 -18.61 -2.58 23.56
C GLY A 1215 -18.83 -1.53 24.66
N LEU A 1216 -19.56 -0.44 24.40
CA LEU A 1216 -19.93 0.54 25.42
C LEU A 1216 -20.83 -0.07 26.51
N GLN A 1217 -21.79 -0.94 26.13
CA GLN A 1217 -22.58 -1.71 27.09
C GLN A 1217 -21.71 -2.65 27.93
N THR A 1218 -20.64 -3.20 27.34
CA THR A 1218 -19.69 -4.03 28.08
C THR A 1218 -18.85 -3.23 29.06
N ILE A 1219 -18.36 -2.05 28.66
CA ILE A 1219 -17.67 -1.11 29.56
C ILE A 1219 -18.59 -0.68 30.71
N GLU A 1220 -19.86 -0.38 30.41
CA GLU A 1220 -20.85 -0.05 31.44
C GLU A 1220 -21.11 -1.21 32.41
N ALA A 1221 -21.17 -2.45 31.90
CA ALA A 1221 -21.32 -3.65 32.74
C ALA A 1221 -20.10 -3.90 33.64
N ILE A 1222 -18.88 -3.65 33.12
CA ILE A 1222 -17.63 -3.69 33.88
C ILE A 1222 -17.68 -2.66 35.02
N LEU A 1223 -18.06 -1.41 34.74
CA LEU A 1223 -18.18 -0.35 35.74
C LEU A 1223 -19.19 -0.75 36.84
N LYS A 1224 -20.40 -1.16 36.45
CA LYS A 1224 -21.46 -1.57 37.38
C LYS A 1224 -21.05 -2.75 38.25
N SER A 1225 -20.35 -3.73 37.68
CA SER A 1225 -19.89 -4.92 38.41
C SER A 1225 -18.81 -4.58 39.44
N GLY A 1226 -17.88 -3.69 39.10
CA GLY A 1226 -16.92 -3.14 40.05
C GLY A 1226 -17.60 -2.33 41.16
N GLN A 1227 -18.56 -1.47 40.81
CA GLN A 1227 -19.32 -0.64 41.77
C GLN A 1227 -20.19 -1.45 42.74
N ALA A 1228 -20.70 -2.60 42.31
CA ALA A 1228 -21.44 -3.51 43.16
C ALA A 1228 -20.59 -4.08 44.31
N VAL A 1229 -19.26 -4.16 44.12
CA VAL A 1229 -18.30 -4.60 45.13
C VAL A 1229 -17.72 -3.41 45.90
N GLN A 1230 -17.29 -2.38 45.18
CA GLN A 1230 -16.65 -1.17 45.71
C GLN A 1230 -17.35 0.06 45.13
N PRO A 1231 -18.23 0.75 45.87
CA PRO A 1231 -19.02 1.87 45.34
C PRO A 1231 -18.21 3.01 44.70
N GLY A 1232 -16.95 3.19 45.12
CA GLY A 1232 -16.02 4.18 44.55
C GLY A 1232 -15.24 3.73 43.30
N PHE A 1233 -15.52 2.53 42.79
CA PHE A 1233 -14.86 1.99 41.61
C PHE A 1233 -15.14 2.85 40.38
N ALA A 1234 -14.10 3.22 39.64
CA ALA A 1234 -14.20 4.08 38.46
C ALA A 1234 -13.47 3.51 37.25
N LEU A 1235 -13.82 4.03 36.07
CA LEU A 1235 -13.10 3.77 34.84
C LEU A 1235 -12.39 5.05 34.38
N VAL A 1236 -11.16 4.90 33.92
CA VAL A 1236 -10.39 5.98 33.29
C VAL A 1236 -10.00 5.58 31.88
N THR A 1237 -9.81 6.55 30.98
CA THR A 1237 -9.41 6.26 29.59
C THR A 1237 -8.63 7.41 28.96
N ASP A 1238 -7.84 7.08 27.94
CA ASP A 1238 -7.23 8.01 26.99
C ASP A 1238 -8.01 8.05 25.66
N PHE A 1239 -9.12 7.30 25.53
CA PHE A 1239 -10.01 7.36 24.37
C PHE A 1239 -10.84 8.64 24.36
N VAL A 1240 -10.49 9.55 23.45
CA VAL A 1240 -11.20 10.82 23.25
C VAL A 1240 -12.40 10.60 22.33
N ARG A 1241 -13.53 10.17 22.92
CA ARG A 1241 -14.81 9.91 22.24
C ARG A 1241 -15.98 10.34 23.11
N ASP A 1242 -16.99 10.93 22.50
CA ASP A 1242 -18.15 11.50 23.18
C ASP A 1242 -18.85 10.54 24.17
N HIS A 1243 -19.19 9.32 23.78
CA HIS A 1243 -19.87 8.37 24.66
C HIS A 1243 -18.98 7.76 25.75
N MET A 1244 -17.66 7.98 25.73
CA MET A 1244 -16.82 7.63 26.88
C MET A 1244 -17.04 8.60 28.05
N THR A 1245 -17.45 9.84 27.75
CA THR A 1245 -17.65 10.92 28.74
C THR A 1245 -18.77 10.64 29.74
N VAL A 1246 -19.73 9.77 29.40
CA VAL A 1246 -20.84 9.42 30.28
C VAL A 1246 -20.48 8.36 31.33
N MET A 1247 -19.33 7.68 31.21
CA MET A 1247 -18.98 6.54 32.09
C MET A 1247 -17.52 6.50 32.56
N THR A 1248 -16.64 7.34 32.01
CA THR A 1248 -15.20 7.34 32.35
C THR A 1248 -14.68 8.72 32.73
N GLN A 1249 -13.52 8.76 33.39
CA GLN A 1249 -12.70 9.95 33.57
C GLN A 1249 -11.60 10.00 32.50
N SER A 1250 -11.26 11.19 32.02
CA SER A 1250 -10.11 11.37 31.13
C SER A 1250 -8.81 11.29 31.92
N ILE A 1251 -7.81 10.61 31.37
CA ILE A 1251 -6.39 10.77 31.74
C ILE A 1251 -5.56 11.35 30.59
N CYS A 1252 -6.22 11.84 29.54
CA CYS A 1252 -5.57 12.42 28.38
C CYS A 1252 -5.12 13.85 28.70
N GLU A 1253 -3.80 14.04 28.82
CA GLU A 1253 -3.21 15.33 29.16
C GLU A 1253 -3.22 16.34 27.97
N ASP A 1254 -3.49 15.86 26.76
CA ASP A 1254 -3.40 16.63 25.50
C ASP A 1254 -4.73 17.32 25.10
N ILE A 1255 -5.83 17.09 25.82
CA ILE A 1255 -7.11 17.76 25.51
C ILE A 1255 -7.05 19.20 25.99
N THR A 1256 -6.98 20.13 25.02
CA THR A 1256 -6.97 21.57 25.31
C THR A 1256 -8.38 22.14 25.36
N ALA A 1257 -8.57 23.22 26.12
CA ALA A 1257 -9.85 23.95 26.19
C ALA A 1257 -10.30 24.51 24.83
N ASP A 1258 -9.36 24.70 23.90
CA ASP A 1258 -9.63 25.26 22.56
C ASP A 1258 -9.85 24.17 21.49
N SER A 1259 -9.57 22.91 21.79
CA SER A 1259 -9.91 21.79 20.90
C SER A 1259 -11.44 21.64 20.79
N PRO A 1260 -11.98 21.17 19.64
CA PRO A 1260 -13.42 20.93 19.53
C PRO A 1260 -13.95 19.98 20.61
N PHE A 1261 -13.19 18.94 20.97
CA PHE A 1261 -13.58 18.01 22.01
C PHE A 1261 -13.57 18.67 23.40
N GLY A 1262 -12.52 19.42 23.75
CA GLY A 1262 -12.44 20.14 25.02
C GLY A 1262 -13.51 21.23 25.17
N ARG A 1263 -13.89 21.88 24.06
CA ARG A 1263 -15.04 22.82 24.03
C ARG A 1263 -16.37 22.12 24.29
N ALA A 1264 -16.57 20.94 23.71
CA ALA A 1264 -17.79 20.16 23.94
C ALA A 1264 -17.85 19.56 25.36
N PHE A 1265 -16.70 19.18 25.91
CA PHE A 1265 -16.59 18.44 27.18
C PHE A 1265 -15.54 19.07 28.11
N ALA A 1266 -15.82 20.28 28.60
CA ALA A 1266 -14.86 21.07 29.41
C ALA A 1266 -14.30 20.33 30.64
N GLY A 1267 -15.04 19.40 31.23
CA GLY A 1267 -14.59 18.59 32.36
C GLY A 1267 -13.47 17.58 32.04
N TRP A 1268 -13.21 17.31 30.77
CA TRP A 1268 -12.16 16.41 30.30
C TRP A 1268 -10.85 17.13 29.95
N VAL A 1269 -10.83 18.47 30.05
CA VAL A 1269 -9.65 19.31 29.79
C VAL A 1269 -8.63 19.15 30.93
N SER A 1270 -7.36 18.95 30.58
CA SER A 1270 -6.28 18.90 31.56
C SER A 1270 -6.02 20.28 32.20
N PRO A 1271 -5.84 20.37 33.54
CA PRO A 1271 -5.53 21.63 34.22
C PRO A 1271 -4.18 22.26 33.84
N GLN A 1272 -3.25 21.48 33.28
CA GLN A 1272 -1.97 21.96 32.73
C GLN A 1272 -1.77 21.41 31.32
N PRO A 1273 -2.15 22.15 30.26
CA PRO A 1273 -1.81 21.74 28.90
C PRO A 1273 -0.29 21.82 28.73
N VAL A 1274 0.35 20.70 28.39
CA VAL A 1274 1.77 20.69 28.01
C VAL A 1274 1.89 21.47 26.70
N SER A 1275 2.50 22.65 26.73
CA SER A 1275 2.79 23.38 25.49
C SER A 1275 3.82 22.62 24.68
N LYS A 1276 3.41 21.98 23.58
CA LYS A 1276 4.33 21.45 22.57
C LYS A 1276 4.92 22.60 21.76
N ALA A 1277 5.80 23.38 22.40
CA ALA A 1277 6.71 24.26 21.69
C ALA A 1277 8.00 23.48 21.40
N GLY A 1278 8.07 22.91 20.19
CA GLY A 1278 9.32 22.51 19.54
C GLY A 1278 9.86 21.12 19.88
N GLN A 1279 9.50 20.13 19.07
CA GLN A 1279 10.45 19.14 18.52
C GLN A 1279 10.03 18.85 17.07
N PRO A 1280 11.00 18.67 16.14
CA PRO A 1280 10.77 18.62 14.70
C PRO A 1280 9.99 17.39 14.22
#